data_AF-A0A7Y3TVL9-F1
#
_entry.id   AF-A0A7Y3TVL9-F1
#
_cell.length_a   1.000
_cell.length_b   1.000
_cell.length_c   1.000
_cell.angle_alpha   90.00
_cell.angle_beta   90.00
_cell.angle_gamma   90.00
#
_symmetry.space_group_name_H-M   'P 1'
#
loop_
_entity.id
_entity.type
_entity.pdbx_description
1 polymer ?
#
loop_
_entity_poly.entity_id
_entity_poly.type
_entity_poly.pdbx_seq_one_letter_code
_entity_poly.pdbx_strand_id
1 'polypeptide(L)'
;MITSKEVLRSDPPDVLLTNYKMLDYLLMRPKDQSLWAHNGPETLRYLVVDELHTFDGAQGTDLSLLIRRLRARFDMASDQLICVGTSATLGGDDSVQGLVRYAADIFSSPFQRSAVITEQRQADTDFLDNLSFLNLNPNIGPDTLKDALQQGLKEYLLQAYALYFSQAPEQDLMSDEGRAALGQVLKQHGQLANLLRQLKLMPVTPTFNELLTKLASQVPPRFARQPEWVLGALLALIAHARDEVNQPFVQLRLQLWSRELRRIVGTLREPGKGAPDDTDISSEAQASRLPPLLSFGDDQAPKDQQQVRLPLVQCRECHGTAWLSRMEGCSASDDRLETELQSIYSAFFSHSRETALLLPWQQGEKVSPAGAMLENFKVCRECGQTAAIDYSGACKGCQAGNDALVRVSKPHQLKEVTRGTVNKVVHENDCPYCSASAALVVFGARAASLSAVAIHQMFSSRDNDDRKLLAFSDSVQDATHRAGFFAARTWQNNVRMALTQWLESQETPVPVAEIPEQFERFWLDHDGQQGKFSLARYLREFMPPDLRFRSDFELFEQSGEVADPALLLSLIRQRMRWQLLEDVAWRSQIGRSLNRLGIAALQWPLEPLQKAALSWADTVDNSLGYRIDAEAATGVMVGLMQHLANMGAIGLESLKAYRYHQGKRFLLNKLAYVPPIGQSTPKPMYPSTAKGEGFQPLLNTSNRKSWFERWLMCVNPEYALIDRRQLEDVLTEAMEALCGQGLLTREVSEKGARLWMLNPEQLTVTTALQAVECPGYRPMHLPAEQASFWLGLPLKSAADPSLVYEHTTPFRDALYRNLFRHGEIHRVIAHEHTGLLATSDRVRVENSFISGQKPWEYNLLSATPTLEMGIDIGDLSSVLLCSVPPAQANYLQRVGRGGRKDGNSFVLTVANGRPHDLVFYADPGRMLDTPVEPPAVFLKARHVLRRQLLAYTLDCWTYQAKGANQVPPNMQPVLDAVEKTQEDRFPYTLLNFLKHNMQAVWDGFVSYVATELSEEDQELLRQYLFGGPQYLDDHLQLYVVNRLKVVANERANMVSTISGLDKQLKKLRKQPQDEHTQDEILELEREVAGYRSLRIRLNKRETLNFFTDEGMLPNYAFPEEGATLHSVIFRSEKKMGGADSPEREFVKREYEYQRPAQAALTELAPESVFYAGNRKVTVTRVETAKGRNIQDWRFCPRCHYSAPADDPQAGFADKTCPRCHTPQWSDESARTKMLKMTQCMPSPMPKTLCWMTARITVSRCSSINRC
;
A
#
# COMPACT_ATOMS: atom_id res chain seq x y z
N MET A 1 -35.70 20.02 12.83
CA MET A 1 -34.96 20.08 11.54
C MET A 1 -35.94 19.93 10.41
N ILE A 2 -35.94 20.87 9.46
CA ILE A 2 -36.68 20.72 8.20
C ILE A 2 -35.87 19.77 7.30
N THR A 3 -36.40 18.58 7.01
CA THR A 3 -35.70 17.55 6.20
C THR A 3 -36.09 17.59 4.71
N SER A 4 -37.13 18.34 4.35
CA SER A 4 -37.57 18.53 2.96
C SER A 4 -37.02 19.83 2.36
N LYS A 5 -36.35 19.71 1.20
CA LYS A 5 -35.82 20.87 0.45
C LYS A 5 -36.92 21.80 -0.07
N GLU A 6 -38.12 21.28 -0.31
CA GLU A 6 -39.25 22.08 -0.78
C GLU A 6 -39.80 22.94 0.36
N VAL A 7 -39.96 22.34 1.54
CA VAL A 7 -40.40 23.05 2.75
C VAL A 7 -39.37 24.13 3.14
N LEU A 8 -38.08 23.81 3.10
CA LEU A 8 -37.00 24.76 3.40
C LEU A 8 -37.01 26.00 2.48
N ARG A 9 -37.48 25.85 1.23
CA ARG A 9 -37.58 26.97 0.28
C ARG A 9 -38.82 27.82 0.51
N SER A 10 -39.95 27.20 0.82
CA SER A 10 -41.21 27.90 1.05
C SER A 10 -41.24 28.57 2.42
N ASP A 11 -40.53 28.00 3.39
CA ASP A 11 -40.43 28.46 4.78
C ASP A 11 -38.95 28.49 5.20
N PRO A 12 -38.25 29.61 4.95
CA PRO A 12 -36.83 29.75 5.21
C PRO A 12 -36.48 29.51 6.70
N PRO A 13 -35.47 28.69 7.01
CA PRO A 13 -35.09 28.40 8.40
C PRO A 13 -34.31 29.55 9.05
N ASP A 14 -34.42 29.69 10.38
CA ASP A 14 -33.61 30.64 11.16
C ASP A 14 -32.10 30.35 11.10
N VAL A 15 -31.74 29.07 10.92
CA VAL A 15 -30.35 28.59 10.78
C VAL A 15 -30.23 27.75 9.52
N LEU A 16 -29.39 28.19 8.59
CA LEU A 16 -29.09 27.48 7.35
C LEU A 16 -27.71 26.83 7.41
N LEU A 17 -27.66 25.50 7.53
CA LEU A 17 -26.43 24.73 7.36
C LEU A 17 -26.25 24.36 5.89
N THR A 18 -25.24 24.94 5.25
CA THR A 18 -24.92 24.67 3.84
C THR A 18 -23.42 24.64 3.63
N ASN A 19 -22.96 23.91 2.61
CA ASN A 19 -21.61 24.08 2.10
C ASN A 19 -21.56 25.28 1.14
N TYR A 20 -20.36 25.80 0.91
CA TYR A 20 -20.12 27.01 0.13
C TYR A 20 -20.45 26.85 -1.37
N LYS A 21 -20.27 25.66 -1.98
CA LYS A 21 -20.76 25.37 -3.34
C LYS A 21 -22.29 25.48 -3.43
N MET A 22 -22.99 24.94 -2.44
CA MET A 22 -24.43 25.01 -2.37
C MET A 22 -24.89 26.44 -2.09
N LEU A 23 -24.20 27.20 -1.24
CA LEU A 23 -24.50 28.62 -1.01
C LEU A 23 -24.42 29.41 -2.32
N ASP A 24 -23.35 29.25 -3.09
CA ASP A 24 -23.19 29.89 -4.39
C ASP A 24 -24.34 29.54 -5.36
N TYR A 25 -24.72 28.27 -5.40
CA TYR A 25 -25.87 27.82 -6.18
C TYR A 25 -27.22 28.34 -5.67
N LEU A 26 -27.40 28.50 -4.36
CA LEU A 26 -28.62 29.05 -3.78
C LEU A 26 -28.80 30.53 -4.18
N LEU A 27 -27.72 31.28 -4.40
CA LEU A 27 -27.78 32.66 -4.90
C LEU A 27 -28.22 32.73 -6.37
N MET A 28 -27.72 31.81 -7.21
CA MET A 28 -27.93 31.84 -8.67
C MET A 28 -29.16 31.07 -9.18
N ARG A 29 -29.75 30.17 -8.38
CA ARG A 29 -30.85 29.30 -8.87
C ARG A 29 -32.23 29.96 -8.72
N PRO A 30 -33.06 29.96 -9.77
CA PRO A 30 -34.42 30.53 -9.69
C PRO A 30 -35.31 29.85 -8.63
N LYS A 31 -35.23 28.52 -8.53
CA LYS A 31 -36.03 27.73 -7.58
C LYS A 31 -35.70 27.97 -6.11
N ASP A 32 -34.53 28.53 -5.83
CA ASP A 32 -34.04 28.78 -4.48
C ASP A 32 -34.28 30.26 -4.05
N GLN A 33 -34.85 31.10 -4.92
CA GLN A 33 -35.09 32.53 -4.65
C GLN A 33 -36.06 32.79 -3.50
N SER A 34 -37.05 31.92 -3.29
CA SER A 34 -38.01 32.05 -2.19
C SER A 34 -37.32 31.95 -0.81
N LEU A 35 -36.18 31.25 -0.71
CA LEU A 35 -35.35 31.21 0.49
C LEU A 35 -34.92 32.62 0.94
N TRP A 36 -34.72 33.50 -0.03
CA TRP A 36 -34.15 34.83 0.18
C TRP A 36 -35.19 35.95 0.24
N ALA A 37 -36.48 35.66 -0.01
CA ALA A 37 -37.52 36.66 -0.24
C ALA A 37 -37.75 37.64 0.94
N HIS A 38 -37.42 37.21 2.16
CA HIS A 38 -37.58 37.98 3.40
C HIS A 38 -36.25 38.46 4.01
N ASN A 39 -35.13 38.31 3.28
CA ASN A 39 -33.82 38.72 3.74
C ASN A 39 -33.50 40.14 3.27
N GLY A 40 -33.41 41.08 4.21
CA GLY A 40 -32.89 42.43 4.00
C GLY A 40 -31.54 42.63 4.71
N PRO A 41 -31.03 43.88 4.75
CA PRO A 41 -29.72 44.19 5.34
C PRO A 41 -29.55 43.75 6.80
N GLU A 42 -30.63 43.68 7.57
CA GLU A 42 -30.59 43.33 9.01
C GLU A 42 -31.05 41.91 9.35
N THR A 43 -31.50 41.12 8.35
CA THR A 43 -32.08 39.79 8.60
C THR A 43 -31.00 38.75 8.91
N LEU A 44 -29.95 38.66 8.08
CA LEU A 44 -28.83 37.75 8.31
C LEU A 44 -27.80 38.39 9.24
N ARG A 45 -27.78 37.97 10.51
CA ARG A 45 -26.88 38.54 11.53
C ARG A 45 -25.56 37.81 11.69
N TYR A 46 -25.54 36.50 11.47
CA TYR A 46 -24.37 35.65 11.74
C TYR A 46 -23.96 34.84 10.52
N LEU A 47 -22.66 34.79 10.27
CA LEU A 47 -22.04 33.87 9.33
C LEU A 47 -20.95 33.08 10.07
N VAL A 48 -21.16 31.77 10.21
CA VAL A 48 -20.18 30.88 10.83
C VAL A 48 -19.49 30.07 9.74
N VAL A 49 -18.16 30.17 9.68
CA VAL A 49 -17.32 29.37 8.78
C VAL A 49 -16.49 28.42 9.63
N ASP A 50 -16.77 27.13 9.48
CA ASP A 50 -16.02 26.07 10.13
C ASP A 50 -14.76 25.68 9.34
N GLU A 51 -13.77 25.12 10.03
CA GLU A 51 -12.49 24.69 9.45
C GLU A 51 -11.75 25.82 8.70
N LEU A 52 -11.73 27.03 9.28
CA LEU A 52 -11.22 28.23 8.63
C LEU A 52 -9.78 28.07 8.08
N HIS A 53 -8.96 27.21 8.70
CA HIS A 53 -7.58 26.93 8.27
C HIS A 53 -7.47 26.11 6.98
N THR A 54 -8.55 25.53 6.47
CA THR A 54 -8.53 24.75 5.23
C THR A 54 -8.65 25.63 3.97
N PHE A 55 -9.01 26.91 4.12
CA PHE A 55 -9.31 27.81 3.01
C PHE A 55 -8.09 28.61 2.56
N ASP A 56 -7.16 27.95 1.87
CA ASP A 56 -5.96 28.60 1.32
C ASP A 56 -6.08 28.92 -0.19
N GLY A 57 -5.25 29.85 -0.64
CA GLY A 57 -5.03 30.16 -2.06
C GLY A 57 -6.32 30.50 -2.82
N ALA A 58 -6.56 29.80 -3.93
CA ALA A 58 -7.72 30.06 -4.79
C ALA A 58 -9.06 29.74 -4.12
N GLN A 59 -9.12 28.70 -3.28
CA GLN A 59 -10.34 28.30 -2.59
C GLN A 59 -10.74 29.31 -1.51
N GLY A 60 -9.78 29.76 -0.69
CA GLY A 60 -10.02 30.83 0.26
C GLY A 60 -10.40 32.14 -0.42
N THR A 61 -9.79 32.43 -1.57
CA THR A 61 -10.16 33.58 -2.42
C THR A 61 -11.61 33.47 -2.92
N ASP A 62 -12.04 32.31 -3.43
CA ASP A 62 -13.41 32.13 -3.90
C ASP A 62 -14.45 32.21 -2.78
N LEU A 63 -14.14 31.67 -1.59
CA LEU A 63 -15.01 31.79 -0.41
C LEU A 63 -15.14 33.26 0.01
N SER A 64 -14.01 33.95 0.09
CA SER A 64 -13.93 35.37 0.45
C SER A 64 -14.75 36.25 -0.52
N LEU A 65 -14.68 35.97 -1.83
CA LEU A 65 -15.48 36.66 -2.84
C LEU A 65 -16.96 36.24 -2.82
N LEU A 66 -17.29 35.01 -2.45
CA LEU A 66 -18.67 34.56 -2.23
C LEU A 66 -19.33 35.30 -1.07
N ILE A 67 -18.60 35.50 0.05
CA ILE A 67 -19.10 36.24 1.21
C ILE A 67 -19.36 37.71 0.82
N ARG A 68 -18.49 38.32 0.03
CA ARG A 68 -18.70 39.66 -0.53
C ARG A 68 -19.91 39.73 -1.45
N ARG A 69 -20.12 38.73 -2.31
CA ARG A 69 -21.34 38.61 -3.15
C ARG A 69 -22.61 38.43 -2.31
N LEU A 70 -22.54 37.66 -1.22
CA LEU A 70 -23.65 37.50 -0.28
C LEU A 70 -24.03 38.83 0.37
N ARG A 71 -23.04 39.65 0.75
CA ARG A 71 -23.28 41.01 1.26
C ARG A 71 -23.91 41.92 0.21
N ALA A 72 -23.36 41.91 -1.01
CA ALA A 72 -23.91 42.67 -2.12
C ALA A 72 -25.37 42.30 -2.40
N ARG A 73 -25.72 41.01 -2.28
CA ARG A 73 -27.07 40.50 -2.51
C ARG A 73 -28.11 41.09 -1.55
N PHE A 74 -27.72 41.39 -0.32
CA PHE A 74 -28.60 41.94 0.72
C PHE A 74 -28.33 43.40 1.06
N ASP A 75 -27.46 44.07 0.29
CA ASP A 75 -27.05 45.47 0.50
C ASP A 75 -26.53 45.71 1.94
N MET A 76 -25.72 44.78 2.44
CA MET A 76 -25.20 44.80 3.81
C MET A 76 -23.93 45.64 3.93
N ALA A 77 -23.87 46.47 4.98
CA ALA A 77 -22.64 47.12 5.39
C ALA A 77 -21.67 46.13 6.07
N SER A 78 -20.38 46.46 6.11
CA SER A 78 -19.32 45.56 6.60
C SER A 78 -19.36 45.28 8.10
N ASP A 79 -20.10 46.07 8.88
CA ASP A 79 -20.30 46.00 10.32
C ASP A 79 -21.60 45.29 10.74
N GLN A 80 -22.54 45.06 9.81
CA GLN A 80 -23.84 44.46 10.09
C GLN A 80 -23.80 42.93 10.21
N LEU A 81 -22.86 42.27 9.52
CA LEU A 81 -22.72 40.82 9.53
C LEU A 81 -21.64 40.37 10.53
N ILE A 82 -22.03 39.65 11.57
CA ILE A 82 -21.12 39.08 12.56
C ILE A 82 -20.55 37.77 12.00
N CYS A 83 -19.25 37.79 11.70
CA CYS A 83 -18.54 36.65 11.17
C CYS A 83 -17.80 35.89 12.28
N VAL A 84 -17.99 34.58 12.34
CA VAL A 84 -17.31 33.68 13.28
C VAL A 84 -16.55 32.64 12.47
N GLY A 85 -15.25 32.49 12.73
CA GLY A 85 -14.44 31.44 12.16
C GLY A 85 -14.00 30.46 13.23
N THR A 86 -14.25 29.16 13.04
CA THR A 86 -13.74 28.11 13.94
C THR A 86 -12.56 27.39 13.28
N SER A 87 -11.54 27.07 14.07
CA SER A 87 -10.38 26.30 13.62
C SER A 87 -9.81 25.50 14.79
N ALA A 88 -9.43 24.25 14.51
CA ALA A 88 -8.86 23.35 15.50
C ALA A 88 -7.33 23.49 15.65
N THR A 89 -6.65 24.14 14.70
CA THR A 89 -5.18 24.07 14.59
C THR A 89 -4.50 25.43 14.48
N LEU A 90 -5.23 26.53 14.32
CA LEU A 90 -4.66 27.88 14.29
C LEU A 90 -4.42 28.35 15.74
N GLY A 91 -3.16 28.43 16.17
CA GLY A 91 -2.87 28.86 17.53
C GLY A 91 -1.40 28.93 17.91
N GLY A 92 -1.07 29.98 18.66
CA GLY A 92 0.24 30.34 19.20
C GLY A 92 0.28 31.86 19.39
N ASP A 93 0.81 32.37 20.51
CA ASP A 93 0.79 33.82 20.82
C ASP A 93 1.40 34.68 19.70
N ASP A 94 2.38 34.13 18.98
CA ASP A 94 3.08 34.79 17.87
C ASP A 94 2.26 34.81 16.55
N SER A 95 1.22 33.97 16.43
CA SER A 95 0.43 33.80 15.19
C SER A 95 -0.87 34.63 15.16
N VAL A 96 -1.24 35.24 16.29
CA VAL A 96 -2.53 35.91 16.47
C VAL A 96 -2.71 37.07 15.48
N GLN A 97 -1.65 37.83 15.20
CA GLN A 97 -1.73 38.95 14.25
C GLN A 97 -1.95 38.48 12.81
N GLY A 98 -1.31 37.37 12.41
CA GLY A 98 -1.53 36.75 11.11
C GLY A 98 -2.95 36.21 10.97
N LEU A 99 -3.48 35.58 12.03
CA LEU A 99 -4.84 35.05 12.07
C LEU A 99 -5.89 36.16 11.92
N VAL A 100 -5.73 37.26 12.65
CA VAL A 100 -6.62 38.43 12.57
C VAL A 100 -6.63 39.02 11.16
N ARG A 101 -5.47 39.13 10.52
CA ARG A 101 -5.37 39.63 9.13
C ARG A 101 -6.05 38.67 8.14
N TYR A 102 -5.75 37.39 8.24
CA TYR A 102 -6.35 36.36 7.39
C TYR A 102 -7.90 36.31 7.53
N ALA A 103 -8.41 36.36 8.76
CA ALA A 103 -9.84 36.45 9.02
C ALA A 103 -10.45 37.72 8.41
N ALA A 104 -9.77 38.86 8.51
CA ALA A 104 -10.22 40.10 7.90
C ALA A 104 -10.28 40.01 6.36
N ASP A 105 -9.27 39.41 5.73
CA ASP A 105 -9.22 39.23 4.29
C ASP A 105 -10.33 38.28 3.79
N ILE A 106 -10.62 37.18 4.53
CA ILE A 106 -11.71 36.25 4.22
C ILE A 106 -13.08 36.90 4.39
N PHE A 107 -13.36 37.46 5.57
CA PHE A 107 -14.70 37.92 5.92
C PHE A 107 -14.99 39.35 5.42
N SER A 108 -14.00 40.08 4.93
CA SER A 108 -14.11 41.49 4.58
C SER A 108 -14.57 42.37 5.75
N SER A 109 -14.14 42.04 6.97
CA SER A 109 -14.50 42.77 8.20
C SER A 109 -13.30 42.90 9.15
N PRO A 110 -13.21 43.98 9.93
CA PRO A 110 -12.12 44.15 10.88
C PRO A 110 -12.26 43.21 12.08
N PHE A 111 -11.16 42.58 12.49
CA PHE A 111 -11.06 41.80 13.73
C PHE A 111 -10.01 42.40 14.67
N GLN A 112 -10.24 42.32 15.98
CA GLN A 112 -9.29 42.73 17.00
C GLN A 112 -8.67 41.51 17.68
N ARG A 113 -7.53 41.69 18.38
CA ARG A 113 -6.88 40.61 19.13
C ARG A 113 -7.83 39.94 20.16
N SER A 114 -8.69 40.73 20.79
CA SER A 114 -9.70 40.25 21.76
C SER A 114 -10.79 39.36 21.13
N ALA A 115 -10.93 39.36 19.80
CA ALA A 115 -11.87 38.49 19.09
C ALA A 115 -11.37 37.05 18.95
N VAL A 116 -10.08 36.79 19.23
CA VAL A 116 -9.50 35.45 19.19
C VAL A 116 -9.70 34.75 20.53
N ILE A 117 -10.51 33.70 20.52
CA ILE A 117 -10.79 32.87 21.70
C ILE A 117 -9.97 31.59 21.56
N THR A 118 -9.05 31.34 22.50
CA THR A 118 -8.20 30.15 22.55
C THR A 118 -8.65 29.19 23.65
N GLU A 119 -8.07 27.99 23.71
CA GLU A 119 -8.31 27.04 24.79
C GLU A 119 -7.77 27.53 26.15
N GLN A 120 -8.40 27.06 27.23
CA GLN A 120 -7.93 27.21 28.61
C GLN A 120 -7.43 25.86 29.12
N ARG A 121 -6.22 25.81 29.68
CA ARG A 121 -5.62 24.59 30.25
C ARG A 121 -5.54 24.70 31.76
N GLN A 122 -5.83 23.60 32.47
CA GLN A 122 -5.63 23.51 33.92
C GLN A 122 -4.12 23.44 34.24
N ALA A 123 -3.67 24.15 35.27
CA ALA A 123 -2.29 24.10 35.71
C ALA A 123 -1.99 22.80 36.48
N ASP A 124 -0.72 22.38 36.50
CA ASP A 124 -0.25 21.20 37.24
C ASP A 124 -0.52 21.31 38.75
N THR A 125 -0.48 22.54 39.29
CA THR A 125 -0.80 22.82 40.70
C THR A 125 -2.27 22.61 41.06
N ASP A 126 -3.16 22.79 40.09
CA ASP A 126 -4.60 22.64 40.28
C ASP A 126 -5.07 21.22 39.99
N PHE A 127 -4.27 20.45 39.25
CA PHE A 127 -4.55 19.07 38.86
C PHE A 127 -4.11 18.04 39.92
N LEU A 128 -2.97 18.29 40.57
CA LEU A 128 -2.37 17.39 41.56
C LEU A 128 -2.94 17.63 42.98
N ASP A 129 -3.06 16.55 43.75
CA ASP A 129 -3.46 16.60 45.16
C ASP A 129 -2.23 16.58 46.08
N ASN A 130 -2.47 16.62 47.40
CA ASN A 130 -1.42 16.47 48.40
C ASN A 130 -0.70 15.12 48.22
N LEU A 131 0.62 15.18 47.99
CA LEU A 131 1.43 14.00 47.71
C LEU A 131 1.49 13.07 48.93
N SER A 132 0.96 11.87 48.78
CA SER A 132 0.92 10.82 49.82
C SER A 132 1.85 9.66 49.51
N PHE A 133 2.20 9.46 48.23
CA PHE A 133 3.07 8.38 47.77
C PHE A 133 4.31 8.94 47.06
N LEU A 134 5.51 8.48 47.46
CA LEU A 134 6.78 9.01 46.95
C LEU A 134 7.71 7.94 46.36
N ASN A 135 7.71 6.74 46.94
CA ASN A 135 8.68 5.69 46.63
C ASN A 135 8.03 4.52 45.93
N LEU A 136 8.76 3.95 44.97
CA LEU A 136 8.38 2.70 44.29
C LEU A 136 8.70 1.49 45.16
N ASN A 137 7.91 0.43 45.02
CA ASN A 137 8.10 -0.83 45.73
C ASN A 137 9.37 -1.54 45.24
N PRO A 138 10.39 -1.74 46.09
CA PRO A 138 11.66 -2.33 45.68
C PRO A 138 11.58 -3.84 45.42
N ASN A 139 10.49 -4.50 45.84
CA ASN A 139 10.34 -5.95 45.74
C ASN A 139 9.87 -6.41 44.35
N ILE A 140 9.22 -5.53 43.58
CA ILE A 140 8.75 -5.84 42.23
C ILE A 140 9.87 -5.58 41.23
N GLY A 141 10.10 -6.53 40.33
CA GLY A 141 11.12 -6.45 39.28
C GLY A 141 10.52 -6.50 37.86
N PRO A 142 11.35 -6.31 36.83
CA PRO A 142 10.90 -6.36 35.44
C PRO A 142 10.35 -7.73 35.04
N ASP A 143 10.93 -8.82 35.56
CA ASP A 143 10.45 -10.19 35.29
C ASP A 143 9.02 -10.40 35.82
N THR A 144 8.71 -9.86 37.01
CA THR A 144 7.36 -9.92 37.59
C THR A 144 6.33 -9.23 36.70
N LEU A 145 6.65 -8.05 36.17
CA LEU A 145 5.77 -7.33 35.24
C LEU A 145 5.63 -8.06 33.91
N LYS A 146 6.71 -8.64 33.40
CA LYS A 146 6.72 -9.40 32.15
C LYS A 146 5.88 -10.68 32.24
N ASP A 147 5.95 -11.37 33.37
CA ASP A 147 5.14 -12.56 33.64
C ASP A 147 3.66 -12.19 33.82
N ALA A 148 3.39 -11.10 34.54
CA ALA A 148 2.03 -10.58 34.69
C ALA A 148 1.41 -10.16 33.34
N LEU A 149 2.18 -9.52 32.47
CA LEU A 149 1.73 -9.16 31.11
C LEU A 149 1.35 -10.39 30.28
N GLN A 150 2.04 -11.52 30.47
CA GLN A 150 1.69 -12.77 29.78
C GLN A 150 0.38 -13.39 30.30
N GLN A 151 0.04 -13.15 31.57
CA GLN A 151 -1.21 -13.61 32.18
C GLN A 151 -2.41 -12.76 31.73
N GLY A 152 -2.21 -11.45 31.56
CA GLY A 152 -3.17 -10.53 30.95
C GLY A 152 -3.10 -9.12 31.54
N LEU A 153 -3.89 -8.21 30.96
CA LEU A 153 -3.95 -6.81 31.40
C LEU A 153 -4.31 -6.65 32.88
N LYS A 154 -5.25 -7.44 33.41
CA LYS A 154 -5.69 -7.32 34.82
C LYS A 154 -4.53 -7.59 35.78
N GLU A 155 -3.84 -8.70 35.60
CA GLU A 155 -2.67 -9.09 36.41
C GLU A 155 -1.53 -8.08 36.25
N TYR A 156 -1.30 -7.58 35.04
CA TYR A 156 -0.31 -6.54 34.79
C TYR A 156 -0.63 -5.24 35.55
N LEU A 157 -1.88 -4.76 35.51
CA LEU A 157 -2.30 -3.56 36.22
C LEU A 157 -2.21 -3.72 37.75
N LEU A 158 -2.48 -4.92 38.28
CA LEU A 158 -2.32 -5.20 39.72
C LEU A 158 -0.85 -5.11 40.15
N GLN A 159 0.08 -5.69 39.38
CA GLN A 159 1.52 -5.59 39.67
C GLN A 159 2.05 -4.17 39.46
N ALA A 160 1.55 -3.45 38.44
CA ALA A 160 1.86 -2.04 38.24
C ALA A 160 1.36 -1.18 39.42
N TYR A 161 0.13 -1.41 39.88
CA TYR A 161 -0.41 -0.72 41.06
C TYR A 161 0.45 -0.97 42.30
N ALA A 162 0.79 -2.24 42.56
CA ALA A 162 1.64 -2.62 43.69
C ALA A 162 3.07 -2.03 43.59
N LEU A 163 3.57 -1.78 42.37
CA LEU A 163 4.86 -1.12 42.15
C LEU A 163 4.83 0.34 42.59
N TYR A 164 3.74 1.05 42.28
CA TYR A 164 3.62 2.48 42.59
C TYR A 164 3.12 2.76 44.01
N PHE A 165 2.18 1.98 44.52
CA PHE A 165 1.53 2.28 45.80
C PHE A 165 1.96 1.37 46.96
N SER A 166 2.78 0.34 46.69
CA SER A 166 3.24 -0.65 47.70
C SER A 166 2.11 -1.35 48.48
N GLN A 167 0.89 -1.35 47.92
CA GLN A 167 -0.31 -1.94 48.50
C GLN A 167 -1.21 -2.53 47.39
N ALA A 168 -2.22 -3.30 47.78
CA ALA A 168 -3.26 -3.76 46.85
C ALA A 168 -4.34 -2.69 46.68
N PRO A 169 -5.01 -2.60 45.52
CA PRO A 169 -6.12 -1.69 45.33
C PRO A 169 -7.32 -2.10 46.20
N GLU A 170 -8.02 -1.12 46.78
CA GLU A 170 -9.20 -1.38 47.63
C GLU A 170 -10.42 -1.86 46.83
N GLN A 171 -10.49 -1.48 45.55
CA GLN A 171 -11.56 -1.82 44.61
C GLN A 171 -11.00 -2.57 43.39
N ASP A 172 -11.86 -3.29 42.66
CA ASP A 172 -11.42 -3.97 41.42
C ASP A 172 -11.08 -2.92 40.36
N LEU A 173 -9.82 -2.89 39.93
CA LEU A 173 -9.33 -1.94 38.91
C LEU A 173 -10.08 -2.08 37.57
N MET A 174 -10.75 -3.19 37.31
CA MET A 174 -11.53 -3.37 36.07
C MET A 174 -12.94 -2.74 36.14
N SER A 175 -13.41 -2.34 37.33
CA SER A 175 -14.69 -1.65 37.52
C SER A 175 -14.56 -0.14 37.29
N ASP A 176 -15.64 0.53 36.89
CA ASP A 176 -15.65 1.99 36.69
C ASP A 176 -15.31 2.73 37.99
N GLU A 177 -15.81 2.25 39.14
CA GLU A 177 -15.48 2.79 40.46
C GLU A 177 -13.98 2.64 40.77
N GLY A 178 -13.41 1.46 40.50
CA GLY A 178 -11.98 1.21 40.71
C GLY A 178 -11.07 2.04 39.80
N ARG A 179 -11.52 2.35 38.59
CA ARG A 179 -10.80 3.24 37.64
C ARG A 179 -10.82 4.69 38.09
N ALA A 180 -11.95 5.16 38.63
CA ALA A 180 -12.05 6.50 39.23
C ALA A 180 -11.19 6.62 40.49
N ALA A 181 -11.22 5.61 41.36
CA ALA A 181 -10.37 5.54 42.55
C ALA A 181 -8.88 5.54 42.18
N LEU A 182 -8.48 4.82 41.13
CA LEU A 182 -7.11 4.87 40.61
C LEU A 182 -6.69 6.29 40.21
N GLY A 183 -7.57 7.04 39.52
CA GLY A 183 -7.33 8.42 39.13
C GLY A 183 -7.09 9.34 40.33
N GLN A 184 -7.89 9.20 41.39
CA GLN A 184 -7.73 9.98 42.63
C GLN A 184 -6.38 9.68 43.31
N VAL A 185 -6.00 8.41 43.44
CA VAL A 185 -4.74 8.04 44.10
C VAL A 185 -3.52 8.42 43.25
N LEU A 186 -3.62 8.37 41.91
CA LEU A 186 -2.55 8.82 41.01
C LEU A 186 -2.20 10.30 41.19
N LYS A 187 -3.19 11.18 41.44
CA LYS A 187 -2.95 12.61 41.72
C LYS A 187 -2.10 12.86 42.96
N GLN A 188 -2.04 11.89 43.88
CA GLN A 188 -1.26 11.94 45.12
C GLN A 188 0.15 11.33 44.98
N HIS A 189 0.54 10.88 43.78
CA HIS A 189 1.81 10.17 43.58
C HIS A 189 2.92 11.08 43.03
N GLY A 190 4.07 11.12 43.73
CA GLY A 190 5.21 11.97 43.39
C GLY A 190 5.84 11.71 42.02
N GLN A 191 5.79 10.47 41.52
CA GLN A 191 6.27 10.15 40.16
C GLN A 191 5.41 10.79 39.05
N LEU A 192 4.07 10.88 39.23
CA LEU A 192 3.21 11.59 38.28
C LEU A 192 3.54 13.09 38.30
N ALA A 193 3.68 13.67 39.50
CA ALA A 193 4.07 15.07 39.66
C ALA A 193 5.43 15.38 39.01
N ASN A 194 6.40 14.47 39.15
CA ASN A 194 7.70 14.62 38.50
C ASN A 194 7.60 14.51 36.97
N LEU A 195 6.83 13.54 36.44
CA LEU A 195 6.59 13.39 35.02
C LEU A 195 6.00 14.69 34.42
N LEU A 196 4.94 15.24 35.02
CA LEU A 196 4.32 16.49 34.58
C LEU A 196 5.32 17.67 34.65
N ARG A 197 6.13 17.75 35.70
CA ARG A 197 7.18 18.78 35.82
C ARG A 197 8.23 18.67 34.71
N GLN A 198 8.70 17.46 34.38
CA GLN A 198 9.65 17.26 33.29
C GLN A 198 9.04 17.66 31.94
N LEU A 199 7.79 17.27 31.69
CA LEU A 199 7.06 17.66 30.47
C LEU A 199 6.94 19.19 30.34
N LYS A 200 6.65 19.91 31.43
CA LYS A 200 6.54 21.38 31.46
C LYS A 200 7.86 22.10 31.20
N LEU A 201 8.99 21.54 31.66
CA LEU A 201 10.31 22.14 31.49
C LEU A 201 10.86 22.00 30.06
N MET A 202 10.28 21.12 29.25
CA MET A 202 10.77 20.83 27.91
C MET A 202 10.01 21.68 26.88
N PRO A 203 10.72 22.43 26.01
CA PRO A 203 10.09 23.28 25.00
C PRO A 203 9.53 22.51 23.80
N VAL A 204 9.82 21.21 23.70
CA VAL A 204 9.51 20.32 22.58
C VAL A 204 8.98 19.01 23.15
N THR A 205 8.11 18.32 22.41
CA THR A 205 7.60 16.99 22.80
C THR A 205 8.76 16.02 23.02
N PRO A 206 8.98 15.50 24.24
CA PRO A 206 10.13 14.66 24.52
C PRO A 206 9.97 13.25 23.95
N THR A 207 11.09 12.67 23.56
CA THR A 207 11.14 11.25 23.19
C THR A 207 11.05 10.36 24.42
N PHE A 208 10.57 9.13 24.25
CA PHE A 208 10.49 8.14 25.33
C PHE A 208 11.85 7.90 26.01
N ASN A 209 12.94 7.87 25.23
CA ASN A 209 14.29 7.69 25.77
C ASN A 209 14.80 8.90 26.58
N GLU A 210 14.45 10.12 26.19
CA GLU A 210 14.78 11.32 26.95
C GLU A 210 14.05 11.32 28.30
N LEU A 211 12.76 10.97 28.31
CA LEU A 211 11.99 10.80 29.54
C LEU A 211 12.60 9.73 30.44
N LEU A 212 12.96 8.56 29.89
CA LEU A 212 13.63 7.51 30.65
C LEU A 212 14.94 7.99 31.26
N THR A 213 15.78 8.70 30.48
CA THR A 213 17.07 9.20 30.97
C THR A 213 16.88 10.19 32.13
N LYS A 214 15.86 11.04 32.06
CA LYS A 214 15.54 12.01 33.12
C LYS A 214 14.94 11.37 34.37
N LEU A 215 14.18 10.29 34.20
CA LEU A 215 13.51 9.56 35.29
C LEU A 215 14.36 8.41 35.87
N ALA A 216 15.45 8.02 35.21
CA ALA A 216 16.30 6.88 35.56
C ALA A 216 16.87 6.94 36.98
N SER A 217 17.13 8.13 37.52
CA SER A 217 17.69 8.31 38.87
C SER A 217 16.71 7.91 40.00
N GLN A 218 15.43 7.72 39.68
CA GLN A 218 14.37 7.41 40.64
C GLN A 218 13.82 5.98 40.47
N VAL A 219 14.42 5.21 39.55
CA VAL A 219 14.05 3.84 39.27
C VAL A 219 14.76 2.89 40.25
N PRO A 220 14.09 1.85 40.80
CA PRO A 220 14.73 0.91 41.71
C PRO A 220 15.92 0.20 41.04
N PRO A 221 16.99 -0.16 41.78
CA PRO A 221 18.19 -0.78 41.19
C PRO A 221 17.91 -2.03 40.33
N ARG A 222 16.85 -2.79 40.65
CA ARG A 222 16.41 -3.96 39.87
C ARG A 222 16.00 -3.62 38.43
N PHE A 223 15.55 -2.39 38.19
CA PHE A 223 15.14 -1.89 36.89
C PHE A 223 16.25 -1.08 36.19
N ALA A 224 17.44 -0.94 36.77
CA ALA A 224 18.51 -0.10 36.21
C ALA A 224 18.91 -0.51 34.77
N ARG A 225 18.76 -1.79 34.42
CA ARG A 225 19.01 -2.31 33.05
C ARG A 225 17.80 -2.20 32.12
N GLN A 226 16.60 -2.04 32.67
CA GLN A 226 15.33 -2.01 31.93
C GLN A 226 14.34 -0.98 32.52
N PRO A 227 14.71 0.31 32.59
CA PRO A 227 13.88 1.34 33.20
C PRO A 227 12.55 1.57 32.43
N GLU A 228 12.47 1.14 31.17
CA GLU A 228 11.28 1.23 30.32
C GLU A 228 10.04 0.56 30.93
N TRP A 229 10.21 -0.52 31.71
CA TRP A 229 9.08 -1.20 32.35
C TRP A 229 8.42 -0.37 33.44
N VAL A 230 9.19 0.48 34.13
CA VAL A 230 8.66 1.37 35.18
C VAL A 230 7.81 2.46 34.53
N LEU A 231 8.35 3.18 33.55
CA LEU A 231 7.59 4.19 32.83
C LEU A 231 6.38 3.59 32.10
N GLY A 232 6.54 2.40 31.49
CA GLY A 232 5.44 1.67 30.86
C GLY A 232 4.31 1.34 31.85
N ALA A 233 4.65 0.88 33.05
CA ALA A 233 3.67 0.60 34.09
C ALA A 233 2.91 1.86 34.54
N LEU A 234 3.60 3.00 34.71
CA LEU A 234 2.93 4.28 35.02
C LEU A 234 1.97 4.70 33.90
N LEU A 235 2.43 4.67 32.65
CA LEU A 235 1.62 5.05 31.50
C LEU A 235 0.41 4.12 31.34
N ALA A 236 0.54 2.83 31.65
CA ALA A 236 -0.58 1.90 31.64
C ALA A 236 -1.62 2.22 32.73
N LEU A 237 -1.19 2.54 33.96
CA LEU A 237 -2.10 2.99 35.02
C LEU A 237 -2.81 4.29 34.65
N ILE A 238 -2.08 5.26 34.08
CA ILE A 238 -2.63 6.53 33.60
C ILE A 238 -3.67 6.31 32.49
N ALA A 239 -3.35 5.46 31.50
CA ALA A 239 -4.25 5.13 30.40
C ALA A 239 -5.54 4.45 30.88
N HIS A 240 -5.44 3.65 31.94
CA HIS A 240 -6.57 2.92 32.50
C HIS A 240 -7.46 3.76 33.41
N ALA A 241 -6.90 4.76 34.09
CA ALA A 241 -7.58 5.60 35.07
C ALA A 241 -8.70 6.47 34.48
N ARG A 242 -9.65 6.83 35.34
CA ARG A 242 -10.78 7.73 35.05
C ARG A 242 -10.87 8.83 36.10
N ASP A 243 -11.54 9.94 35.76
CA ASP A 243 -11.89 10.98 36.72
C ASP A 243 -13.17 10.64 37.50
N GLU A 244 -13.62 11.54 38.38
CA GLU A 244 -14.81 11.35 39.22
C GLU A 244 -16.13 11.30 38.43
N VAL A 245 -16.13 11.80 37.20
CA VAL A 245 -17.28 11.82 36.28
C VAL A 245 -17.15 10.72 35.22
N ASN A 246 -16.25 9.76 35.44
CA ASN A 246 -15.95 8.64 34.55
C ASN A 246 -15.44 9.05 33.15
N GLN A 247 -14.83 10.23 33.03
CA GLN A 247 -14.11 10.66 31.84
C GLN A 247 -12.65 10.17 31.89
N PRO A 248 -11.94 10.12 30.75
CA PRO A 248 -10.52 9.78 30.73
C PRO A 248 -9.71 10.67 31.69
N PHE A 249 -8.89 10.07 32.54
CA PHE A 249 -8.10 10.78 33.54
C PHE A 249 -7.18 11.85 32.92
N VAL A 250 -6.52 11.50 31.81
CA VAL A 250 -5.79 12.40 30.92
C VAL A 250 -5.87 11.84 29.49
N GLN A 251 -5.63 12.70 28.49
CA GLN A 251 -5.45 12.24 27.12
C GLN A 251 -4.02 11.74 26.92
N LEU A 252 -3.85 10.43 26.70
CA LEU A 252 -2.56 9.83 26.41
C LEU A 252 -2.44 9.50 24.93
N ARG A 253 -1.49 10.14 24.24
CA ARG A 253 -1.17 9.86 22.84
C ARG A 253 0.24 9.30 22.72
N LEU A 254 0.36 8.03 22.32
CA LEU A 254 1.64 7.39 22.03
C LEU A 254 1.91 7.42 20.53
N GLN A 255 3.02 8.03 20.14
CA GLN A 255 3.39 8.21 18.74
C GLN A 255 4.65 7.43 18.41
N LEU A 256 4.53 6.45 17.50
CA LEU A 256 5.65 5.68 16.99
C LEU A 256 5.99 6.14 15.57
N TRP A 257 7.21 6.60 15.37
CA TRP A 257 7.74 6.97 14.05
C TRP A 257 8.66 5.88 13.54
N SER A 258 8.43 5.40 12.32
CA SER A 258 9.21 4.33 11.70
C SER A 258 9.59 4.70 10.27
N ARG A 259 10.82 4.42 9.85
CA ARG A 259 11.30 4.66 8.49
C ARG A 259 11.25 3.39 7.66
N GLU A 260 10.84 3.50 6.38
CA GLU A 260 10.94 2.36 5.47
C GLU A 260 12.40 1.93 5.25
N LEU A 261 12.64 0.62 5.29
CA LEU A 261 13.97 0.04 5.06
C LEU A 261 14.23 -0.13 3.55
N ARG A 262 14.13 0.96 2.80
CA ARG A 262 14.38 0.99 1.36
C ARG A 262 15.84 1.37 1.10
N ARG A 263 16.42 0.81 0.03
CA ARG A 263 17.79 1.15 -0.44
C ARG A 263 18.84 0.98 0.66
N ILE A 264 18.72 -0.08 1.44
CA ILE A 264 19.76 -0.42 2.42
C ILE A 264 21.01 -0.86 1.66
N VAL A 265 22.12 -0.21 1.96
CA VAL A 265 23.43 -0.45 1.37
C VAL A 265 24.40 -0.91 2.44
N GLY A 266 25.28 -1.83 2.07
CA GLY A 266 26.38 -2.29 2.91
C GLY A 266 27.69 -1.70 2.43
N THR A 267 28.54 -1.29 3.35
CA THR A 267 29.92 -0.90 3.04
C THR A 267 30.72 -2.09 2.53
N LEU A 268 31.54 -1.88 1.50
CA LEU A 268 32.44 -2.91 0.97
C LEU A 268 33.66 -3.09 1.88
N ARG A 269 33.72 -4.22 2.61
CA ARG A 269 34.79 -4.55 3.56
C ARG A 269 35.02 -6.06 3.65
N GLU A 270 36.21 -6.48 4.07
CA GLU A 270 36.51 -7.89 4.34
C GLU A 270 35.96 -8.33 5.71
N PRO A 271 35.40 -9.54 5.84
CA PRO A 271 35.03 -10.11 7.14
C PRO A 271 36.30 -10.36 7.98
N GLY A 272 36.33 -9.89 9.24
CA GLY A 272 37.42 -10.21 10.17
C GLY A 272 37.42 -11.69 10.57
N LYS A 273 38.60 -12.28 10.82
CA LYS A 273 38.76 -13.67 11.31
C LYS A 273 38.46 -13.76 12.83
N GLY A 274 37.46 -14.57 13.24
CA GLY A 274 37.18 -15.18 14.58
C GLY A 274 37.30 -14.33 15.87
N ALA A 275 36.24 -14.10 16.67
CA ALA A 275 35.71 -14.90 17.82
C ALA A 275 35.63 -13.98 19.08
N PRO A 276 35.09 -14.37 20.27
CA PRO A 276 33.89 -15.11 20.69
C PRO A 276 32.78 -14.14 21.21
N ASP A 277 31.76 -14.66 21.91
CA ASP A 277 30.54 -13.97 22.40
C ASP A 277 30.67 -12.49 22.85
N ASP A 278 29.64 -11.72 22.51
CA ASP A 278 29.40 -10.27 22.64
C ASP A 278 29.43 -9.68 24.07
N THR A 279 30.03 -10.36 25.05
CA THR A 279 29.81 -10.02 26.48
C THR A 279 30.92 -9.29 27.19
N ASP A 280 32.17 -9.26 26.72
CA ASP A 280 33.24 -8.50 27.40
C ASP A 280 34.38 -8.05 26.46
N ILE A 281 34.20 -6.92 25.77
CA ILE A 281 35.28 -6.26 25.01
C ILE A 281 35.29 -4.75 25.29
N SER A 282 36.47 -4.22 25.61
CA SER A 282 36.73 -2.80 25.89
C SER A 282 36.49 -1.88 24.67
N SER A 283 36.10 -0.63 24.95
CA SER A 283 35.64 0.39 23.98
C SER A 283 36.64 0.72 22.86
N GLU A 284 37.94 0.50 23.05
CA GLU A 284 38.96 0.78 22.03
C GLU A 284 39.10 -0.35 20.99
N ALA A 285 38.76 -1.59 21.33
CA ALA A 285 38.78 -2.73 20.40
C ALA A 285 37.52 -2.81 19.51
N GLN A 286 36.46 -2.09 19.85
CA GLN A 286 35.24 -1.93 19.01
C GLN A 286 35.51 -1.11 17.74
N ALA A 287 36.43 -0.14 17.77
CA ALA A 287 36.69 0.73 16.61
C ALA A 287 37.34 -0.01 15.42
N SER A 288 38.03 -1.13 15.69
CA SER A 288 38.73 -1.94 14.69
C SER A 288 37.97 -3.20 14.26
N ARG A 289 36.84 -3.50 14.91
CA ARG A 289 35.97 -4.66 14.63
C ARG A 289 34.55 -4.16 14.39
N LEU A 290 34.20 -3.82 13.15
CA LEU A 290 32.84 -3.39 12.82
C LEU A 290 32.21 -4.34 11.79
N PRO A 291 31.00 -4.89 12.04
CA PRO A 291 30.21 -5.57 11.01
C PRO A 291 30.01 -4.66 9.78
N PRO A 292 29.59 -5.18 8.60
CA PRO A 292 29.26 -4.31 7.48
C PRO A 292 28.26 -3.26 7.95
N LEU A 293 28.69 -1.99 7.92
CA LEU A 293 27.85 -0.86 8.31
C LEU A 293 26.70 -0.78 7.31
N LEU A 294 25.53 -1.26 7.75
CA LEU A 294 24.29 -1.05 7.03
C LEU A 294 23.93 0.42 7.16
N SER A 295 23.62 1.05 6.04
CA SER A 295 23.15 2.43 6.02
C SER A 295 22.04 2.58 4.99
N PHE A 296 21.25 3.63 5.14
CA PHE A 296 20.30 4.01 4.11
C PHE A 296 21.05 4.69 2.97
N GLY A 297 20.88 4.22 1.74
CA GLY A 297 21.47 4.84 0.57
C GLY A 297 20.93 6.24 0.26
N ASP A 298 19.82 6.64 0.89
CA ASP A 298 19.26 7.98 0.80
C ASP A 298 19.92 8.97 1.79
N ASP A 299 20.71 8.49 2.76
CA ASP A 299 21.40 9.34 3.76
C ASP A 299 22.79 9.74 3.24
N GLN A 300 23.14 11.02 3.40
CA GLN A 300 24.48 11.48 3.06
C GLN A 300 25.49 10.94 4.08
N ALA A 301 26.54 10.27 3.60
CA ALA A 301 27.68 9.91 4.44
C ALA A 301 28.44 11.19 4.84
N PRO A 302 28.93 11.29 6.10
CA PRO A 302 29.91 12.30 6.46
C PRO A 302 31.09 12.28 5.49
N LYS A 303 31.63 13.45 5.13
CA LYS A 303 32.74 13.58 4.15
C LYS A 303 33.95 12.70 4.52
N ASP A 304 34.16 12.48 5.81
CA ASP A 304 35.29 11.76 6.40
C ASP A 304 35.12 10.22 6.34
N GLN A 305 33.98 9.74 5.82
CA GLN A 305 33.60 8.31 5.73
C GLN A 305 33.09 7.92 4.33
N GLN A 306 33.57 8.59 3.26
CA GLN A 306 33.25 8.25 1.87
C GLN A 306 33.87 6.91 1.47
N GLN A 307 33.19 5.82 1.85
CA GLN A 307 33.48 4.47 1.38
C GLN A 307 32.40 4.04 0.37
N VAL A 308 32.78 3.15 -0.54
CA VAL A 308 31.90 2.49 -1.50
C VAL A 308 30.85 1.69 -0.74
N ARG A 309 29.59 2.06 -0.97
CA ARG A 309 28.41 1.41 -0.40
C ARG A 309 27.58 0.85 -1.54
N LEU A 310 27.32 -0.46 -1.49
CA LEU A 310 26.60 -1.16 -2.55
C LEU A 310 25.33 -1.81 -1.99
N PRO A 311 24.26 -1.94 -2.79
CA PRO A 311 23.09 -2.71 -2.39
C PRO A 311 23.48 -4.14 -2.00
N LEU A 312 22.83 -4.65 -0.97
CA LEU A 312 22.97 -6.04 -0.57
C LEU A 312 21.87 -6.89 -1.19
N VAL A 313 22.26 -8.03 -1.75
CA VAL A 313 21.33 -9.09 -2.13
C VAL A 313 21.54 -10.29 -1.23
N GLN A 314 20.43 -10.92 -0.83
CA GLN A 314 20.42 -12.09 0.02
C GLN A 314 19.57 -13.20 -0.60
N CYS A 315 20.05 -14.44 -0.52
CA CYS A 315 19.26 -15.60 -0.89
C CYS A 315 18.11 -15.84 0.11
N ARG A 316 16.88 -16.09 -0.37
CA ARG A 316 15.73 -16.44 0.49
C ARG A 316 15.84 -17.81 1.18
N GLU A 317 16.72 -18.67 0.71
CA GLU A 317 16.86 -20.05 1.19
C GLU A 317 18.09 -20.20 2.09
N CYS A 318 19.30 -19.98 1.54
CA CYS A 318 20.55 -20.15 2.31
C CYS A 318 21.03 -18.87 3.02
N HIS A 319 20.41 -17.72 2.77
CA HIS A 319 20.82 -16.41 3.31
C HIS A 319 22.24 -15.93 2.93
N GLY A 320 22.90 -16.61 2.00
CA GLY A 320 24.13 -16.13 1.37
C GLY A 320 23.94 -14.70 0.85
N THR A 321 24.87 -13.83 1.22
CA THR A 321 24.78 -12.38 1.01
C THR A 321 25.88 -11.94 0.07
N ALA A 322 25.54 -11.06 -0.88
CA ALA A 322 26.48 -10.49 -1.83
C ALA A 322 26.21 -8.99 -1.99
N TRP A 323 27.24 -8.24 -2.38
CA TRP A 323 27.04 -6.87 -2.87
C TRP A 323 26.64 -6.90 -4.34
N LEU A 324 25.80 -5.96 -4.74
CA LEU A 324 25.28 -5.81 -6.10
C LEU A 324 25.86 -4.54 -6.74
N SER A 325 26.37 -4.65 -7.96
CA SER A 325 26.83 -3.50 -8.75
C SER A 325 26.59 -3.75 -10.25
N ARG A 326 27.01 -2.81 -11.09
CA ARG A 326 27.03 -2.92 -12.55
C ARG A 326 28.49 -2.83 -13.02
N MET A 327 28.88 -3.71 -13.95
CA MET A 327 30.21 -3.73 -14.58
C MET A 327 30.07 -3.92 -16.09
N GLU A 328 30.75 -3.10 -16.89
CA GLU A 328 30.60 -3.08 -18.36
C GLU A 328 31.52 -4.13 -19.05
N GLY A 329 32.60 -4.55 -18.39
CA GLY A 329 33.57 -5.53 -18.90
C GLY A 329 33.38 -6.98 -18.43
N CYS A 330 33.88 -7.93 -19.23
CA CYS A 330 34.04 -9.34 -18.83
C CYS A 330 35.30 -9.59 -17.97
N SER A 331 36.28 -8.68 -17.97
CA SER A 331 37.52 -8.79 -17.18
C SER A 331 37.47 -7.85 -15.98
N ALA A 332 37.70 -8.37 -14.78
CA ALA A 332 37.59 -7.63 -13.53
C ALA A 332 38.81 -6.77 -13.15
N SER A 333 39.79 -6.61 -14.04
CA SER A 333 41.00 -5.81 -13.80
C SER A 333 40.92 -4.43 -14.47
N ASP A 334 41.17 -3.36 -13.71
CA ASP A 334 41.19 -1.95 -14.15
C ASP A 334 39.83 -1.36 -14.60
N ASP A 335 38.71 -2.01 -14.23
CA ASP A 335 37.35 -1.44 -14.33
C ASP A 335 36.99 -0.62 -13.08
N ARG A 336 35.90 0.17 -13.15
CA ARG A 336 35.34 0.92 -12.02
C ARG A 336 33.91 0.45 -11.73
N LEU A 337 33.65 0.10 -10.47
CA LEU A 337 32.30 -0.28 -10.07
C LEU A 337 31.31 0.88 -10.20
N GLU A 338 30.13 0.58 -10.74
CA GLU A 338 28.99 1.48 -10.65
C GLU A 338 28.56 1.63 -9.18
N THR A 339 28.36 2.87 -8.76
CA THR A 339 27.91 3.22 -7.40
C THR A 339 26.54 3.88 -7.40
N GLU A 340 26.03 4.31 -8.57
CA GLU A 340 24.71 4.90 -8.67
C GLU A 340 23.61 3.84 -8.49
N LEU A 341 22.90 3.91 -7.37
CA LEU A 341 21.88 2.93 -7.00
C LEU A 341 20.79 2.73 -8.06
N GLN A 342 20.37 3.80 -8.74
CA GLN A 342 19.33 3.71 -9.77
C GLN A 342 19.78 2.87 -10.98
N SER A 343 21.00 3.09 -11.45
CA SER A 343 21.66 2.31 -12.49
C SER A 343 21.74 0.82 -12.09
N ILE A 344 22.25 0.54 -10.88
CA ILE A 344 22.42 -0.82 -10.34
C ILE A 344 21.08 -1.58 -10.26
N TYR A 345 20.04 -0.97 -9.66
CA TYR A 345 18.73 -1.63 -9.55
C TYR A 345 18.10 -1.88 -10.92
N SER A 346 18.24 -0.94 -11.86
CA SER A 346 17.70 -1.11 -13.21
C SER A 346 18.34 -2.31 -13.92
N ALA A 347 19.66 -2.51 -13.77
CA ALA A 347 20.39 -3.64 -14.32
C ALA A 347 19.90 -4.96 -13.73
N PHE A 348 19.81 -5.05 -12.40
CA PHE A 348 19.38 -6.27 -11.70
C PHE A 348 17.95 -6.69 -12.04
N PHE A 349 16.97 -5.78 -11.98
CA PHE A 349 15.56 -6.11 -12.26
C PHE A 349 15.28 -6.35 -13.76
N SER A 350 16.08 -5.75 -14.65
CA SER A 350 16.00 -6.02 -16.10
C SER A 350 16.70 -7.33 -16.51
N HIS A 351 17.45 -7.96 -15.60
CA HIS A 351 18.33 -9.11 -15.87
C HIS A 351 19.41 -8.76 -16.92
N SER A 352 19.95 -7.55 -16.84
CA SER A 352 21.02 -7.07 -17.73
C SER A 352 22.28 -7.92 -17.57
N ARG A 353 22.99 -8.17 -18.68
CA ARG A 353 24.30 -8.86 -18.69
C ARG A 353 25.38 -8.15 -17.85
N GLU A 354 25.20 -6.87 -17.60
CA GLU A 354 26.13 -6.00 -16.85
C GLU A 354 25.94 -6.10 -15.33
N THR A 355 24.95 -6.89 -14.87
CA THR A 355 24.73 -7.12 -13.45
C THR A 355 25.92 -7.87 -12.85
N ALA A 356 26.50 -7.33 -11.79
CA ALA A 356 27.64 -7.93 -11.09
C ALA A 356 27.28 -8.25 -9.63
N LEU A 357 27.42 -9.52 -9.26
CA LEU A 357 27.37 -9.97 -7.87
C LEU A 357 28.79 -10.08 -7.33
N LEU A 358 29.06 -9.42 -6.22
CA LEU A 358 30.34 -9.48 -5.52
C LEU A 358 30.15 -10.25 -4.21
N LEU A 359 30.73 -11.43 -4.15
CA LEU A 359 30.75 -12.27 -2.96
C LEU A 359 31.92 -11.84 -2.07
N PRO A 360 31.79 -12.01 -0.74
CA PRO A 360 32.95 -12.01 0.15
C PRO A 360 34.02 -12.98 -0.37
N TRP A 361 35.28 -12.62 -0.19
CA TRP A 361 36.44 -13.38 -0.66
C TRP A 361 36.33 -14.88 -0.34
N GLN A 362 36.31 -15.72 -1.38
CA GLN A 362 36.38 -17.19 -1.27
C GLN A 362 37.83 -17.63 -1.47
N GLN A 363 38.56 -17.81 -0.37
CA GLN A 363 40.01 -17.99 -0.40
C GLN A 363 40.44 -19.27 -1.12
N GLY A 364 41.15 -19.14 -2.25
CA GLY A 364 41.72 -20.27 -2.98
C GLY A 364 40.74 -21.06 -3.85
N GLU A 365 39.47 -20.66 -3.87
CA GLU A 365 38.42 -21.31 -4.66
C GLU A 365 38.34 -20.71 -6.07
N LYS A 366 38.34 -21.58 -7.08
CA LYS A 366 38.05 -21.22 -8.49
C LYS A 366 36.57 -21.33 -8.84
N VAL A 367 35.79 -21.92 -7.95
CA VAL A 367 34.39 -22.26 -8.17
C VAL A 367 33.65 -21.93 -6.88
N SER A 368 32.50 -21.28 -7.00
CA SER A 368 31.61 -21.00 -5.88
C SER A 368 31.07 -22.29 -5.27
N PRO A 369 30.55 -22.24 -4.03
CA PRO A 369 29.91 -23.39 -3.40
C PRO A 369 28.78 -24.01 -4.25
N ALA A 370 28.12 -23.21 -5.11
CA ALA A 370 27.10 -23.68 -6.04
C ALA A 370 27.62 -24.24 -7.38
N GLY A 371 28.94 -24.31 -7.59
CA GLY A 371 29.53 -24.83 -8.82
C GLY A 371 29.74 -23.80 -9.95
N ALA A 372 29.50 -22.51 -9.72
CA ALA A 372 29.76 -21.46 -10.71
C ALA A 372 31.23 -21.00 -10.66
N MET A 373 31.91 -20.85 -11.80
CA MET A 373 33.27 -20.30 -11.90
C MET A 373 33.36 -18.92 -11.23
N LEU A 374 34.40 -18.71 -10.44
CA LEU A 374 34.68 -17.46 -9.74
C LEU A 374 35.83 -16.70 -10.39
N GLU A 375 35.61 -15.42 -10.60
CA GLU A 375 36.65 -14.44 -10.92
C GLU A 375 37.04 -13.70 -9.64
N ASN A 376 38.33 -13.74 -9.29
CA ASN A 376 38.88 -13.28 -8.03
C ASN A 376 39.71 -12.01 -8.24
N PHE A 377 39.35 -10.91 -7.56
CA PHE A 377 40.02 -9.61 -7.75
C PHE A 377 39.88 -8.71 -6.51
N LYS A 378 40.52 -7.55 -6.54
CA LYS A 378 40.48 -6.53 -5.48
C LYS A 378 39.66 -5.33 -5.92
N VAL A 379 38.98 -4.68 -4.98
CA VAL A 379 38.20 -3.46 -5.18
C VAL A 379 38.58 -2.43 -4.13
N CYS A 380 38.91 -1.22 -4.56
CA CYS A 380 39.14 -0.12 -3.63
C CYS A 380 37.84 0.28 -2.92
N ARG A 381 37.83 0.21 -1.58
CA ARG A 381 36.70 0.62 -0.75
C ARG A 381 36.42 2.13 -0.76
N GLU A 382 37.29 2.95 -1.34
CA GLU A 382 37.12 4.42 -1.38
C GLU A 382 36.58 4.89 -2.74
N CYS A 383 37.19 4.46 -3.84
CA CYS A 383 36.80 4.94 -5.19
C CYS A 383 36.12 3.89 -6.09
N GLY A 384 36.08 2.62 -5.68
CA GLY A 384 35.49 1.52 -6.45
C GLY A 384 36.34 1.01 -7.62
N GLN A 385 37.60 1.46 -7.74
CA GLN A 385 38.53 0.98 -8.75
C GLN A 385 38.91 -0.48 -8.47
N THR A 386 38.88 -1.31 -9.50
CA THR A 386 39.28 -2.72 -9.43
C THR A 386 40.77 -2.91 -9.71
N ALA A 387 41.37 -3.95 -9.13
CA ALA A 387 42.76 -4.33 -9.35
C ALA A 387 42.89 -5.87 -9.37
N ALA A 388 43.92 -6.38 -10.04
CA ALA A 388 44.23 -7.81 -10.03
C ALA A 388 44.47 -8.32 -8.59
N ILE A 389 44.16 -9.59 -8.33
CA ILE A 389 44.26 -10.18 -6.98
C ILE A 389 45.69 -10.10 -6.41
N ASP A 390 46.71 -10.22 -7.28
CA ASP A 390 48.13 -10.18 -6.91
C ASP A 390 48.70 -8.76 -6.80
N TYR A 391 47.90 -7.73 -7.07
CA TYR A 391 48.34 -6.34 -6.99
C TYR A 391 48.59 -5.93 -5.53
N SER A 392 49.78 -5.40 -5.24
CA SER A 392 50.23 -5.03 -3.89
C SER A 392 50.49 -3.53 -3.69
N GLY A 393 50.26 -2.71 -4.71
CA GLY A 393 50.45 -1.25 -4.65
C GLY A 393 49.26 -0.48 -4.08
N ALA A 394 49.39 0.84 -4.01
CA ALA A 394 48.29 1.75 -3.69
C ALA A 394 47.23 1.76 -4.81
N CYS A 395 45.99 2.08 -4.51
CA CYS A 395 44.91 2.11 -5.50
C CYS A 395 45.25 3.05 -6.67
N LYS A 396 45.21 2.54 -7.92
CA LYS A 396 45.50 3.34 -9.13
C LYS A 396 44.59 4.56 -9.31
N GLY A 397 43.35 4.51 -8.81
CA GLY A 397 42.36 5.60 -8.97
C GLY A 397 42.52 6.74 -7.95
N CYS A 398 42.62 6.43 -6.66
CA CYS A 398 42.62 7.41 -5.56
C CYS A 398 43.90 7.44 -4.72
N GLN A 399 44.89 6.61 -5.05
CA GLN A 399 46.16 6.46 -4.32
C GLN A 399 46.03 6.03 -2.84
N ALA A 400 44.85 5.56 -2.42
CA ALA A 400 44.65 4.95 -1.11
C ALA A 400 45.58 3.73 -0.92
N GLY A 401 46.00 3.47 0.32
CA GLY A 401 46.88 2.34 0.64
C GLY A 401 46.32 0.98 0.22
N ASN A 402 47.17 -0.05 0.17
CA ASN A 402 46.76 -1.42 -0.19
C ASN A 402 45.75 -2.00 0.82
N ASP A 403 45.69 -1.47 2.04
CA ASP A 403 44.68 -1.79 3.06
C ASP A 403 43.25 -1.35 2.68
N ALA A 404 43.12 -0.41 1.73
CA ALA A 404 41.84 0.00 1.16
C ALA A 404 41.33 -0.95 0.06
N LEU A 405 42.16 -1.87 -0.44
CA LEU A 405 41.80 -2.83 -1.48
C LEU A 405 41.17 -4.10 -0.87
N VAL A 406 39.85 -4.21 -0.99
CA VAL A 406 39.04 -5.32 -0.47
C VAL A 406 39.01 -6.46 -1.49
N ARG A 407 39.34 -7.68 -1.07
CA ARG A 407 39.24 -8.88 -1.92
C ARG A 407 37.77 -9.32 -2.08
N VAL A 408 37.37 -9.61 -3.30
CA VAL A 408 36.03 -10.08 -3.65
C VAL A 408 36.08 -11.19 -4.70
N SER A 409 34.99 -11.95 -4.78
CA SER A 409 34.82 -13.02 -5.77
C SER A 409 33.53 -12.80 -6.57
N LYS A 410 33.59 -12.85 -7.91
CA LYS A 410 32.44 -12.65 -8.81
C LYS A 410 32.09 -13.97 -9.52
N PRO A 411 30.86 -14.50 -9.39
CA PRO A 411 30.45 -15.70 -10.10
C PRO A 411 30.03 -15.40 -11.55
N HIS A 412 30.39 -16.28 -12.49
CA HIS A 412 29.90 -16.22 -13.87
C HIS A 412 28.45 -16.72 -13.99
N GLN A 413 27.48 -15.79 -14.04
CA GLN A 413 26.03 -16.08 -14.08
C GLN A 413 25.32 -15.52 -15.32
N LEU A 414 25.76 -15.92 -16.51
CA LEU A 414 25.12 -15.52 -17.77
C LEU A 414 24.40 -16.72 -18.42
N LYS A 415 23.25 -16.43 -19.03
CA LYS A 415 22.40 -17.42 -19.71
C LYS A 415 21.83 -16.87 -21.01
N GLU A 416 21.86 -17.65 -22.06
CA GLU A 416 21.16 -17.35 -23.30
C GLU A 416 19.68 -17.70 -23.20
N VAL A 417 18.81 -16.74 -23.54
CA VAL A 417 17.36 -16.92 -23.55
C VAL A 417 16.81 -16.40 -24.87
N THR A 418 16.05 -17.25 -25.55
CA THR A 418 15.31 -16.88 -26.77
C THR A 418 13.99 -16.20 -26.39
N ARG A 419 13.75 -14.97 -26.84
CA ARG A 419 12.45 -14.28 -26.73
C ARG A 419 11.93 -13.98 -28.13
N GLY A 420 10.90 -14.69 -28.56
CA GLY A 420 10.44 -14.64 -29.95
C GLY A 420 11.49 -15.24 -30.87
N THR A 421 11.99 -14.45 -31.81
CA THR A 421 13.06 -14.82 -32.76
C THR A 421 14.46 -14.34 -32.36
N VAL A 422 14.60 -13.60 -31.25
CA VAL A 422 15.87 -12.98 -30.85
C VAL A 422 16.49 -13.72 -29.66
N ASN A 423 17.75 -14.14 -29.82
CA ASN A 423 18.57 -14.66 -28.72
C ASN A 423 19.15 -13.51 -27.91
N LYS A 424 18.91 -13.50 -26.60
CA LYS A 424 19.42 -12.49 -25.68
C LYS A 424 20.18 -13.14 -24.53
N VAL A 425 21.39 -12.66 -24.26
CA VAL A 425 22.15 -13.02 -23.05
C VAL A 425 21.59 -12.22 -21.87
N VAL A 426 21.21 -12.90 -20.80
CA VAL A 426 20.67 -12.30 -19.57
C VAL A 426 21.43 -12.81 -18.35
N HIS A 427 21.47 -12.01 -17.30
CA HIS A 427 21.99 -12.44 -16.00
C HIS A 427 21.00 -13.39 -15.32
N GLU A 428 21.51 -14.49 -14.76
CA GLU A 428 20.74 -15.47 -14.02
C GLU A 428 20.75 -15.13 -12.52
N ASN A 429 19.58 -14.91 -11.93
CA ASN A 429 19.47 -14.50 -10.51
C ASN A 429 19.42 -15.70 -9.54
N ASP A 430 20.11 -16.79 -9.89
CA ASP A 430 20.20 -17.99 -9.06
C ASP A 430 21.26 -17.79 -7.97
N CYS A 431 21.06 -18.41 -6.82
CA CYS A 431 21.98 -18.22 -5.70
C CYS A 431 23.36 -18.85 -5.97
N PRO A 432 24.48 -18.10 -5.87
CA PRO A 432 25.83 -18.65 -6.05
C PRO A 432 26.33 -19.48 -4.86
N TYR A 433 25.57 -19.57 -3.76
CA TYR A 433 25.89 -20.43 -2.61
C TYR A 433 25.15 -21.77 -2.67
N CYS A 434 23.83 -21.75 -2.88
CA CYS A 434 23.00 -22.96 -2.81
C CYS A 434 22.32 -23.36 -4.13
N SER A 435 22.56 -22.63 -5.23
CA SER A 435 21.92 -22.85 -6.54
C SER A 435 20.40 -22.66 -6.57
N ALA A 436 19.80 -22.10 -5.52
CA ALA A 436 18.36 -21.85 -5.47
C ALA A 436 17.91 -20.91 -6.60
N SER A 437 16.88 -21.30 -7.34
CA SER A 437 16.48 -20.60 -8.56
C SER A 437 15.74 -19.29 -8.27
N ALA A 438 16.20 -18.19 -8.88
CA ALA A 438 15.63 -16.85 -8.69
C ALA A 438 15.41 -16.44 -7.21
N ALA A 439 16.27 -16.95 -6.31
CA ALA A 439 16.11 -16.80 -4.87
C ALA A 439 16.77 -15.53 -4.30
N LEU A 440 17.52 -14.77 -5.10
CA LEU A 440 18.18 -13.54 -4.67
C LEU A 440 17.17 -12.38 -4.52
N VAL A 441 17.24 -11.68 -3.38
CA VAL A 441 16.40 -10.52 -3.07
C VAL A 441 17.27 -9.38 -2.61
N VAL A 442 16.94 -8.18 -3.07
CA VAL A 442 17.48 -6.96 -2.47
C VAL A 442 17.04 -6.86 -1.01
N PHE A 443 18.00 -6.63 -0.12
CA PHE A 443 17.74 -6.46 1.31
C PHE A 443 16.92 -5.18 1.57
N GLY A 444 15.82 -5.31 2.30
CA GLY A 444 14.96 -4.17 2.67
C GLY A 444 13.48 -4.52 2.90
N ALA A 445 12.74 -3.56 3.46
CA ALA A 445 11.30 -3.66 3.73
C ALA A 445 10.59 -2.33 3.41
N ARG A 446 9.57 -2.39 2.56
CA ARG A 446 8.78 -1.22 2.13
C ARG A 446 7.74 -0.85 3.20
N ALA A 447 7.32 0.42 3.21
CA ALA A 447 6.33 0.95 4.15
C ALA A 447 5.04 0.11 4.26
N ALA A 448 4.48 -0.34 3.13
CA ALA A 448 3.26 -1.17 3.12
C ALA A 448 3.45 -2.53 3.84
N SER A 449 4.62 -3.15 3.69
CA SER A 449 4.94 -4.42 4.36
C SER A 449 5.13 -4.22 5.87
N LEU A 450 5.78 -3.14 6.29
CA LEU A 450 5.93 -2.79 7.71
C LEU A 450 4.58 -2.46 8.35
N SER A 451 3.74 -1.70 7.64
CA SER A 451 2.37 -1.37 8.05
C SER A 451 1.53 -2.64 8.26
N ALA A 452 1.52 -3.57 7.31
CA ALA A 452 0.78 -4.83 7.44
C ALA A 452 1.23 -5.67 8.65
N VAL A 453 2.52 -5.60 9.01
CA VAL A 453 3.06 -6.26 10.21
C VAL A 453 2.53 -5.62 11.48
N ALA A 454 2.63 -4.29 11.57
CA ALA A 454 2.14 -3.54 12.72
C ALA A 454 0.63 -3.75 12.90
N ILE A 455 -0.15 -3.69 11.82
CA ILE A 455 -1.59 -3.96 11.82
C ILE A 455 -1.86 -5.36 12.38
N HIS A 456 -1.16 -6.38 11.88
CA HIS A 456 -1.38 -7.74 12.38
C HIS A 456 -1.06 -7.87 13.88
N GLN A 457 0.02 -7.24 14.35
CA GLN A 457 0.37 -7.24 15.78
C GLN A 457 -0.69 -6.53 16.64
N MET A 458 -1.18 -5.36 16.21
CA MET A 458 -2.23 -4.63 16.94
C MET A 458 -3.54 -5.43 16.99
N PHE A 459 -3.93 -6.09 15.90
CA PHE A 459 -5.19 -6.84 15.81
C PHE A 459 -5.13 -8.20 16.50
N SER A 460 -3.93 -8.78 16.63
CA SER A 460 -3.74 -10.06 17.31
C SER A 460 -3.34 -9.89 18.78
N SER A 461 -3.18 -8.63 19.24
CA SER A 461 -2.91 -8.33 20.65
C SER A 461 -4.14 -8.66 21.51
N ARG A 462 -3.92 -9.32 22.65
CA ARG A 462 -4.97 -9.65 23.61
C ARG A 462 -5.48 -8.40 24.33
N ASP A 463 -4.58 -7.46 24.58
CA ASP A 463 -4.84 -6.26 25.38
C ASP A 463 -5.38 -5.09 24.54
N ASN A 464 -5.69 -5.33 23.25
CA ASN A 464 -6.37 -4.36 22.40
C ASN A 464 -7.87 -4.66 22.34
N ASP A 465 -8.63 -3.88 23.09
CA ASP A 465 -10.09 -3.95 23.19
C ASP A 465 -10.81 -3.27 22.03
N ASP A 466 -10.17 -2.31 21.34
CA ASP A 466 -10.67 -1.65 20.13
C ASP A 466 -9.88 -2.05 18.87
N ARG A 467 -10.42 -3.02 18.13
CA ARG A 467 -9.82 -3.55 16.88
C ARG A 467 -10.26 -2.78 15.65
N LYS A 468 -10.31 -1.45 15.74
CA LYS A 468 -10.55 -0.54 14.62
C LYS A 468 -9.29 0.25 14.29
N LEU A 469 -9.07 0.48 13.00
CA LEU A 469 -7.91 1.26 12.53
C LEU A 469 -8.27 2.13 11.32
N LEU A 470 -7.87 3.39 11.38
CA LEU A 470 -7.76 4.24 10.19
C LEU A 470 -6.33 4.25 9.66
N ALA A 471 -6.18 3.94 8.38
CA ALA A 471 -4.92 4.05 7.66
C ALA A 471 -4.97 5.19 6.64
N PHE A 472 -4.31 6.32 6.94
CA PHE A 472 -4.26 7.46 6.03
C PHE A 472 -3.20 7.28 4.93
N SER A 473 -3.61 7.61 3.71
CA SER A 473 -2.78 7.61 2.50
C SER A 473 -3.01 8.90 1.71
N ASP A 474 -1.96 9.52 1.20
CA ASP A 474 -2.10 10.80 0.47
C ASP A 474 -2.61 10.64 -0.97
N SER A 475 -2.70 9.41 -1.47
CA SER A 475 -3.22 9.11 -2.82
C SER A 475 -4.36 8.11 -2.75
N VAL A 476 -5.37 8.34 -3.60
CA VAL A 476 -6.49 7.41 -3.79
C VAL A 476 -6.00 6.03 -4.24
N GLN A 477 -5.04 5.98 -5.17
CA GLN A 477 -4.47 4.72 -5.65
C GLN A 477 -3.78 3.95 -4.53
N ASP A 478 -3.04 4.65 -3.67
CA ASP A 478 -2.38 4.06 -2.52
C ASP A 478 -3.41 3.59 -1.49
N ALA A 479 -4.46 4.37 -1.22
CA ALA A 479 -5.54 4.02 -0.30
C ALA A 479 -6.23 2.72 -0.73
N THR A 480 -6.64 2.62 -2.00
CA THR A 480 -7.25 1.41 -2.55
C THR A 480 -6.31 0.22 -2.50
N HIS A 481 -5.06 0.39 -2.95
CA HIS A 481 -4.08 -0.69 -2.97
C HIS A 481 -3.78 -1.18 -1.56
N ARG A 482 -3.62 -0.28 -0.59
CA ARG A 482 -3.34 -0.59 0.81
C ARG A 482 -4.47 -1.35 1.48
N ALA A 483 -5.74 -1.01 1.21
CA ALA A 483 -6.89 -1.75 1.74
C ALA A 483 -6.78 -3.25 1.41
N GLY A 484 -6.71 -3.60 0.12
CA GLY A 484 -6.61 -5.00 -0.28
C GLY A 484 -5.27 -5.65 0.11
N PHE A 485 -4.15 -4.90 0.07
CA PHE A 485 -2.85 -5.40 0.49
C PHE A 485 -2.82 -5.77 1.99
N PHE A 486 -3.36 -4.91 2.86
CA PHE A 486 -3.42 -5.17 4.30
C PHE A 486 -4.29 -6.38 4.60
N ALA A 487 -5.53 -6.41 4.09
CA ALA A 487 -6.44 -7.54 4.30
C ALA A 487 -5.83 -8.89 3.85
N ALA A 488 -5.19 -8.93 2.68
CA ALA A 488 -4.59 -10.17 2.19
C ALA A 488 -3.34 -10.58 2.97
N ARG A 489 -2.50 -9.62 3.39
CA ARG A 489 -1.22 -9.92 4.04
C ARG A 489 -1.38 -10.34 5.49
N THR A 490 -2.35 -9.77 6.21
CA THR A 490 -2.65 -10.12 7.60
C THR A 490 -3.37 -11.47 7.70
N TRP A 491 -4.24 -11.80 6.73
CA TRP A 491 -4.93 -13.10 6.68
C TRP A 491 -3.97 -14.30 6.74
N GLN A 492 -2.86 -14.25 6.00
CA GLN A 492 -1.89 -15.36 6.00
C GLN A 492 -1.28 -15.59 7.40
N ASN A 493 -0.99 -14.54 8.16
CA ASN A 493 -0.47 -14.71 9.52
C ASN A 493 -1.57 -15.13 10.51
N ASN A 494 -2.82 -14.67 10.31
CA ASN A 494 -3.98 -15.13 11.07
C ASN A 494 -4.16 -16.66 10.94
N VAL A 495 -4.06 -17.18 9.71
CA VAL A 495 -4.10 -18.63 9.45
C VAL A 495 -2.94 -19.36 10.10
N ARG A 496 -1.71 -18.83 10.04
CA ARG A 496 -0.53 -19.44 10.69
C ARG A 496 -0.66 -19.50 12.20
N MET A 497 -1.20 -18.45 12.81
CA MET A 497 -1.50 -18.39 14.24
C MET A 497 -2.56 -19.44 14.61
N ALA A 498 -3.65 -19.54 13.85
CA ALA A 498 -4.68 -20.57 14.06
C ALA A 498 -4.14 -22.00 13.88
N LEU A 499 -3.29 -22.24 12.87
CA LEU A 499 -2.61 -23.52 12.68
C LEU A 499 -1.66 -23.83 13.83
N THR A 500 -0.94 -22.84 14.35
CA THR A 500 -0.02 -23.00 15.50
C THR A 500 -0.78 -23.44 16.75
N GLN A 501 -1.83 -22.70 17.11
CA GLN A 501 -2.64 -23.00 18.30
C GLN A 501 -3.34 -24.36 18.20
N TRP A 502 -3.80 -24.74 17.00
CA TRP A 502 -4.37 -26.06 16.77
C TRP A 502 -3.29 -27.16 16.87
N LEU A 503 -2.16 -27.03 16.16
CA LEU A 503 -1.10 -28.05 16.17
C LEU A 503 -0.50 -28.26 17.56
N GLU A 504 -0.31 -27.20 18.36
CA GLU A 504 0.22 -27.32 19.72
C GLU A 504 -0.80 -27.89 20.72
N SER A 505 -2.09 -27.92 20.37
CA SER A 505 -3.11 -28.61 21.16
C SER A 505 -3.18 -30.12 20.93
N GLN A 506 -2.48 -30.64 19.90
CA GLN A 506 -2.47 -32.07 19.59
C GLN A 506 -1.36 -32.77 20.38
N GLU A 507 -1.67 -33.92 20.98
CA GLU A 507 -0.68 -34.71 21.74
C GLU A 507 0.24 -35.53 20.82
N THR A 508 -0.25 -35.92 19.64
CA THR A 508 0.46 -36.78 18.68
C THR A 508 0.66 -36.08 17.32
N PRO A 509 1.69 -36.46 16.54
CA PRO A 509 1.85 -35.96 15.17
C PRO A 509 0.59 -36.20 14.32
N VAL A 510 0.18 -35.21 13.54
CA VAL A 510 -1.08 -35.24 12.79
C VAL A 510 -0.84 -35.76 11.37
N PRO A 511 -1.56 -36.79 10.90
CA PRO A 511 -1.47 -37.25 9.51
C PRO A 511 -1.85 -36.17 8.50
N VAL A 512 -1.08 -36.04 7.42
CA VAL A 512 -1.30 -35.00 6.39
C VAL A 512 -2.69 -35.11 5.74
N ALA A 513 -3.23 -36.33 5.65
CA ALA A 513 -4.55 -36.59 5.09
C ALA A 513 -5.70 -36.05 5.96
N GLU A 514 -5.52 -36.00 7.29
CA GLU A 514 -6.56 -35.67 8.27
C GLU A 514 -6.57 -34.20 8.73
N ILE A 515 -5.54 -33.44 8.35
CA ILE A 515 -5.42 -32.00 8.66
C ILE A 515 -6.72 -31.23 8.38
N PRO A 516 -7.38 -31.33 7.20
CA PRO A 516 -8.51 -30.48 6.88
C PRO A 516 -9.69 -30.68 7.85
N GLU A 517 -10.02 -31.94 8.14
CA GLU A 517 -11.15 -32.33 8.97
C GLU A 517 -10.88 -32.02 10.45
N GLN A 518 -9.68 -32.32 10.95
CA GLN A 518 -9.32 -32.05 12.34
C GLN A 518 -9.22 -30.55 12.63
N PHE A 519 -8.64 -29.76 11.72
CA PHE A 519 -8.58 -28.30 11.86
C PHE A 519 -9.97 -27.67 11.93
N GLU A 520 -10.88 -28.11 11.04
CA GLU A 520 -12.25 -27.62 11.06
C GLU A 520 -12.95 -27.96 12.37
N ARG A 521 -12.86 -29.22 12.84
CA ARG A 521 -13.48 -29.66 14.11
C ARG A 521 -13.00 -28.88 15.32
N PHE A 522 -11.71 -28.51 15.36
CA PHE A 522 -11.16 -27.75 16.47
C PHE A 522 -11.70 -26.32 16.55
N TRP A 523 -11.96 -25.69 15.39
CA TRP A 523 -12.38 -24.30 15.32
C TRP A 523 -13.88 -24.10 15.17
N LEU A 524 -14.61 -24.99 14.51
CA LEU A 524 -16.02 -24.81 14.13
C LEU A 524 -16.98 -25.55 15.09
N ASP A 525 -17.87 -24.81 15.73
CA ASP A 525 -19.06 -25.32 16.41
C ASP A 525 -20.15 -25.68 15.39
N HIS A 526 -20.41 -26.97 15.17
CA HIS A 526 -21.53 -27.44 14.35
C HIS A 526 -21.96 -28.87 14.71
N ASP A 527 -23.24 -29.20 14.49
CA ASP A 527 -23.79 -30.57 14.62
C ASP A 527 -23.43 -31.31 15.93
N GLY A 528 -23.52 -30.63 17.07
CA GLY A 528 -23.24 -31.22 18.39
C GLY A 528 -21.74 -31.41 18.72
N GLN A 529 -20.84 -30.89 17.89
CA GLN A 529 -19.40 -30.83 18.16
C GLN A 529 -19.03 -29.47 18.78
N GLN A 530 -18.23 -29.50 19.86
CA GLN A 530 -17.71 -28.31 20.54
C GLN A 530 -16.42 -27.82 19.85
N GLY A 531 -16.56 -26.81 19.00
CA GLY A 531 -15.48 -25.97 18.48
C GLY A 531 -15.32 -24.66 19.27
N LYS A 532 -14.52 -23.73 18.75
CA LYS A 532 -14.28 -22.42 19.39
C LYS A 532 -15.10 -21.28 18.79
N PHE A 533 -15.55 -21.44 17.55
CA PHE A 533 -16.20 -20.41 16.74
C PHE A 533 -17.51 -20.93 16.15
N SER A 534 -18.53 -20.05 16.14
CA SER A 534 -19.71 -20.26 15.31
C SER A 534 -19.36 -20.29 13.81
N LEU A 535 -20.22 -20.90 13.00
CA LEU A 535 -20.05 -20.97 11.53
C LEU A 535 -19.74 -19.60 10.90
N ALA A 536 -20.48 -18.55 11.29
CA ALA A 536 -20.27 -17.22 10.73
C ALA A 536 -18.90 -16.64 11.11
N ARG A 537 -18.42 -16.86 12.35
CA ARG A 537 -17.07 -16.45 12.78
C ARG A 537 -15.99 -17.29 12.09
N TYR A 538 -16.19 -18.59 11.92
CA TYR A 538 -15.25 -19.46 11.19
C TYR A 538 -15.08 -19.00 9.73
N LEU A 539 -16.18 -18.75 9.02
CA LEU A 539 -16.16 -18.23 7.65
C LEU A 539 -15.47 -16.87 7.58
N ARG A 540 -15.76 -15.98 8.53
CA ARG A 540 -15.06 -14.69 8.64
C ARG A 540 -13.54 -14.90 8.75
N GLU A 541 -13.09 -15.67 9.73
CA GLU A 541 -11.65 -15.75 10.02
C GLU A 541 -10.86 -16.44 8.89
N PHE A 542 -11.43 -17.50 8.29
CA PHE A 542 -10.67 -18.41 7.43
C PHE A 542 -10.99 -18.35 5.93
N MET A 543 -12.01 -17.59 5.49
CA MET A 543 -12.30 -17.49 4.03
C MET A 543 -11.13 -16.83 3.27
N PRO A 544 -10.59 -17.43 2.21
CA PRO A 544 -9.47 -16.83 1.49
C PRO A 544 -9.84 -15.51 0.81
N PRO A 545 -9.03 -14.44 0.93
CA PRO A 545 -9.34 -13.12 0.36
C PRO A 545 -9.46 -13.16 -1.16
N ASP A 546 -8.75 -14.08 -1.82
CA ASP A 546 -8.82 -14.31 -3.26
C ASP A 546 -10.16 -14.91 -3.73
N LEU A 547 -10.96 -15.51 -2.84
CA LEU A 547 -12.27 -16.11 -3.18
C LEU A 547 -13.46 -15.18 -2.91
N ARG A 548 -13.19 -13.93 -2.53
CA ARG A 548 -14.19 -12.94 -2.15
C ARG A 548 -15.23 -12.63 -3.24
N PHE A 549 -14.86 -12.79 -4.51
CA PHE A 549 -15.71 -12.46 -5.67
C PHE A 549 -16.82 -13.49 -5.96
N ARG A 550 -16.87 -14.61 -5.22
CA ARG A 550 -17.92 -15.64 -5.40
C ARG A 550 -19.27 -15.13 -4.94
N SER A 551 -20.34 -15.43 -5.67
CA SER A 551 -21.73 -15.03 -5.36
C SER A 551 -22.14 -15.45 -3.95
N ASP A 552 -21.86 -16.69 -3.61
CA ASP A 552 -22.26 -17.33 -2.35
C ASP A 552 -21.61 -16.60 -1.17
N PHE A 553 -20.38 -16.12 -1.37
CA PHE A 553 -19.67 -15.34 -0.36
C PHE A 553 -20.10 -13.88 -0.35
N GLU A 554 -20.25 -13.22 -1.51
CA GLU A 554 -20.81 -11.86 -1.60
C GLU A 554 -22.17 -11.76 -0.89
N LEU A 555 -23.02 -12.79 -1.00
CA LEU A 555 -24.28 -12.89 -0.28
C LEU A 555 -24.05 -12.93 1.24
N PHE A 556 -23.13 -13.76 1.73
CA PHE A 556 -22.76 -13.81 3.14
C PHE A 556 -22.22 -12.47 3.65
N GLU A 557 -21.39 -11.77 2.86
CA GLU A 557 -20.88 -10.44 3.24
C GLU A 557 -21.99 -9.40 3.42
N GLN A 558 -23.05 -9.48 2.59
CA GLN A 558 -24.13 -8.50 2.57
C GLN A 558 -25.22 -8.83 3.60
N SER A 559 -25.68 -10.08 3.61
CA SER A 559 -26.81 -10.54 4.43
C SER A 559 -26.37 -11.03 5.81
N GLY A 560 -25.18 -11.64 5.93
CA GLY A 560 -24.76 -12.44 7.08
C GLY A 560 -25.25 -13.90 7.01
N GLU A 561 -26.06 -14.25 6.01
CA GLU A 561 -26.61 -15.59 5.81
C GLU A 561 -25.71 -16.44 4.91
N VAL A 562 -25.69 -17.75 5.17
CA VAL A 562 -24.88 -18.71 4.43
C VAL A 562 -25.81 -19.60 3.60
N ALA A 563 -25.86 -19.40 2.28
CA ALA A 563 -26.74 -20.16 1.39
C ALA A 563 -26.29 -21.62 1.20
N ASP A 564 -24.99 -21.87 1.00
CA ASP A 564 -24.39 -23.20 0.86
C ASP A 564 -23.13 -23.33 1.75
N PRO A 565 -23.30 -23.73 3.03
CA PRO A 565 -22.17 -23.93 3.94
C PRO A 565 -21.20 -25.01 3.45
N ALA A 566 -21.71 -26.10 2.87
CA ALA A 566 -20.90 -27.27 2.51
C ALA A 566 -19.84 -26.92 1.45
N LEU A 567 -20.23 -26.13 0.45
CA LEU A 567 -19.30 -25.67 -0.58
C LEU A 567 -18.21 -24.77 0.00
N LEU A 568 -18.57 -23.80 0.85
CA LEU A 568 -17.62 -22.88 1.47
C LEU A 568 -16.64 -23.59 2.42
N LEU A 569 -17.15 -24.51 3.24
CA LEU A 569 -16.33 -25.34 4.14
C LEU A 569 -15.36 -26.21 3.33
N SER A 570 -15.82 -26.84 2.24
CA SER A 570 -14.94 -27.65 1.38
C SER A 570 -13.75 -26.85 0.81
N LEU A 571 -13.97 -25.58 0.45
CA LEU A 571 -12.92 -24.69 -0.05
C LEU A 571 -11.93 -24.32 1.07
N ILE A 572 -12.43 -24.03 2.27
CA ILE A 572 -11.58 -23.73 3.43
C ILE A 572 -10.73 -24.95 3.79
N ARG A 573 -11.31 -26.15 3.90
CA ARG A 573 -10.59 -27.41 4.17
C ARG A 573 -9.39 -27.59 3.22
N GLN A 574 -9.65 -27.52 1.92
CA GLN A 574 -8.60 -27.68 0.91
C GLN A 574 -7.56 -26.55 0.97
N ARG A 575 -7.99 -25.31 1.25
CA ARG A 575 -7.06 -24.19 1.41
C ARG A 575 -6.19 -24.31 2.65
N MET A 576 -6.72 -24.74 3.78
CA MET A 576 -5.95 -24.89 5.03
C MET A 576 -4.85 -25.94 4.86
N ARG A 577 -5.18 -27.09 4.23
CA ARG A 577 -4.17 -28.08 3.85
C ARG A 577 -3.10 -27.50 2.95
N TRP A 578 -3.49 -26.73 1.92
CA TRP A 578 -2.52 -26.06 1.05
C TRP A 578 -1.63 -25.07 1.79
N GLN A 579 -2.19 -24.24 2.68
CA GLN A 579 -1.43 -23.25 3.46
C GLN A 579 -0.45 -23.91 4.45
N LEU A 580 -0.87 -24.98 5.13
CA LEU A 580 0.01 -25.71 6.03
C LEU A 580 1.16 -26.36 5.26
N LEU A 581 0.87 -27.08 4.18
CA LEU A 581 1.90 -27.68 3.33
C LEU A 581 2.84 -26.64 2.73
N GLU A 582 2.33 -25.49 2.32
CA GLU A 582 3.17 -24.38 1.85
C GLU A 582 4.20 -23.96 2.93
N ASP A 583 3.79 -23.90 4.21
CA ASP A 583 4.63 -23.48 5.33
C ASP A 583 5.57 -24.57 5.90
N VAL A 584 5.29 -25.86 5.71
CA VAL A 584 6.15 -26.96 6.19
C VAL A 584 6.93 -27.67 5.07
N ALA A 585 6.58 -27.45 3.80
CA ALA A 585 7.19 -28.07 2.63
C ALA A 585 7.90 -27.02 1.73
N TRP A 586 7.32 -26.60 0.60
CA TRP A 586 8.05 -25.84 -0.44
C TRP A 586 8.29 -24.35 -0.13
N ARG A 587 7.79 -23.82 0.97
CA ARG A 587 8.24 -22.53 1.54
C ARG A 587 8.69 -22.67 2.99
N SER A 588 9.04 -23.88 3.43
CA SER A 588 9.48 -24.17 4.80
C SER A 588 10.64 -23.28 5.26
N GLN A 589 11.55 -22.93 4.34
CA GLN A 589 12.73 -22.11 4.62
C GLN A 589 12.53 -20.60 4.38
N ILE A 590 11.35 -20.16 3.94
CA ILE A 590 11.14 -18.78 3.47
C ILE A 590 10.35 -17.95 4.49
N GLY A 591 11.00 -16.93 5.06
CA GLY A 591 10.33 -15.87 5.80
C GLY A 591 9.84 -16.32 7.18
N ARG A 592 8.51 -16.26 7.40
CA ARG A 592 7.85 -16.58 8.68
C ARG A 592 6.92 -17.80 8.53
N SER A 593 7.42 -18.82 7.85
CA SER A 593 6.75 -20.11 7.78
C SER A 593 6.80 -20.81 9.14
N LEU A 594 5.88 -21.74 9.38
CA LEU A 594 5.84 -22.50 10.64
C LEU A 594 7.13 -23.27 10.91
N ASN A 595 7.72 -23.90 9.88
CA ASN A 595 9.00 -24.60 10.04
C ASN A 595 10.14 -23.63 10.37
N ARG A 596 10.22 -22.47 9.70
CA ARG A 596 11.28 -21.49 9.97
C ARG A 596 11.20 -20.86 11.35
N LEU A 597 10.01 -20.77 11.94
CA LEU A 597 9.82 -20.31 13.32
C LEU A 597 10.07 -21.40 14.38
N GLY A 598 10.34 -22.64 13.95
CA GLY A 598 10.49 -23.78 14.86
C GLY A 598 9.17 -24.17 15.54
N ILE A 599 8.04 -24.04 14.82
CA ILE A 599 6.70 -24.40 15.31
C ILE A 599 6.28 -25.79 14.83
N ALA A 600 6.39 -26.06 13.52
CA ALA A 600 5.96 -27.33 12.94
C ALA A 600 6.85 -27.78 11.77
N ALA A 601 7.03 -29.09 11.62
CA ALA A 601 7.75 -29.68 10.49
C ALA A 601 7.04 -30.95 9.99
N LEU A 602 7.35 -31.31 8.74
CA LEU A 602 6.89 -32.55 8.14
C LEU A 602 7.76 -33.72 8.64
N GLN A 603 7.14 -34.79 9.10
CA GLN A 603 7.78 -36.01 9.61
C GLN A 603 7.37 -37.21 8.76
N TRP A 604 8.26 -38.20 8.68
CA TRP A 604 8.08 -39.49 8.01
C TRP A 604 8.74 -40.59 8.85
N PRO A 605 8.30 -41.86 8.72
CA PRO A 605 8.83 -42.96 9.52
C PRO A 605 10.28 -43.31 9.13
N LEU A 606 11.14 -43.49 10.14
CA LEU A 606 12.58 -43.74 9.97
C LEU A 606 12.93 -45.20 9.69
N GLU A 607 12.21 -46.15 10.29
CA GLU A 607 12.49 -47.58 10.11
C GLU A 607 12.36 -48.04 8.64
N PRO A 608 11.29 -47.67 7.88
CA PRO A 608 11.21 -47.99 6.45
C PRO A 608 12.31 -47.30 5.64
N LEU A 609 12.76 -46.12 6.06
CA LEU A 609 13.83 -45.38 5.38
C LEU A 609 15.18 -46.09 5.52
N GLN A 610 15.52 -46.57 6.71
CA GLN A 610 16.74 -47.33 6.95
C GLN A 610 16.72 -48.67 6.19
N LYS A 611 15.57 -49.35 6.14
CA LYS A 611 15.38 -50.55 5.31
C LYS A 611 15.58 -50.27 3.82
N ALA A 612 15.07 -49.14 3.32
CA ALA A 612 15.30 -48.71 1.94
C ALA A 612 16.79 -48.41 1.68
N ALA A 613 17.48 -47.76 2.63
CA ALA A 613 18.91 -47.45 2.52
C ALA A 613 19.77 -48.70 2.41
N LEU A 614 19.53 -49.70 3.28
CA LEU A 614 20.23 -50.99 3.25
C LEU A 614 19.98 -51.74 1.94
N SER A 615 18.69 -51.88 1.56
CA SER A 615 18.32 -52.55 0.31
C SER A 615 18.91 -51.86 -0.93
N TRP A 616 18.98 -50.54 -0.92
CA TRP A 616 19.57 -49.77 -2.00
C TRP A 616 21.09 -49.98 -2.05
N ALA A 617 21.79 -49.87 -0.92
CA ALA A 617 23.23 -50.11 -0.81
C ALA A 617 23.63 -51.50 -1.35
N ASP A 618 22.90 -52.55 -0.93
CA ASP A 618 23.10 -53.91 -1.41
C ASP A 618 22.86 -54.03 -2.92
N THR A 619 21.83 -53.36 -3.44
CA THR A 619 21.49 -53.42 -4.87
C THR A 619 22.56 -52.73 -5.71
N VAL A 620 22.99 -51.52 -5.35
CA VAL A 620 23.93 -50.75 -6.17
C VAL A 620 25.35 -51.31 -6.12
N ASP A 621 25.78 -51.93 -5.02
CA ASP A 621 27.07 -52.61 -4.94
C ASP A 621 27.07 -53.89 -5.80
N ASN A 622 26.03 -54.73 -5.67
CA ASN A 622 25.98 -56.02 -6.37
C ASN A 622 25.65 -55.92 -7.86
N SER A 623 24.81 -54.95 -8.27
CA SER A 623 24.25 -54.92 -9.64
C SER A 623 24.76 -53.75 -10.50
N LEU A 624 25.09 -52.61 -9.89
CA LEU A 624 25.51 -51.40 -10.60
C LEU A 624 27.00 -51.07 -10.39
N GLY A 625 27.72 -51.82 -9.56
CA GLY A 625 29.16 -51.59 -9.30
C GLY A 625 29.46 -50.26 -8.60
N TYR A 626 28.49 -49.69 -7.89
CA TYR A 626 28.66 -48.48 -7.08
C TYR A 626 28.68 -48.86 -5.60
N ARG A 627 29.77 -48.53 -4.89
CA ARG A 627 29.92 -48.85 -3.47
C ARG A 627 29.50 -47.69 -2.59
N ILE A 628 28.65 -47.98 -1.63
CA ILE A 628 28.25 -47.06 -0.58
C ILE A 628 28.05 -47.86 0.71
N ASP A 629 28.55 -47.34 1.83
CA ASP A 629 28.35 -47.96 3.14
C ASP A 629 26.91 -47.71 3.66
N ALA A 630 26.51 -48.42 4.71
CA ALA A 630 25.17 -48.32 5.25
C ALA A 630 24.85 -46.95 5.86
N GLU A 631 25.85 -46.26 6.42
CA GLU A 631 25.70 -44.97 7.08
C GLU A 631 25.53 -43.83 6.07
N ALA A 632 26.41 -43.76 5.06
CA ALA A 632 26.29 -42.86 3.91
C ALA A 632 25.02 -43.17 3.11
N ALA A 633 24.63 -44.44 2.95
CA ALA A 633 23.37 -44.78 2.30
C ALA A 633 22.15 -44.21 3.05
N THR A 634 22.16 -44.31 4.38
CA THR A 634 21.14 -43.69 5.23
C THR A 634 21.16 -42.16 5.09
N GLY A 635 22.34 -41.55 5.10
CA GLY A 635 22.54 -40.11 4.87
C GLY A 635 21.98 -39.63 3.53
N VAL A 636 22.21 -40.39 2.46
CA VAL A 636 21.64 -40.13 1.13
C VAL A 636 20.11 -40.12 1.22
N MET A 637 19.50 -41.17 1.78
CA MET A 637 18.04 -41.31 1.87
C MET A 637 17.37 -40.24 2.74
N VAL A 638 17.97 -39.89 3.88
CA VAL A 638 17.48 -38.80 4.74
C VAL A 638 17.50 -37.46 4.00
N GLY A 639 18.59 -37.16 3.31
CA GLY A 639 18.70 -35.95 2.50
C GLY A 639 17.73 -35.93 1.32
N LEU A 640 17.53 -37.06 0.64
CA LEU A 640 16.54 -37.20 -0.44
C LEU A 640 15.14 -36.88 0.09
N MET A 641 14.69 -37.53 1.15
CA MET A 641 13.37 -37.30 1.74
C MET A 641 13.16 -35.84 2.15
N GLN A 642 14.16 -35.24 2.81
CA GLN A 642 14.09 -33.84 3.20
C GLN A 642 14.08 -32.87 2.01
N HIS A 643 14.80 -33.18 0.93
CA HIS A 643 14.77 -32.38 -0.30
C HIS A 643 13.43 -32.50 -1.02
N LEU A 644 12.89 -33.71 -1.15
CA LEU A 644 11.55 -33.96 -1.70
C LEU A 644 10.46 -33.22 -0.92
N ALA A 645 10.54 -33.24 0.41
CA ALA A 645 9.66 -32.47 1.28
C ALA A 645 9.79 -30.96 1.01
N ASN A 646 11.02 -30.44 0.93
CA ASN A 646 11.26 -29.02 0.65
C ASN A 646 10.95 -28.59 -0.79
N MET A 647 10.78 -29.52 -1.72
CA MET A 647 10.24 -29.23 -3.05
C MET A 647 8.71 -29.26 -3.10
N GLY A 648 8.06 -29.84 -2.09
CA GLY A 648 6.63 -30.10 -2.11
C GLY A 648 6.24 -31.25 -3.03
N ALA A 649 7.11 -32.25 -3.22
CA ALA A 649 6.87 -33.41 -4.07
C ALA A 649 5.86 -34.39 -3.44
N ILE A 650 4.68 -33.92 -3.03
CA ILE A 650 3.68 -34.68 -2.27
C ILE A 650 2.61 -35.23 -3.23
N GLY A 651 2.29 -36.52 -3.11
CA GLY A 651 1.37 -37.25 -3.98
C GLY A 651 -0.12 -36.96 -3.74
N LEU A 652 -0.53 -35.69 -3.76
CA LEU A 652 -1.95 -35.33 -3.63
C LEU A 652 -2.75 -35.65 -4.90
N GLU A 653 -3.94 -36.24 -4.76
CA GLU A 653 -4.80 -36.60 -5.92
C GLU A 653 -5.22 -35.36 -6.72
N SER A 654 -5.47 -34.22 -6.06
CA SER A 654 -5.83 -32.96 -6.74
C SER A 654 -4.71 -32.41 -7.64
N LEU A 655 -3.46 -32.85 -7.47
CA LEU A 655 -2.31 -32.44 -8.30
C LEU A 655 -2.00 -33.41 -9.44
N LYS A 656 -2.76 -34.49 -9.60
CA LYS A 656 -2.53 -35.50 -10.65
C LYS A 656 -2.48 -34.92 -12.06
N ALA A 657 -3.44 -34.06 -12.41
CA ALA A 657 -3.45 -33.39 -13.72
C ALA A 657 -2.23 -32.47 -13.92
N TYR A 658 -1.78 -31.79 -12.86
CA TYR A 658 -0.57 -30.95 -12.89
C TYR A 658 0.66 -31.80 -13.19
N ARG A 659 0.80 -32.95 -12.52
CA ARG A 659 1.91 -33.88 -12.73
C ARG A 659 1.87 -34.54 -14.10
N TYR A 660 0.72 -35.04 -14.53
CA TYR A 660 0.57 -35.73 -15.81
C TYR A 660 1.01 -34.85 -17.00
N HIS A 661 0.64 -33.57 -17.00
CA HIS A 661 0.97 -32.62 -18.07
C HIS A 661 2.25 -31.79 -17.81
N GLN A 662 3.31 -32.41 -17.32
CA GLN A 662 4.66 -31.81 -17.18
C GLN A 662 4.78 -30.61 -16.22
N GLY A 663 3.88 -30.51 -15.24
CA GLY A 663 3.94 -29.47 -14.22
C GLY A 663 3.63 -28.06 -14.76
N LYS A 664 2.78 -27.96 -15.78
CA LYS A 664 2.36 -26.67 -16.37
C LYS A 664 1.62 -25.81 -15.34
N ARG A 665 2.15 -24.62 -15.04
CA ARG A 665 1.65 -23.73 -13.97
C ARG A 665 0.17 -23.38 -14.09
N PHE A 666 -0.34 -23.19 -15.30
CA PHE A 666 -1.73 -22.79 -15.50
C PHE A 666 -2.75 -23.82 -14.97
N LEU A 667 -2.35 -25.09 -14.80
CA LEU A 667 -3.21 -26.13 -14.25
C LEU A 667 -3.44 -25.96 -12.75
N LEU A 668 -2.46 -25.43 -12.01
CA LEU A 668 -2.64 -25.08 -10.60
C LEU A 668 -3.68 -23.96 -10.45
N ASN A 669 -3.71 -23.02 -11.40
CA ASN A 669 -4.70 -21.93 -11.43
C ASN A 669 -6.13 -22.39 -11.82
N LYS A 670 -6.32 -23.68 -12.17
CA LYS A 670 -7.66 -24.25 -12.37
C LYS A 670 -8.26 -24.84 -11.08
N LEU A 671 -7.44 -25.05 -10.04
CA LEU A 671 -7.90 -25.56 -8.76
C LEU A 671 -8.56 -24.43 -7.97
N ALA A 672 -9.83 -24.63 -7.59
CA ALA A 672 -10.65 -23.56 -7.01
C ALA A 672 -10.13 -23.03 -5.65
N TYR A 673 -9.37 -23.83 -4.91
CA TYR A 673 -8.84 -23.46 -3.59
C TYR A 673 -7.41 -22.91 -3.65
N VAL A 674 -6.67 -23.08 -4.76
CA VAL A 674 -5.25 -22.69 -4.85
C VAL A 674 -5.14 -21.19 -5.11
N PRO A 675 -4.33 -20.43 -4.33
CA PRO A 675 -4.10 -19.04 -4.63
C PRO A 675 -3.40 -18.98 -5.98
N PRO A 676 -3.76 -18.07 -6.87
CA PRO A 676 -3.26 -18.24 -8.20
C PRO A 676 -1.72 -18.00 -8.23
N ILE A 677 -1.04 -18.68 -9.14
CA ILE A 677 0.41 -18.88 -9.11
C ILE A 677 1.05 -18.17 -10.31
N GLY A 678 1.98 -17.26 -10.01
CA GLY A 678 2.80 -16.54 -10.99
C GLY A 678 4.10 -17.28 -11.36
N GLN A 679 4.87 -16.76 -12.33
CA GLN A 679 6.05 -17.45 -12.89
C GLN A 679 7.16 -17.73 -11.87
N SER A 680 7.42 -16.77 -10.99
CA SER A 680 8.45 -16.82 -9.94
C SER A 680 7.89 -17.26 -8.58
N THR A 681 6.73 -17.92 -8.57
CA THR A 681 6.09 -18.41 -7.34
C THR A 681 6.61 -19.81 -7.02
N PRO A 682 7.17 -20.04 -5.81
CA PRO A 682 7.43 -21.38 -5.32
C PRO A 682 6.17 -22.21 -5.48
N LYS A 683 6.35 -23.37 -6.09
CA LYS A 683 5.29 -24.28 -6.46
C LYS A 683 5.80 -25.69 -6.20
N PRO A 684 4.91 -26.66 -5.95
CA PRO A 684 5.30 -28.06 -5.89
C PRO A 684 6.11 -28.48 -7.11
N MET A 685 7.30 -29.03 -6.88
CA MET A 685 8.17 -29.59 -7.91
C MET A 685 8.37 -31.08 -7.64
N TYR A 686 8.55 -31.87 -8.70
CA TYR A 686 8.68 -33.33 -8.60
C TYR A 686 10.00 -33.82 -9.22
N PRO A 687 10.73 -34.75 -8.58
CA PRO A 687 11.86 -35.44 -9.20
C PRO A 687 11.40 -36.21 -10.44
N SER A 688 12.24 -36.23 -11.47
CA SER A 688 11.88 -36.84 -12.75
C SER A 688 13.09 -37.30 -13.55
N THR A 689 12.88 -38.20 -14.51
CA THR A 689 13.90 -38.55 -15.50
C THR A 689 14.02 -37.54 -16.65
N ALA A 690 13.10 -36.58 -16.78
CA ALA A 690 13.10 -35.63 -17.88
C ALA A 690 12.63 -34.22 -17.47
N LYS A 691 13.15 -33.20 -18.14
CA LYS A 691 12.86 -31.80 -17.83
C LYS A 691 11.39 -31.42 -18.09
N GLY A 692 10.79 -30.71 -17.15
CA GLY A 692 9.43 -30.14 -17.22
C GLY A 692 9.34 -28.80 -16.47
N GLU A 693 8.22 -28.08 -16.58
CA GLU A 693 8.04 -26.79 -15.89
C GLU A 693 7.91 -26.95 -14.37
N GLY A 694 7.29 -28.05 -13.95
CA GLY A 694 7.15 -28.47 -12.55
C GLY A 694 8.04 -29.62 -12.13
N PHE A 695 9.04 -29.98 -12.94
CA PHE A 695 9.89 -31.15 -12.70
C PHE A 695 11.34 -30.73 -12.47
N GLN A 696 11.99 -31.37 -11.50
CA GLN A 696 13.44 -31.31 -11.33
C GLN A 696 14.04 -32.62 -11.87
N PRO A 697 14.91 -32.57 -12.89
CA PRO A 697 15.52 -33.78 -13.41
C PRO A 697 16.52 -34.37 -12.41
N LEU A 698 16.60 -35.70 -12.32
CA LEU A 698 17.63 -36.38 -11.53
C LEU A 698 19.04 -36.06 -12.04
N LEU A 699 19.21 -35.98 -13.37
CA LEU A 699 20.46 -35.55 -14.02
C LEU A 699 20.22 -34.36 -14.96
N ASN A 700 21.12 -33.38 -14.92
CA ASN A 700 21.04 -32.21 -15.79
C ASN A 700 21.79 -32.41 -17.10
N THR A 701 21.19 -32.16 -18.27
CA THR A 701 21.81 -32.36 -19.59
C THR A 701 23.01 -31.44 -19.91
N SER A 702 23.33 -30.48 -19.05
CA SER A 702 24.46 -29.54 -19.20
C SER A 702 25.64 -29.90 -18.28
N ASN A 703 26.76 -29.17 -18.38
CA ASN A 703 27.90 -29.29 -17.45
C ASN A 703 27.58 -28.96 -15.98
N ARG A 704 26.35 -28.50 -15.65
CA ARG A 704 25.95 -28.19 -14.27
C ARG A 704 25.24 -29.40 -13.66
N LYS A 705 25.85 -30.00 -12.64
CA LYS A 705 25.28 -31.12 -11.87
C LYS A 705 23.93 -30.75 -11.23
N SER A 706 22.97 -31.67 -11.21
CA SER A 706 21.70 -31.53 -10.47
C SER A 706 21.96 -31.50 -8.95
N TRP A 707 20.92 -31.19 -8.16
CA TRP A 707 21.04 -31.31 -6.70
C TRP A 707 21.26 -32.78 -6.27
N PHE A 708 20.57 -33.74 -6.91
CA PHE A 708 20.69 -35.16 -6.60
C PHE A 708 22.11 -35.68 -6.86
N GLU A 709 22.71 -35.27 -7.98
CA GLU A 709 24.10 -35.59 -8.32
C GLU A 709 25.08 -35.03 -7.28
N ARG A 710 24.90 -33.76 -6.88
CA ARG A 710 25.76 -33.12 -5.88
C ARG A 710 25.60 -33.73 -4.50
N TRP A 711 24.37 -34.05 -4.08
CA TRP A 711 24.09 -34.63 -2.77
C TRP A 711 24.78 -35.99 -2.62
N LEU A 712 24.62 -36.88 -3.60
CA LEU A 712 25.27 -38.18 -3.60
C LEU A 712 26.80 -38.06 -3.53
N MET A 713 27.39 -37.13 -4.29
CA MET A 713 28.83 -36.88 -4.28
C MET A 713 29.35 -36.26 -2.98
N CYS A 714 28.55 -35.43 -2.29
CA CYS A 714 28.96 -34.85 -1.01
C CYS A 714 28.91 -35.88 0.12
N VAL A 715 27.93 -36.77 0.10
CA VAL A 715 27.78 -37.82 1.12
C VAL A 715 28.77 -38.97 0.89
N ASN A 716 29.10 -39.30 -0.37
CA ASN A 716 30.06 -40.33 -0.73
C ASN A 716 31.14 -39.82 -1.70
N PRO A 717 32.11 -39.01 -1.23
CA PRO A 717 33.07 -38.31 -2.09
C PRO A 717 34.12 -39.23 -2.74
N GLU A 718 34.42 -40.38 -2.15
CA GLU A 718 35.47 -41.30 -2.62
C GLU A 718 35.14 -41.94 -3.98
N TYR A 719 33.86 -41.99 -4.35
CA TYR A 719 33.36 -42.64 -5.57
C TYR A 719 32.87 -41.65 -6.65
N ALA A 720 33.55 -40.51 -6.83
CA ALA A 720 33.15 -39.46 -7.77
C ALA A 720 33.35 -39.78 -9.29
N LEU A 721 33.99 -40.89 -9.65
CA LEU A 721 34.42 -41.24 -11.02
C LEU A 721 33.46 -42.21 -11.74
N ILE A 722 32.17 -41.91 -11.77
CA ILE A 722 31.13 -42.78 -12.35
C ILE A 722 30.69 -42.24 -13.72
N ASP A 723 30.45 -43.14 -14.68
CA ASP A 723 29.85 -42.75 -15.95
C ASP A 723 28.42 -42.21 -15.75
N ARG A 724 28.04 -41.23 -16.54
CA ARG A 724 26.79 -40.49 -16.38
C ARG A 724 25.55 -41.40 -16.43
N ARG A 725 25.57 -42.45 -17.25
CA ARG A 725 24.45 -43.40 -17.36
C ARG A 725 24.30 -44.25 -16.11
N GLN A 726 25.41 -44.76 -15.59
CA GLN A 726 25.46 -45.51 -14.34
C GLN A 726 24.98 -44.66 -13.15
N LEU A 727 25.29 -43.35 -13.13
CA LEU A 727 24.80 -42.43 -12.10
C LEU A 727 23.27 -42.24 -12.14
N GLU A 728 22.68 -42.21 -13.34
CA GLU A 728 21.21 -42.16 -13.50
C GLU A 728 20.55 -43.42 -12.98
N ASP A 729 21.13 -44.59 -13.23
CA ASP A 729 20.64 -45.86 -12.73
C ASP A 729 20.73 -45.93 -11.20
N VAL A 730 21.87 -45.51 -10.60
CA VAL A 730 22.07 -45.47 -9.13
C VAL A 730 21.03 -44.57 -8.45
N LEU A 731 20.77 -43.37 -8.97
CA LEU A 731 19.76 -42.45 -8.42
C LEU A 731 18.33 -42.94 -8.64
N THR A 732 18.07 -43.61 -9.77
CA THR A 732 16.76 -44.20 -10.06
C THR A 732 16.46 -45.34 -9.09
N GLU A 733 17.42 -46.23 -8.85
CA GLU A 733 17.30 -47.31 -7.86
C GLU A 733 17.11 -46.78 -6.44
N ALA A 734 17.70 -45.63 -6.08
CA ALA A 734 17.46 -45.00 -4.79
C ALA A 734 15.97 -44.62 -4.61
N MET A 735 15.36 -44.08 -5.66
CA MET A 735 13.94 -43.71 -5.65
C MET A 735 13.01 -44.94 -5.66
N GLU A 736 13.38 -46.00 -6.39
CA GLU A 736 12.61 -47.25 -6.41
C GLU A 736 12.72 -48.02 -5.07
N ALA A 737 13.87 -47.98 -4.39
CA ALA A 737 14.02 -48.55 -3.05
C ALA A 737 13.08 -47.88 -2.03
N LEU A 738 12.95 -46.55 -2.10
CA LEU A 738 11.99 -45.81 -1.28
C LEU A 738 10.52 -46.12 -1.67
N CYS A 739 10.25 -46.42 -2.95
CA CYS A 739 8.94 -46.90 -3.38
C CYS A 739 8.63 -48.31 -2.84
N GLY A 740 9.63 -49.20 -2.82
CA GLY A 740 9.49 -50.56 -2.28
C GLY A 740 9.11 -50.60 -0.79
N GLN A 741 9.49 -49.57 -0.04
CA GLN A 741 9.12 -49.39 1.38
C GLN A 741 7.87 -48.50 1.58
N GLY A 742 7.19 -48.09 0.50
CA GLY A 742 5.94 -47.31 0.57
C GLY A 742 6.08 -45.83 0.94
N LEU A 743 7.31 -45.31 1.09
CA LEU A 743 7.58 -43.90 1.39
C LEU A 743 7.34 -43.00 0.17
N LEU A 744 7.65 -43.51 -1.02
CA LEU A 744 7.39 -42.86 -2.30
C LEU A 744 6.36 -43.64 -3.12
N THR A 745 5.71 -42.92 -4.03
CA THR A 745 4.89 -43.47 -5.10
C THR A 745 5.44 -43.00 -6.44
N ARG A 746 5.26 -43.81 -7.49
CA ARG A 746 5.73 -43.52 -8.85
C ARG A 746 4.59 -43.32 -9.82
N GLU A 747 4.73 -42.35 -10.71
CA GLU A 747 3.81 -42.05 -11.80
C GLU A 747 4.57 -41.84 -13.12
N VAL A 748 3.85 -41.91 -14.24
CA VAL A 748 4.39 -41.62 -15.57
C VAL A 748 3.64 -40.44 -16.18
N SER A 749 4.39 -39.45 -16.67
CA SER A 749 3.82 -38.28 -17.35
C SER A 749 3.31 -38.61 -18.76
N GLU A 750 2.56 -37.70 -19.36
CA GLU A 750 2.07 -37.77 -20.75
C GLU A 750 3.18 -38.06 -21.78
N LYS A 751 4.41 -37.60 -21.52
CA LYS A 751 5.58 -37.83 -22.40
C LYS A 751 6.47 -38.99 -21.96
N GLY A 752 5.98 -39.89 -21.11
CA GLY A 752 6.71 -41.08 -20.67
C GLY A 752 7.79 -40.85 -19.61
N ALA A 753 7.95 -39.63 -19.08
CA ALA A 753 8.91 -39.37 -18.00
C ALA A 753 8.43 -40.01 -16.69
N ARG A 754 9.32 -40.72 -15.99
CA ARG A 754 9.09 -41.28 -14.65
C ARG A 754 9.17 -40.18 -13.60
N LEU A 755 8.25 -40.19 -12.64
CA LEU A 755 8.08 -39.20 -11.58
C LEU A 755 7.95 -39.90 -10.24
N TRP A 756 8.55 -39.33 -9.20
CA TRP A 756 8.42 -39.82 -7.83
C TRP A 756 7.81 -38.76 -6.91
N MET A 757 7.02 -39.19 -5.94
CA MET A 757 6.40 -38.31 -4.95
C MET A 757 6.23 -38.99 -3.61
N LEU A 758 6.32 -38.20 -2.54
CA LEU A 758 6.07 -38.61 -1.18
C LEU A 758 4.64 -39.13 -1.05
N ASN A 759 4.50 -40.31 -0.44
CA ASN A 759 3.21 -40.89 -0.12
C ASN A 759 2.55 -40.08 1.02
N PRO A 760 1.44 -39.37 0.78
CA PRO A 760 0.80 -38.55 1.81
C PRO A 760 0.30 -39.34 3.02
N GLU A 761 0.05 -40.65 2.88
CA GLU A 761 -0.38 -41.53 3.99
C GLU A 761 0.74 -41.83 4.99
N GLN A 762 2.02 -41.68 4.58
CA GLN A 762 3.19 -41.90 5.44
C GLN A 762 3.73 -40.60 6.06
N LEU A 763 3.05 -39.47 5.82
CA LEU A 763 3.49 -38.16 6.27
C LEU A 763 2.63 -37.65 7.43
N THR A 764 3.32 -37.16 8.46
CA THR A 764 2.70 -36.48 9.60
C THR A 764 3.29 -35.09 9.79
N VAL A 765 2.60 -34.21 10.51
CA VAL A 765 3.10 -32.91 10.94
C VAL A 765 3.29 -32.95 12.44
N THR A 766 4.48 -32.57 12.91
CA THR A 766 4.85 -32.57 14.33
C THR A 766 5.30 -31.19 14.80
N THR A 767 5.03 -30.90 16.08
CA THR A 767 5.52 -29.72 16.81
C THR A 767 6.76 -30.01 17.65
N ALA A 768 7.11 -31.29 17.82
CA ALA A 768 8.33 -31.73 18.50
C ALA A 768 9.53 -31.59 17.56
N LEU A 769 10.20 -30.44 17.64
CA LEU A 769 11.29 -30.07 16.75
C LEU A 769 12.64 -29.98 17.48
N GLN A 770 13.71 -30.05 16.71
CA GLN A 770 15.07 -29.70 17.13
C GLN A 770 15.78 -28.96 15.98
N ALA A 771 16.70 -28.06 16.31
CA ALA A 771 17.52 -27.36 15.32
C ALA A 771 18.90 -28.02 15.20
N VAL A 772 19.41 -28.15 13.97
CA VAL A 772 20.79 -28.56 13.67
C VAL A 772 21.54 -27.41 13.01
N GLU A 773 22.80 -27.19 13.40
CA GLU A 773 23.62 -26.06 12.96
C GLU A 773 24.92 -26.51 12.31
N CYS A 774 25.23 -25.87 11.18
CA CYS A 774 26.54 -25.90 10.52
C CYS A 774 27.19 -24.53 10.79
N PRO A 775 28.41 -24.46 11.34
CA PRO A 775 29.06 -23.19 11.68
C PRO A 775 29.07 -22.20 10.52
N GLY A 776 28.64 -20.95 10.78
CA GLY A 776 28.56 -19.89 9.75
C GLY A 776 27.31 -19.95 8.87
N TYR A 777 26.44 -20.95 9.05
CA TYR A 777 25.15 -21.08 8.36
C TYR A 777 23.98 -21.01 9.35
N ARG A 778 22.78 -20.74 8.83
CA ARG A 778 21.59 -20.71 9.69
C ARG A 778 21.18 -22.14 10.10
N PRO A 779 20.69 -22.32 11.35
CA PRO A 779 20.15 -23.61 11.77
C PRO A 779 18.96 -24.06 10.92
N MET A 780 18.93 -25.36 10.63
CA MET A 780 17.81 -26.04 9.98
C MET A 780 16.91 -26.67 11.05
N HIS A 781 15.60 -26.49 10.94
CA HIS A 781 14.62 -27.03 11.89
C HIS A 781 14.00 -28.31 11.36
N LEU A 782 14.07 -29.36 12.16
CA LEU A 782 13.68 -30.73 11.81
C LEU A 782 12.80 -31.33 12.92
N PRO A 783 12.02 -32.38 12.64
CA PRO A 783 11.47 -33.25 13.68
C PRO A 783 12.58 -33.72 14.62
N ALA A 784 12.33 -33.70 15.93
CA ALA A 784 13.35 -34.04 16.93
C ALA A 784 13.94 -35.44 16.72
N GLU A 785 13.11 -36.42 16.37
CA GLU A 785 13.54 -37.80 16.05
C GLU A 785 14.49 -37.90 14.85
N GLN A 786 14.44 -36.93 13.94
CA GLN A 786 15.25 -36.93 12.73
C GLN A 786 16.56 -36.15 12.90
N ALA A 787 16.68 -35.29 13.92
CA ALA A 787 17.79 -34.36 14.06
C ALA A 787 19.15 -35.06 14.25
N SER A 788 19.20 -36.19 14.97
CA SER A 788 20.43 -36.96 15.18
C SER A 788 21.02 -37.50 13.88
N PHE A 789 20.18 -37.87 12.90
CA PHE A 789 20.62 -38.38 11.60
C PHE A 789 21.28 -37.33 10.71
N TRP A 790 21.14 -36.05 11.05
CA TRP A 790 21.75 -34.95 10.31
C TRP A 790 23.14 -34.59 10.80
N LEU A 791 23.52 -35.00 12.01
CA LEU A 791 24.84 -34.72 12.55
C LEU A 791 25.89 -35.47 11.74
N GLY A 792 26.94 -34.76 11.29
CA GLY A 792 27.97 -35.27 10.39
C GLY A 792 27.59 -35.27 8.91
N LEU A 793 26.32 -35.03 8.54
CA LEU A 793 25.93 -34.92 7.14
C LEU A 793 26.33 -33.56 6.54
N PRO A 794 26.64 -33.51 5.23
CA PRO A 794 26.88 -32.26 4.53
C PRO A 794 25.68 -31.31 4.58
N LEU A 795 25.98 -30.02 4.43
CA LEU A 795 24.99 -28.96 4.33
C LEU A 795 24.00 -29.29 3.20
N LYS A 796 22.69 -29.16 3.47
CA LYS A 796 21.62 -29.55 2.54
C LYS A 796 21.78 -28.98 1.12
N SER A 797 22.43 -27.82 0.97
CA SER A 797 22.71 -27.25 -0.36
C SER A 797 23.58 -28.14 -1.26
N ALA A 798 24.21 -29.18 -0.70
CA ALA A 798 25.16 -30.06 -1.38
C ALA A 798 26.24 -29.25 -2.11
N ALA A 799 26.81 -28.30 -1.37
CA ALA A 799 27.74 -27.32 -1.92
C ALA A 799 29.19 -27.81 -1.82
N ASP A 800 29.58 -28.25 -0.62
CA ASP A 800 30.89 -28.77 -0.31
C ASP A 800 30.77 -29.90 0.74
N PRO A 801 31.50 -31.03 0.60
CA PRO A 801 31.48 -32.12 1.57
C PRO A 801 32.04 -31.76 2.95
N SER A 802 32.87 -30.72 3.07
CA SER A 802 33.47 -30.28 4.35
C SER A 802 32.51 -29.46 5.22
N LEU A 803 31.44 -28.93 4.65
CA LEU A 803 30.45 -28.13 5.38
C LEU A 803 29.41 -29.07 6.00
N VAL A 804 29.58 -29.44 7.27
CA VAL A 804 28.73 -30.43 7.95
C VAL A 804 27.93 -29.83 9.11
N TYR A 805 26.81 -30.46 9.47
CA TYR A 805 26.08 -30.13 10.69
C TYR A 805 26.77 -30.77 11.91
N GLU A 806 27.18 -29.97 12.89
CA GLU A 806 28.03 -30.44 13.98
C GLU A 806 27.25 -30.63 15.28
N HIS A 807 26.30 -29.73 15.57
CA HIS A 807 25.63 -29.68 16.86
C HIS A 807 24.14 -29.36 16.72
N THR A 808 23.38 -29.76 17.75
CA THR A 808 21.98 -29.35 17.92
C THR A 808 21.91 -28.09 18.75
N THR A 809 21.02 -27.15 18.38
CA THR A 809 20.87 -25.88 19.10
C THR A 809 19.45 -25.64 19.60
N PRO A 810 19.29 -24.95 20.74
CA PRO A 810 17.97 -24.60 21.26
C PRO A 810 17.31 -23.53 20.39
N PHE A 811 15.99 -23.46 20.46
CA PHE A 811 15.24 -22.43 19.76
C PHE A 811 15.49 -21.05 20.36
N ARG A 812 15.65 -20.05 19.51
CA ARG A 812 15.58 -18.66 19.94
C ARG A 812 14.12 -18.28 20.17
N ASP A 813 13.81 -17.71 21.33
CA ASP A 813 12.53 -17.06 21.56
C ASP A 813 12.37 -15.88 20.61
N ALA A 814 11.49 -16.05 19.63
CA ALA A 814 11.23 -15.06 18.60
C ALA A 814 9.87 -14.41 18.82
N LEU A 815 9.80 -13.09 18.65
CA LEU A 815 8.56 -12.29 18.74
C LEU A 815 7.37 -12.95 18.01
N TYR A 816 7.58 -13.43 16.78
CA TYR A 816 6.53 -14.08 15.99
C TYR A 816 6.12 -15.46 16.49
N ARG A 817 7.05 -16.21 17.08
CA ARG A 817 6.74 -17.52 17.68
C ARG A 817 5.77 -17.31 18.85
N ASN A 818 6.06 -16.35 19.71
CA ASN A 818 5.19 -16.03 20.85
C ASN A 818 3.85 -15.45 20.40
N LEU A 819 3.84 -14.56 19.38
CA LEU A 819 2.61 -14.02 18.80
C LEU A 819 1.71 -15.12 18.22
N PHE A 820 2.27 -16.10 17.50
CA PHE A 820 1.46 -17.16 16.88
C PHE A 820 0.90 -18.16 17.90
N ARG A 821 1.59 -18.35 19.03
CA ARG A 821 1.11 -19.21 20.13
C ARG A 821 -0.01 -18.55 20.93
N HIS A 822 0.15 -17.26 21.23
CA HIS A 822 -0.67 -16.60 22.23
C HIS A 822 -1.63 -15.55 21.65
N GLY A 823 -1.38 -15.03 20.45
CA GLY A 823 -2.19 -13.96 19.87
C GLY A 823 -3.66 -14.36 19.64
N GLU A 824 -4.54 -13.36 19.62
CA GLU A 824 -5.95 -13.60 19.36
C GLU A 824 -6.25 -13.65 17.85
N ILE A 825 -7.03 -14.65 17.44
CA ILE A 825 -7.45 -14.81 16.05
C ILE A 825 -8.56 -13.82 15.74
N HIS A 826 -8.19 -12.77 15.01
CA HIS A 826 -9.08 -11.73 14.57
C HIS A 826 -8.66 -11.17 13.21
N ARG A 827 -9.52 -11.37 12.21
CA ARG A 827 -9.24 -10.95 10.84
C ARG A 827 -9.35 -9.44 10.68
N VAL A 828 -8.41 -8.90 9.92
CA VAL A 828 -8.50 -7.55 9.35
C VAL A 828 -9.34 -7.60 8.07
N ILE A 829 -10.46 -6.89 8.09
CA ILE A 829 -11.37 -6.68 6.97
C ILE A 829 -11.26 -5.21 6.58
N ALA A 830 -10.49 -4.97 5.52
CA ALA A 830 -10.19 -3.62 5.07
C ALA A 830 -11.05 -3.18 3.88
N HIS A 831 -11.38 -1.89 3.85
CA HIS A 831 -11.98 -1.23 2.70
C HIS A 831 -11.33 0.13 2.47
N GLU A 832 -11.41 0.64 1.24
CA GLU A 832 -10.99 2.01 0.94
C GLU A 832 -12.06 3.02 1.39
N HIS A 833 -11.66 4.23 1.76
CA HIS A 833 -12.57 5.37 1.90
C HIS A 833 -11.99 6.55 1.12
N THR A 834 -12.48 6.72 -0.11
CA THR A 834 -11.93 7.67 -1.08
C THR A 834 -13.05 8.40 -1.80
N GLY A 835 -12.72 9.54 -2.40
CA GLY A 835 -13.65 10.30 -3.23
C GLY A 835 -14.13 9.59 -4.50
N LEU A 836 -13.57 8.41 -4.85
CA LEU A 836 -14.02 7.59 -5.99
C LEU A 836 -15.26 6.75 -5.69
N LEU A 837 -15.57 6.50 -4.41
CA LEU A 837 -16.72 5.68 -4.05
C LEU A 837 -18.03 6.44 -4.32
N ALA A 838 -19.00 5.74 -4.90
CA ALA A 838 -20.35 6.25 -5.01
C ALA A 838 -20.93 6.54 -3.61
N THR A 839 -21.84 7.52 -3.51
CA THR A 839 -22.40 7.96 -2.22
C THR A 839 -23.04 6.81 -1.44
N SER A 840 -23.79 5.92 -2.10
CA SER A 840 -24.41 4.76 -1.47
C SER A 840 -23.38 3.77 -0.91
N ASP A 841 -22.31 3.51 -1.64
CA ASP A 841 -21.23 2.64 -1.19
C ASP A 841 -20.44 3.25 -0.03
N ARG A 842 -20.18 4.57 -0.08
CA ARG A 842 -19.49 5.30 1.00
C ARG A 842 -20.27 5.24 2.31
N VAL A 843 -21.58 5.52 2.29
CA VAL A 843 -22.45 5.45 3.47
C VAL A 843 -22.51 4.01 4.02
N ARG A 844 -22.56 2.99 3.15
CA ARG A 844 -22.52 1.59 3.58
C ARG A 844 -21.21 1.26 4.32
N VAL A 845 -20.08 1.72 3.79
CA VAL A 845 -18.75 1.51 4.39
C VAL A 845 -18.64 2.23 5.74
N GLU A 846 -19.09 3.48 5.82
CA GLU A 846 -19.12 4.27 7.06
C GLU A 846 -19.98 3.60 8.14
N ASN A 847 -21.22 3.24 7.82
CA ASN A 847 -22.13 2.61 8.78
C ASN A 847 -21.60 1.25 9.27
N SER A 848 -21.01 0.46 8.36
CA SER A 848 -20.36 -0.81 8.69
C SER A 848 -19.20 -0.63 9.65
N PHE A 849 -18.39 0.42 9.49
CA PHE A 849 -17.24 0.69 10.35
C PHE A 849 -17.63 1.29 11.71
N ILE A 850 -18.62 2.18 11.73
CA ILE A 850 -19.10 2.87 12.95
C ILE A 850 -19.84 1.88 13.85
N SER A 851 -20.94 1.33 13.35
CA SER A 851 -21.98 0.66 14.13
C SER A 851 -22.04 -0.85 13.91
N GLY A 852 -21.04 -1.39 13.23
CA GLY A 852 -21.06 -2.76 12.80
C GLY A 852 -21.18 -3.78 13.95
N GLN A 853 -22.13 -4.72 13.81
CA GLN A 853 -22.23 -5.93 14.66
C GLN A 853 -22.12 -7.27 13.90
N LYS A 854 -22.19 -7.27 12.56
CA LYS A 854 -22.06 -8.46 11.72
C LYS A 854 -20.61 -9.00 11.69
N PRO A 855 -20.41 -10.32 11.53
CA PRO A 855 -19.09 -10.90 11.44
C PRO A 855 -18.21 -10.30 10.33
N TRP A 856 -18.78 -9.78 9.25
CA TRP A 856 -18.06 -9.35 8.06
C TRP A 856 -17.91 -7.83 7.87
N GLU A 857 -18.03 -7.06 8.94
CA GLU A 857 -17.90 -5.61 8.82
C GLU A 857 -16.45 -5.13 8.79
N TYR A 858 -16.30 -3.94 8.23
CA TYR A 858 -15.00 -3.30 8.09
C TYR A 858 -14.48 -2.85 9.44
N ASN A 859 -13.25 -3.28 9.74
CA ASN A 859 -12.53 -2.87 10.94
C ASN A 859 -11.21 -2.15 10.59
N LEU A 860 -10.93 -1.96 9.29
CA LEU A 860 -9.87 -1.09 8.80
C LEU A 860 -10.37 -0.26 7.61
N LEU A 861 -10.22 1.07 7.70
CA LEU A 861 -10.44 1.96 6.55
C LEU A 861 -9.11 2.54 6.08
N SER A 862 -8.77 2.28 4.82
CA SER A 862 -7.64 2.92 4.15
C SER A 862 -8.17 4.17 3.44
N ALA A 863 -7.88 5.34 4.00
CA ALA A 863 -8.53 6.59 3.66
C ALA A 863 -7.59 7.61 3.05
N THR A 864 -8.15 8.44 2.17
CA THR A 864 -7.50 9.67 1.70
C THR A 864 -7.78 10.85 2.65
N PRO A 865 -7.29 12.07 2.35
CA PRO A 865 -7.66 13.27 3.12
C PRO A 865 -9.16 13.55 3.26
N THR A 866 -10.02 12.78 2.57
CA THR A 866 -11.48 12.81 2.73
C THR A 866 -11.96 12.53 4.16
N LEU A 867 -11.20 11.75 4.96
CA LEU A 867 -11.48 11.52 6.39
C LEU A 867 -10.66 12.44 7.31
N GLU A 868 -9.93 13.43 6.77
CA GLU A 868 -9.34 14.51 7.58
C GLU A 868 -10.38 15.53 8.02
N MET A 869 -11.50 15.62 7.30
CA MET A 869 -12.62 16.53 7.59
C MET A 869 -13.53 15.93 8.68
N GLY A 870 -14.22 16.79 9.45
CA GLY A 870 -15.04 16.52 10.65
C GLY A 870 -16.19 15.49 10.58
N ILE A 871 -16.10 14.47 9.73
CA ILE A 871 -17.04 13.34 9.71
C ILE A 871 -16.85 12.50 10.97
N ASP A 872 -17.97 12.20 11.64
CA ASP A 872 -17.97 11.25 12.74
C ASP A 872 -17.91 9.82 12.20
N ILE A 873 -16.89 9.09 12.62
CA ILE A 873 -16.57 7.72 12.21
C ILE A 873 -16.58 6.77 13.44
N GLY A 874 -17.14 7.25 14.56
CA GLY A 874 -17.18 6.55 15.82
C GLY A 874 -15.84 6.59 16.57
N ASP A 875 -15.76 5.73 17.58
CA ASP A 875 -14.59 5.62 18.44
C ASP A 875 -13.47 4.81 17.78
N LEU A 876 -12.24 5.28 18.00
CA LEU A 876 -11.01 4.69 17.47
C LEU A 876 -9.87 4.90 18.47
N SER A 877 -9.12 3.84 18.74
CA SER A 877 -7.92 3.90 19.57
C SER A 877 -6.62 3.93 18.75
N SER A 878 -6.67 3.54 17.47
CA SER A 878 -5.46 3.43 16.63
C SER A 878 -5.56 4.20 15.31
N VAL A 879 -4.51 4.94 14.96
CA VAL A 879 -4.35 5.63 13.67
C VAL A 879 -3.00 5.29 13.05
N LEU A 880 -3.01 4.96 11.77
CA LEU A 880 -1.81 4.68 10.97
C LEU A 880 -1.66 5.73 9.87
N LEU A 881 -0.57 6.50 9.91
CA LEU A 881 -0.15 7.36 8.82
C LEU A 881 0.84 6.59 7.95
N CYS A 882 0.41 6.20 6.75
CA CYS A 882 1.24 5.38 5.86
C CYS A 882 2.28 6.22 5.05
N SER A 883 2.36 7.50 5.34
CA SER A 883 3.32 8.50 4.87
C SER A 883 3.33 9.64 5.88
N VAL A 884 4.40 10.44 5.89
CA VAL A 884 4.38 11.71 6.63
C VAL A 884 3.41 12.67 5.90
N PRO A 885 2.35 13.16 6.57
CA PRO A 885 1.42 14.15 5.99
C PRO A 885 2.16 15.39 5.47
N PRO A 886 1.66 16.04 4.41
CA PRO A 886 2.37 17.12 3.72
C PRO A 886 2.52 18.40 4.56
N ALA A 887 1.63 18.64 5.53
CA ALA A 887 1.69 19.78 6.43
C ALA A 887 1.27 19.41 7.86
N GLN A 888 1.64 20.26 8.83
CA GLN A 888 1.33 20.08 10.26
C GLN A 888 -0.18 20.02 10.53
N ALA A 889 -0.96 20.87 9.85
CA ALA A 889 -2.42 20.87 9.98
C ALA A 889 -3.03 19.50 9.62
N ASN A 890 -2.59 18.90 8.49
CA ASN A 890 -3.03 17.56 8.10
C ASN A 890 -2.61 16.51 9.14
N TYR A 891 -1.40 16.63 9.70
CA TYR A 891 -0.94 15.72 10.74
C TYR A 891 -1.87 15.75 11.96
N LEU A 892 -2.10 16.94 12.54
CA LEU A 892 -2.93 17.13 13.73
C LEU A 892 -4.37 16.65 13.50
N GLN A 893 -4.96 16.96 12.35
CA GLN A 893 -6.32 16.51 12.00
C GLN A 893 -6.42 14.99 11.87
N ARG A 894 -5.40 14.31 11.30
CA ARG A 894 -5.40 12.85 11.15
C ARG A 894 -5.20 12.15 12.49
N VAL A 895 -4.26 12.61 13.32
CA VAL A 895 -3.98 11.98 14.63
C VAL A 895 -5.07 12.26 15.66
N GLY A 896 -5.78 13.39 15.54
CA GLY A 896 -6.94 13.75 16.36
C GLY A 896 -8.18 12.89 16.11
N ARG A 897 -8.12 11.92 15.17
CA ARG A 897 -9.21 10.96 14.94
C ARG A 897 -9.26 9.83 15.96
N GLY A 898 -8.16 9.57 16.67
CA GLY A 898 -8.11 8.56 17.73
C GLY A 898 -8.26 9.16 19.13
N GLY A 899 -8.68 8.34 20.09
CA GLY A 899 -8.71 8.66 21.52
C GLY A 899 -9.98 9.32 22.04
N ARG A 900 -11.10 9.22 21.32
CA ARG A 900 -12.39 9.85 21.70
C ARG A 900 -13.10 9.17 22.87
N LYS A 901 -13.08 7.83 22.92
CA LYS A 901 -13.74 7.05 23.97
C LYS A 901 -12.96 7.05 25.28
N ASP A 902 -11.71 6.60 25.21
CA ASP A 902 -10.93 6.28 26.40
C ASP A 902 -9.82 7.29 26.71
N GLY A 903 -9.70 8.37 25.91
CA GLY A 903 -8.62 9.35 25.98
C GLY A 903 -7.28 8.84 25.44
N ASN A 904 -7.19 7.55 25.10
CA ASN A 904 -5.97 6.87 24.68
C ASN A 904 -5.91 6.76 23.16
N SER A 905 -4.78 7.15 22.56
CA SER A 905 -4.55 6.97 21.12
C SER A 905 -3.15 6.46 20.82
N PHE A 906 -3.07 5.45 19.96
CA PHE A 906 -1.83 4.96 19.38
C PHE A 906 -1.71 5.43 17.92
N VAL A 907 -0.65 6.16 17.63
CA VAL A 907 -0.38 6.72 16.30
C VAL A 907 0.91 6.11 15.75
N LEU A 908 0.82 5.41 14.63
CA LEU A 908 1.99 4.93 13.89
C LEU A 908 2.21 5.79 12.64
N THR A 909 3.34 6.48 12.55
CA THR A 909 3.76 7.22 11.36
C THR A 909 4.87 6.47 10.64
N VAL A 910 4.63 6.10 9.37
CA VAL A 910 5.63 5.42 8.54
C VAL A 910 6.21 6.41 7.53
N ALA A 911 7.43 6.86 7.78
CA ALA A 911 8.20 7.72 6.90
C ALA A 911 8.74 6.94 5.70
N ASN A 912 8.41 7.41 4.49
CA ASN A 912 8.94 6.84 3.26
C ASN A 912 10.34 7.40 2.95
N GLY A 913 11.06 6.81 2.00
CA GLY A 913 12.34 7.32 1.48
C GLY A 913 12.15 8.51 0.54
N ARG A 914 11.29 9.47 0.91
CA ARG A 914 11.08 10.74 0.21
C ARG A 914 11.78 11.86 1.00
N PRO A 915 12.38 12.87 0.35
CA PRO A 915 13.09 13.94 1.06
C PRO A 915 12.25 14.61 2.16
N HIS A 916 10.98 14.89 1.86
CA HIS A 916 10.01 15.43 2.82
C HIS A 916 9.89 14.56 4.09
N ASP A 917 9.52 13.28 3.94
CA ASP A 917 9.35 12.35 5.05
C ASP A 917 10.64 12.17 5.87
N LEU A 918 11.82 12.19 5.23
CA LEU A 918 13.11 12.03 5.90
C LEU A 918 13.49 13.22 6.78
N VAL A 919 13.14 14.45 6.36
CA VAL A 919 13.37 15.66 7.18
C VAL A 919 12.59 15.56 8.49
N PHE A 920 11.30 15.21 8.42
CA PHE A 920 10.45 15.07 9.61
C PHE A 920 10.74 13.80 10.40
N TYR A 921 11.27 12.74 9.78
CA TYR A 921 11.72 11.56 10.52
C TYR A 921 12.98 11.85 11.34
N ALA A 922 13.90 12.67 10.81
CA ALA A 922 15.12 13.06 11.52
C ALA A 922 14.82 13.98 12.72
N ASP A 923 13.78 14.82 12.60
CA ASP A 923 13.34 15.74 13.64
C ASP A 923 11.79 15.80 13.69
N PRO A 924 11.15 14.82 14.36
CA PRO A 924 9.68 14.77 14.46
C PRO A 924 9.07 15.98 15.14
N GLY A 925 9.80 16.66 16.03
CA GLY A 925 9.34 17.85 16.75
C GLY A 925 8.88 18.96 15.81
N ARG A 926 9.49 19.09 14.61
CA ARG A 926 9.04 20.07 13.59
C ARG A 926 7.62 19.83 13.09
N MET A 927 7.14 18.60 13.10
CA MET A 927 5.77 18.26 12.70
C MET A 927 4.81 18.38 13.89
N LEU A 928 5.29 18.10 15.11
CA LEU A 928 4.46 18.01 16.32
C LEU A 928 4.28 19.35 17.04
N ASP A 929 5.35 20.12 17.15
CA ASP A 929 5.45 21.28 18.06
C ASP A 929 5.43 22.64 17.32
N THR A 930 5.60 22.64 15.99
CA THR A 930 5.55 23.89 15.20
C THR A 930 4.11 24.37 15.07
N PRO A 931 3.80 25.64 15.43
CA PRO A 931 2.46 26.20 15.27
C PRO A 931 2.07 26.23 13.79
N VAL A 932 0.78 26.02 13.51
CA VAL A 932 0.25 26.09 12.14
C VAL A 932 0.15 27.56 11.74
N GLU A 933 0.81 27.93 10.64
CA GLU A 933 0.70 29.27 10.08
C GLU A 933 -0.71 29.51 9.49
N PRO A 934 -1.28 30.72 9.66
CA PRO A 934 -2.52 31.10 9.00
C PRO A 934 -2.40 31.01 7.46
N PRO A 935 -3.41 30.49 6.75
CA PRO A 935 -3.44 30.48 5.29
C PRO A 935 -3.44 31.88 4.67
N ALA A 936 -3.29 31.96 3.35
CA ALA A 936 -3.29 33.21 2.61
C ALA A 936 -4.36 33.23 1.51
N VAL A 937 -4.99 34.39 1.28
CA VAL A 937 -5.93 34.60 0.16
C VAL A 937 -5.38 35.62 -0.83
N PHE A 938 -5.67 35.42 -2.11
CA PHE A 938 -5.16 36.23 -3.22
C PHE A 938 -6.30 36.99 -3.91
N LEU A 939 -6.87 37.98 -3.23
CA LEU A 939 -8.02 38.77 -3.71
C LEU A 939 -7.77 39.51 -5.04
N LYS A 940 -6.50 39.68 -5.43
CA LYS A 940 -6.07 40.34 -6.67
C LYS A 940 -5.96 39.39 -7.88
N ALA A 941 -6.31 38.11 -7.72
CA ALA A 941 -6.20 37.12 -8.79
C ALA A 941 -7.22 37.37 -9.92
N ARG A 942 -6.77 38.00 -11.02
CA ARG A 942 -7.61 38.44 -12.15
C ARG A 942 -8.49 37.34 -12.75
N HIS A 943 -7.98 36.11 -12.92
CA HIS A 943 -8.75 34.99 -13.46
C HIS A 943 -9.91 34.57 -12.53
N VAL A 944 -9.70 34.65 -11.22
CA VAL A 944 -10.74 34.36 -10.21
C VAL A 944 -11.83 35.43 -10.25
N LEU A 945 -11.45 36.70 -10.42
CA LEU A 945 -12.40 37.81 -10.49
C LEU A 945 -13.28 37.75 -11.75
N ARG A 946 -12.76 37.29 -12.90
CA ARG A 946 -13.57 37.13 -14.14
C ARG A 946 -14.74 36.16 -13.96
N ARG A 947 -14.48 34.99 -13.37
CA ARG A 947 -15.55 34.01 -13.09
C ARG A 947 -16.51 34.50 -12.02
N GLN A 948 -16.02 35.23 -11.02
CA GLN A 948 -16.87 35.85 -9.99
C GLN A 948 -17.76 36.97 -10.56
N LEU A 949 -17.30 37.69 -11.59
CA LEU A 949 -18.11 38.69 -12.29
C LEU A 949 -19.30 38.07 -13.04
N LEU A 950 -19.11 36.92 -13.69
CA LEU A 950 -20.22 36.18 -14.30
C LEU A 950 -21.20 35.67 -13.23
N ALA A 951 -20.68 35.12 -12.12
CA ALA A 951 -21.51 34.66 -11.01
C ALA A 951 -22.32 35.81 -10.38
N TYR A 952 -21.70 36.96 -10.16
CA TYR A 952 -22.37 38.17 -9.66
C TYR A 952 -23.43 38.70 -10.66
N THR A 953 -23.17 38.59 -11.96
CA THR A 953 -24.17 38.94 -12.99
C THR A 953 -25.40 38.03 -12.90
N LEU A 954 -25.20 36.73 -12.68
CA LEU A 954 -26.29 35.77 -12.44
C LEU A 954 -27.05 36.07 -11.14
N ASP A 955 -26.34 36.44 -10.07
CA ASP A 955 -26.98 36.85 -8.81
C ASP A 955 -27.87 38.09 -9.01
N CYS A 956 -27.37 39.11 -9.70
CA CYS A 956 -28.13 40.32 -10.02
C CYS A 956 -29.35 40.00 -10.89
N TRP A 957 -29.16 39.16 -11.93
CA TRP A 957 -30.24 38.78 -12.83
C TRP A 957 -31.36 38.02 -12.10
N THR A 958 -30.98 37.07 -11.25
CA THR A 958 -31.95 36.26 -10.48
C THR A 958 -32.69 37.10 -9.45
N TYR A 959 -32.01 38.04 -8.80
CA TYR A 959 -32.62 38.99 -7.87
C TYR A 959 -33.70 39.83 -8.56
N GLN A 960 -33.33 40.50 -9.66
CA GLN A 960 -34.21 41.44 -10.35
C GLN A 960 -35.37 40.74 -11.07
N ALA A 961 -35.16 39.53 -11.57
CA ALA A 961 -36.19 38.76 -12.27
C ALA A 961 -37.28 38.18 -11.35
N LYS A 962 -37.11 38.21 -10.02
CA LYS A 962 -38.08 37.70 -9.01
C LYS A 962 -38.65 36.32 -9.36
N GLY A 963 -37.79 35.42 -9.84
CA GLY A 963 -38.17 34.04 -10.21
C GLY A 963 -38.76 33.86 -11.62
N ALA A 964 -38.93 34.93 -12.41
CA ALA A 964 -39.35 34.83 -13.82
C ALA A 964 -38.21 34.39 -14.76
N ASN A 965 -36.98 34.38 -14.27
CA ASN A 965 -35.82 33.91 -15.02
C ASN A 965 -35.76 32.37 -15.03
N GLN A 966 -35.46 31.79 -16.19
CA GLN A 966 -35.38 30.34 -16.37
C GLN A 966 -33.95 29.93 -16.71
N VAL A 967 -33.15 29.57 -15.69
CA VAL A 967 -31.94 28.78 -15.91
C VAL A 967 -32.38 27.33 -16.04
N PRO A 968 -32.23 26.69 -17.21
CA PRO A 968 -32.64 25.31 -17.36
C PRO A 968 -31.82 24.39 -16.45
N PRO A 969 -32.40 23.28 -15.94
CA PRO A 969 -31.65 22.35 -15.11
C PRO A 969 -30.56 21.60 -15.89
N ASN A 970 -30.79 21.37 -17.20
CA ASN A 970 -29.94 20.55 -18.05
C ASN A 970 -29.51 21.30 -19.31
N MET A 971 -28.39 20.88 -19.92
CA MET A 971 -27.82 21.53 -21.11
C MET A 971 -28.67 21.39 -22.38
N GLN A 972 -29.54 20.40 -22.50
CA GLN A 972 -30.35 20.22 -23.72
C GLN A 972 -31.10 21.49 -24.20
N PRO A 973 -31.96 22.13 -23.39
CA PRO A 973 -32.65 23.36 -23.77
C PRO A 973 -31.70 24.54 -24.04
N VAL A 974 -30.54 24.58 -23.37
CA VAL A 974 -29.50 25.61 -23.59
C VAL A 974 -28.88 25.45 -24.98
N LEU A 975 -28.49 24.23 -25.33
CA LEU A 975 -27.89 23.92 -26.64
C LEU A 975 -28.92 24.09 -27.76
N ASP A 976 -30.17 23.67 -27.55
CA ASP A 976 -31.25 23.88 -28.52
C ASP A 976 -31.49 25.37 -28.80
N ALA A 977 -31.38 26.23 -27.79
CA ALA A 977 -31.51 27.68 -27.94
C ALA A 977 -30.33 28.28 -28.72
N VAL A 978 -29.11 27.82 -28.48
CA VAL A 978 -27.89 28.29 -29.18
C VAL A 978 -27.85 27.82 -30.63
N GLU A 979 -28.23 26.57 -30.92
CA GLU A 979 -28.28 26.02 -32.29
C GLU A 979 -29.30 26.76 -33.17
N LYS A 980 -30.42 27.20 -32.58
CA LYS A 980 -31.52 27.87 -33.28
C LYS A 980 -31.53 29.39 -33.09
N THR A 981 -30.56 29.94 -32.36
CA THR A 981 -30.48 31.36 -31.98
C THR A 981 -31.81 31.89 -31.41
N GLN A 982 -32.36 31.19 -30.41
CA GLN A 982 -33.60 31.56 -29.73
C GLN A 982 -33.33 32.60 -28.63
N GLU A 983 -33.50 33.88 -28.95
CA GLU A 983 -33.19 35.00 -28.02
C GLU A 983 -34.11 35.08 -26.79
N ASP A 984 -35.28 34.42 -26.83
CA ASP A 984 -36.26 34.34 -25.74
C ASP A 984 -35.87 33.35 -24.63
N ARG A 985 -34.76 32.62 -24.80
CA ARG A 985 -34.31 31.55 -23.88
C ARG A 985 -32.89 31.76 -23.38
N PHE A 986 -32.57 31.10 -22.27
CA PHE A 986 -31.19 31.04 -21.76
C PHE A 986 -30.26 30.37 -22.80
N PRO A 987 -29.06 30.91 -23.09
CA PRO A 987 -28.32 31.96 -22.34
C PRO A 987 -28.65 33.40 -22.76
N TYR A 988 -29.36 33.62 -23.87
CA TYR A 988 -29.57 34.96 -24.44
C TYR A 988 -30.38 35.89 -23.53
N THR A 989 -31.31 35.37 -22.73
CA THR A 989 -32.02 36.15 -21.71
C THR A 989 -31.08 36.76 -20.66
N LEU A 990 -30.04 36.03 -20.26
CA LEU A 990 -29.00 36.53 -19.35
C LEU A 990 -28.12 37.57 -20.05
N LEU A 991 -27.73 37.32 -21.30
CA LEU A 991 -26.89 38.25 -22.06
C LEU A 991 -27.63 39.56 -22.37
N ASN A 992 -28.92 39.48 -22.66
CA ASN A 992 -29.80 40.64 -22.81
C ASN A 992 -29.91 41.40 -21.49
N PHE A 993 -30.11 40.71 -20.36
CA PHE A 993 -30.06 41.36 -19.05
C PHE A 993 -28.74 42.09 -18.80
N LEU A 994 -27.62 41.42 -19.06
CA LEU A 994 -26.29 41.98 -18.89
C LEU A 994 -26.15 43.24 -19.73
N LYS A 995 -26.47 43.20 -21.03
CA LYS A 995 -26.40 44.35 -21.95
C LYS A 995 -27.15 45.59 -21.47
N HIS A 996 -28.31 45.43 -20.82
CA HIS A 996 -29.09 46.55 -20.30
C HIS A 996 -28.62 47.05 -18.93
N ASN A 997 -27.90 46.24 -18.16
CA ASN A 997 -27.52 46.53 -16.77
C ASN A 997 -26.01 46.55 -16.52
N MET A 998 -25.17 46.59 -17.56
CA MET A 998 -23.71 46.46 -17.44
C MET A 998 -23.09 47.46 -16.45
N GLN A 999 -23.53 48.71 -16.49
CA GLN A 999 -23.01 49.77 -15.61
C GLN A 999 -23.39 49.51 -14.15
N ALA A 1000 -24.65 49.16 -13.88
CA ALA A 1000 -25.10 48.83 -12.52
C ALA A 1000 -24.42 47.57 -11.96
N VAL A 1001 -24.22 46.55 -12.80
CA VAL A 1001 -23.47 45.35 -12.43
C VAL A 1001 -22.02 45.68 -12.13
N TRP A 1002 -21.38 46.53 -12.94
CA TRP A 1002 -20.01 46.97 -12.71
C TRP A 1002 -19.86 47.75 -11.40
N ASP A 1003 -20.70 48.77 -11.19
CA ASP A 1003 -20.63 49.65 -10.02
C ASP A 1003 -20.84 48.86 -8.72
N GLY A 1004 -21.82 47.94 -8.70
CA GLY A 1004 -22.04 47.05 -7.56
C GLY A 1004 -20.89 46.05 -7.35
N PHE A 1005 -20.33 45.48 -8.43
CA PHE A 1005 -19.22 44.52 -8.31
C PHE A 1005 -17.96 45.18 -7.75
N VAL A 1006 -17.62 46.39 -8.19
CA VAL A 1006 -16.44 47.12 -7.67
C VAL A 1006 -16.67 47.56 -6.22
N SER A 1007 -17.88 48.04 -5.89
CA SER A 1007 -18.20 48.54 -4.56
C SER A 1007 -18.19 47.44 -3.49
N TYR A 1008 -18.66 46.23 -3.82
CA TYR A 1008 -18.82 45.16 -2.83
C TYR A 1008 -17.79 44.03 -2.94
N VAL A 1009 -17.33 43.70 -4.16
CA VAL A 1009 -16.58 42.48 -4.43
C VAL A 1009 -15.11 42.74 -4.74
N ALA A 1010 -14.81 43.76 -5.56
CA ALA A 1010 -13.45 44.06 -6.03
C ALA A 1010 -12.80 45.27 -5.33
N THR A 1011 -13.05 45.43 -4.02
CA THR A 1011 -12.64 46.59 -3.23
C THR A 1011 -11.12 46.76 -3.09
N GLU A 1012 -10.34 45.68 -3.26
CA GLU A 1012 -8.89 45.69 -3.04
C GLU A 1012 -8.04 45.77 -4.32
N LEU A 1013 -8.70 45.88 -5.48
CA LEU A 1013 -8.00 46.02 -6.75
C LEU A 1013 -7.40 47.42 -6.94
N SER A 1014 -6.24 47.47 -7.58
CA SER A 1014 -5.67 48.72 -8.07
C SER A 1014 -6.52 49.31 -9.21
N GLU A 1015 -6.38 50.61 -9.48
CA GLU A 1015 -7.08 51.27 -10.59
C GLU A 1015 -6.75 50.61 -11.94
N GLU A 1016 -5.50 50.19 -12.15
CA GLU A 1016 -5.08 49.47 -13.36
C GLU A 1016 -5.76 48.10 -13.52
N ASP A 1017 -5.89 47.33 -12.43
CA ASP A 1017 -6.56 46.03 -12.44
C ASP A 1017 -8.07 46.16 -12.70
N GLN A 1018 -8.68 47.19 -12.11
CA GLN A 1018 -10.09 47.50 -12.33
C GLN A 1018 -10.36 47.85 -13.79
N GLU A 1019 -9.49 48.66 -14.42
CA GLU A 1019 -9.64 49.03 -15.82
C GLU A 1019 -9.53 47.81 -16.77
N LEU A 1020 -8.63 46.86 -16.49
CA LEU A 1020 -8.53 45.62 -17.27
C LEU A 1020 -9.77 44.74 -17.13
N LEU A 1021 -10.34 44.63 -15.92
CA LEU A 1021 -11.57 43.87 -15.71
C LEU A 1021 -12.79 44.59 -16.32
N ARG A 1022 -12.78 45.93 -16.33
CA ARG A 1022 -13.76 46.78 -17.02
C ARG A 1022 -13.73 46.50 -18.52
N GLN A 1023 -12.55 46.44 -19.14
CA GLN A 1023 -12.40 46.10 -20.55
C GLN A 1023 -12.90 44.68 -20.87
N TYR A 1024 -12.76 43.73 -19.94
CA TYR A 1024 -13.33 42.39 -20.11
C TYR A 1024 -14.87 42.39 -20.06
N LEU A 1025 -15.49 43.28 -19.28
CA LEU A 1025 -16.96 43.40 -19.23
C LEU A 1025 -17.52 44.17 -20.43
N PHE A 1026 -16.97 45.35 -20.72
CA PHE A 1026 -17.47 46.30 -21.72
C PHE A 1026 -16.92 46.10 -23.14
N GLY A 1027 -15.82 45.35 -23.28
CA GLY A 1027 -15.04 45.30 -24.51
C GLY A 1027 -14.02 46.44 -24.56
N GLY A 1028 -12.77 46.11 -24.87
CA GLY A 1028 -11.67 47.07 -24.97
C GLY A 1028 -10.56 46.59 -25.90
N PRO A 1029 -9.50 47.37 -26.12
CA PRO A 1029 -8.43 47.05 -27.08
C PRO A 1029 -7.76 45.70 -26.81
N GLN A 1030 -7.72 45.27 -25.55
CA GLN A 1030 -7.14 43.99 -25.13
C GLN A 1030 -8.12 42.79 -25.19
N TYR A 1031 -9.44 43.04 -25.30
CA TYR A 1031 -10.50 42.01 -25.28
C TYR A 1031 -11.54 42.24 -26.38
N LEU A 1032 -11.10 42.63 -27.58
CA LEU A 1032 -11.98 42.99 -28.69
C LEU A 1032 -12.93 41.83 -29.07
N ASP A 1033 -12.39 40.60 -29.13
CA ASP A 1033 -13.11 39.39 -29.55
C ASP A 1033 -13.42 38.42 -28.38
N ASP A 1034 -13.15 38.81 -27.13
CA ASP A 1034 -13.25 37.92 -25.95
C ASP A 1034 -13.73 38.62 -24.66
N HIS A 1035 -14.60 39.63 -24.81
CA HIS A 1035 -15.32 40.18 -23.67
C HIS A 1035 -16.41 39.21 -23.18
N LEU A 1036 -16.86 39.36 -21.93
CA LEU A 1036 -17.66 38.36 -21.20
C LEU A 1036 -18.85 37.78 -22.00
N GLN A 1037 -19.59 38.61 -22.73
CA GLN A 1037 -20.70 38.17 -23.57
C GLN A 1037 -20.26 37.25 -24.71
N LEU A 1038 -19.23 37.64 -25.47
CA LEU A 1038 -18.70 36.83 -26.57
C LEU A 1038 -18.08 35.53 -26.04
N TYR A 1039 -17.36 35.60 -24.92
CA TYR A 1039 -16.76 34.44 -24.28
C TYR A 1039 -17.80 33.35 -23.98
N VAL A 1040 -18.90 33.70 -23.30
CA VAL A 1040 -19.99 32.76 -22.96
C VAL A 1040 -20.63 32.16 -24.22
N VAL A 1041 -20.96 33.00 -25.21
CA VAL A 1041 -21.62 32.54 -26.44
C VAL A 1041 -20.70 31.65 -27.27
N ASN A 1042 -19.42 32.02 -27.42
CA ASN A 1042 -18.46 31.27 -28.21
C ASN A 1042 -18.23 29.87 -27.62
N ARG A 1043 -18.09 29.75 -26.30
CA ARG A 1043 -17.97 28.43 -25.64
C ARG A 1043 -19.22 27.57 -25.84
N LEU A 1044 -20.42 28.13 -25.67
CA LEU A 1044 -21.66 27.37 -25.90
C LEU A 1044 -21.84 26.97 -27.36
N LYS A 1045 -21.44 27.82 -28.32
CA LYS A 1045 -21.46 27.49 -29.75
C LYS A 1045 -20.52 26.33 -30.10
N VAL A 1046 -19.34 26.26 -29.49
CA VAL A 1046 -18.43 25.11 -29.67
C VAL A 1046 -19.14 23.81 -29.28
N VAL A 1047 -19.74 23.76 -28.09
CA VAL A 1047 -20.43 22.55 -27.59
C VAL A 1047 -21.70 22.23 -28.39
N ALA A 1048 -22.44 23.24 -28.83
CA ALA A 1048 -23.60 23.08 -29.71
C ALA A 1048 -23.19 22.48 -31.08
N ASN A 1049 -22.10 22.96 -31.67
CA ASN A 1049 -21.56 22.41 -32.91
C ASN A 1049 -21.13 20.94 -32.75
N GLU A 1050 -20.54 20.58 -31.61
CA GLU A 1050 -20.20 19.19 -31.31
C GLU A 1050 -21.43 18.28 -31.20
N ARG A 1051 -22.48 18.75 -30.52
CA ARG A 1051 -23.77 18.03 -30.44
C ARG A 1051 -24.37 17.83 -31.84
N ALA A 1052 -24.36 18.86 -32.67
CA ALA A 1052 -24.81 18.78 -34.06
C ALA A 1052 -24.00 17.75 -34.88
N ASN A 1053 -22.68 17.72 -34.71
CA ASN A 1053 -21.78 16.74 -35.34
C ASN A 1053 -22.05 15.30 -34.87
N MET A 1054 -22.37 15.09 -33.59
CA MET A 1054 -22.78 13.77 -33.09
C MET A 1054 -24.09 13.32 -33.73
N VAL A 1055 -25.07 14.22 -33.88
CA VAL A 1055 -26.35 13.91 -34.51
C VAL A 1055 -26.15 13.53 -35.98
N SER A 1056 -25.34 14.28 -36.72
CA SER A 1056 -25.04 13.96 -38.12
C SER A 1056 -24.31 12.61 -38.24
N THR A 1057 -23.33 12.33 -37.38
CA THR A 1057 -22.59 11.06 -37.33
C THR A 1057 -23.50 9.87 -37.01
N ILE A 1058 -24.36 9.97 -35.99
CA ILE A 1058 -25.35 8.93 -35.65
C ILE A 1058 -26.25 8.64 -36.85
N SER A 1059 -26.73 9.69 -37.54
CA SER A 1059 -27.59 9.52 -38.72
C SER A 1059 -26.86 8.85 -39.90
N GLY A 1060 -25.56 9.10 -40.05
CA GLY A 1060 -24.70 8.45 -41.05
C GLY A 1060 -24.48 6.98 -40.75
N LEU A 1061 -24.13 6.65 -39.50
CA LEU A 1061 -23.94 5.28 -39.03
C LEU A 1061 -25.25 4.47 -39.09
N ASP A 1062 -26.38 5.04 -38.67
CA ASP A 1062 -27.71 4.39 -38.79
C ASP A 1062 -28.07 4.07 -40.26
N LYS A 1063 -27.67 4.93 -41.21
CA LYS A 1063 -27.85 4.67 -42.66
C LYS A 1063 -26.94 3.53 -43.15
N GLN A 1064 -25.69 3.47 -42.69
CA GLN A 1064 -24.76 2.38 -43.01
C GLN A 1064 -25.25 1.04 -42.43
N LEU A 1065 -25.70 1.03 -41.17
CA LEU A 1065 -26.31 -0.12 -40.50
C LEU A 1065 -27.52 -0.66 -41.28
N LYS A 1066 -28.40 0.24 -41.75
CA LYS A 1066 -29.53 -0.14 -42.61
C LYS A 1066 -29.10 -0.70 -43.98
N LYS A 1067 -27.93 -0.31 -44.49
CA LYS A 1067 -27.38 -0.82 -45.76
C LYS A 1067 -26.75 -2.21 -45.58
N LEU A 1068 -25.96 -2.40 -44.53
CA LEU A 1068 -25.30 -3.68 -44.20
C LEU A 1068 -26.33 -4.76 -43.80
N ARG A 1069 -27.38 -4.41 -43.05
CA ARG A 1069 -28.49 -5.32 -42.74
C ARG A 1069 -29.26 -5.80 -43.98
N LYS A 1070 -29.11 -5.14 -45.13
CA LYS A 1070 -29.71 -5.56 -46.42
C LYS A 1070 -28.77 -6.43 -47.26
N GLN A 1071 -27.51 -6.59 -46.86
CA GLN A 1071 -26.54 -7.44 -47.55
C GLN A 1071 -26.63 -8.90 -47.05
N PRO A 1072 -26.11 -9.88 -47.80
CA PRO A 1072 -26.01 -11.27 -47.37
C PRO A 1072 -25.26 -11.37 -46.02
N GLN A 1073 -25.77 -12.17 -45.09
CA GLN A 1073 -25.27 -12.23 -43.71
C GLN A 1073 -24.19 -13.32 -43.56
N ASP A 1074 -22.95 -13.00 -43.93
CA ASP A 1074 -21.75 -13.78 -43.62
C ASP A 1074 -21.13 -13.34 -42.27
N GLU A 1075 -20.21 -14.15 -41.75
CA GLU A 1075 -19.56 -13.94 -40.43
C GLU A 1075 -18.89 -12.55 -40.34
N HIS A 1076 -18.31 -12.07 -41.46
CA HIS A 1076 -17.69 -10.74 -41.53
C HIS A 1076 -18.72 -9.60 -41.47
N THR A 1077 -19.83 -9.70 -42.21
CA THR A 1077 -20.90 -8.68 -42.17
C THR A 1077 -21.60 -8.64 -40.81
N GLN A 1078 -21.74 -9.78 -40.12
CA GLN A 1078 -22.29 -9.83 -38.76
C GLN A 1078 -21.37 -9.14 -37.74
N ASP A 1079 -20.06 -9.35 -37.84
CA ASP A 1079 -19.07 -8.66 -37.01
C ASP A 1079 -19.05 -7.14 -37.26
N GLU A 1080 -19.15 -6.71 -38.52
CA GLU A 1080 -19.18 -5.29 -38.90
C GLU A 1080 -20.47 -4.59 -38.41
N ILE A 1081 -21.62 -5.29 -38.46
CA ILE A 1081 -22.88 -4.83 -37.87
C ILE A 1081 -22.74 -4.66 -36.36
N LEU A 1082 -22.15 -5.64 -35.66
CA LEU A 1082 -21.92 -5.58 -34.21
C LEU A 1082 -20.99 -4.42 -33.81
N GLU A 1083 -19.95 -4.14 -34.60
CA GLU A 1083 -19.04 -3.02 -34.36
C GLU A 1083 -19.74 -1.66 -34.55
N LEU A 1084 -20.49 -1.50 -35.64
CA LEU A 1084 -21.24 -0.27 -35.92
C LEU A 1084 -22.39 -0.04 -34.91
N GLU A 1085 -23.05 -1.10 -34.43
CA GLU A 1085 -24.05 -1.00 -33.36
C GLU A 1085 -23.44 -0.49 -32.06
N ARG A 1086 -22.24 -0.97 -31.70
CA ARG A 1086 -21.49 -0.46 -30.54
C ARG A 1086 -21.14 1.01 -30.73
N GLU A 1087 -20.70 1.40 -31.92
CA GLU A 1087 -20.34 2.80 -32.22
C GLU A 1087 -21.56 3.73 -32.12
N VAL A 1088 -22.70 3.34 -32.71
CA VAL A 1088 -23.97 4.09 -32.60
C VAL A 1088 -24.44 4.20 -31.16
N ALA A 1089 -24.38 3.11 -30.40
CA ALA A 1089 -24.75 3.10 -28.99
C ALA A 1089 -23.84 4.04 -28.16
N GLY A 1090 -22.54 4.07 -28.47
CA GLY A 1090 -21.56 4.99 -27.88
C GLY A 1090 -21.93 6.46 -28.10
N TYR A 1091 -22.12 6.88 -29.35
CA TYR A 1091 -22.49 8.26 -29.67
C TYR A 1091 -23.86 8.66 -29.09
N ARG A 1092 -24.84 7.75 -29.05
CA ARG A 1092 -26.14 8.01 -28.41
C ARG A 1092 -26.00 8.22 -26.90
N SER A 1093 -25.17 7.41 -26.24
CA SER A 1093 -24.88 7.54 -24.80
C SER A 1093 -24.21 8.88 -24.49
N LEU A 1094 -23.18 9.26 -25.26
CA LEU A 1094 -22.49 10.55 -25.13
C LEU A 1094 -23.46 11.73 -25.30
N ARG A 1095 -24.34 11.68 -26.31
CA ARG A 1095 -25.35 12.72 -26.53
C ARG A 1095 -26.34 12.83 -25.37
N ILE A 1096 -26.83 11.70 -24.87
CA ILE A 1096 -27.74 11.67 -23.71
C ILE A 1096 -27.04 12.26 -22.48
N ARG A 1097 -25.78 11.92 -22.26
CA ARG A 1097 -24.97 12.43 -21.14
C ARG A 1097 -24.78 13.94 -21.24
N LEU A 1098 -24.38 14.45 -22.41
CA LEU A 1098 -24.24 15.89 -22.65
C LEU A 1098 -25.56 16.62 -22.43
N ASN A 1099 -26.66 16.11 -22.97
CA ASN A 1099 -27.99 16.70 -22.81
C ASN A 1099 -28.46 16.71 -21.35
N LYS A 1100 -28.10 15.70 -20.56
CA LYS A 1100 -28.45 15.56 -19.14
C LYS A 1100 -27.47 16.26 -18.18
N ARG A 1101 -26.33 16.77 -18.65
CA ARG A 1101 -25.37 17.52 -17.82
C ARG A 1101 -26.08 18.73 -17.23
N GLU A 1102 -25.94 18.93 -15.91
CA GLU A 1102 -26.57 20.08 -15.26
C GLU A 1102 -25.95 21.38 -15.77
N THR A 1103 -26.77 22.38 -16.08
CA THR A 1103 -26.33 23.62 -16.72
C THR A 1103 -25.29 24.38 -15.89
N LEU A 1104 -25.54 24.56 -14.59
CA LEU A 1104 -24.59 25.25 -13.71
C LEU A 1104 -23.28 24.47 -13.52
N ASN A 1105 -23.34 23.13 -13.45
CA ASN A 1105 -22.13 22.30 -13.39
C ASN A 1105 -21.32 22.46 -14.68
N PHE A 1106 -21.96 22.53 -15.86
CA PHE A 1106 -21.25 22.81 -17.11
C PHE A 1106 -20.47 24.13 -17.06
N PHE A 1107 -21.08 25.24 -16.62
CA PHE A 1107 -20.38 26.52 -16.51
C PHE A 1107 -19.24 26.50 -15.49
N THR A 1108 -19.38 25.76 -14.39
CA THR A 1108 -18.31 25.54 -13.42
C THR A 1108 -17.17 24.72 -14.02
N ASP A 1109 -17.47 23.62 -14.71
CA ASP A 1109 -16.49 22.71 -15.30
C ASP A 1109 -15.70 23.36 -16.46
N GLU A 1110 -16.34 24.28 -17.19
CA GLU A 1110 -15.73 25.10 -18.25
C GLU A 1110 -14.93 26.30 -17.70
N GLY A 1111 -14.86 26.45 -16.38
CA GLY A 1111 -14.13 27.55 -15.72
C GLY A 1111 -14.80 28.93 -15.84
N MET A 1112 -16.05 28.99 -16.29
CA MET A 1112 -16.79 30.26 -16.43
C MET A 1112 -17.40 30.71 -15.10
N LEU A 1113 -17.76 29.77 -14.23
CA LEU A 1113 -18.20 30.03 -12.86
C LEU A 1113 -17.13 29.59 -11.85
N PRO A 1114 -17.16 30.15 -10.63
CA PRO A 1114 -16.32 29.69 -9.53
C PRO A 1114 -16.50 28.18 -9.30
N ASN A 1115 -15.38 27.48 -9.09
CA ASN A 1115 -15.42 26.06 -8.78
C ASN A 1115 -15.01 25.82 -7.33
N TYR A 1116 -16.02 25.51 -6.53
CA TYR A 1116 -15.94 25.26 -5.10
C TYR A 1116 -15.70 23.77 -4.76
N ALA A 1117 -15.79 22.85 -5.72
CA ALA A 1117 -15.61 21.42 -5.45
C ALA A 1117 -14.72 20.76 -6.52
N PHE A 1118 -13.76 19.95 -6.08
CA PHE A 1118 -13.08 19.02 -6.98
C PHE A 1118 -14.08 18.09 -7.70
N PRO A 1119 -13.84 17.69 -8.98
CA PRO A 1119 -12.77 18.11 -9.89
C PRO A 1119 -13.25 18.78 -11.19
N GLU A 1120 -12.31 19.52 -11.80
CA GLU A 1120 -12.25 19.95 -13.21
C GLU A 1120 -12.66 18.85 -14.20
N GLU A 1121 -12.89 19.20 -15.49
CA GLU A 1121 -13.00 18.19 -16.55
C GLU A 1121 -11.82 17.21 -16.48
N GLY A 1122 -12.13 15.99 -16.09
CA GLY A 1122 -11.18 14.91 -15.85
C GLY A 1122 -11.19 13.90 -16.97
N ALA A 1123 -10.28 12.92 -16.91
CA ALA A 1123 -10.39 11.76 -17.76
C ALA A 1123 -11.24 10.67 -17.08
N THR A 1124 -12.07 9.99 -17.87
CA THR A 1124 -12.94 8.91 -17.39
C THR A 1124 -12.37 7.56 -17.78
N LEU A 1125 -12.38 6.60 -16.85
CA LEU A 1125 -12.07 5.21 -17.09
C LEU A 1125 -13.36 4.40 -17.07
N HIS A 1126 -13.73 3.85 -18.21
CA HIS A 1126 -14.87 2.93 -18.32
C HIS A 1126 -14.37 1.48 -18.22
N SER A 1127 -14.79 0.75 -17.19
CA SER A 1127 -14.46 -0.65 -17.00
C SER A 1127 -15.71 -1.51 -17.09
N VAL A 1128 -15.71 -2.46 -18.02
CA VAL A 1128 -16.78 -3.45 -18.17
C VAL A 1128 -16.27 -4.81 -17.69
N ILE A 1129 -16.97 -5.42 -16.76
CA ILE A 1129 -16.66 -6.76 -16.25
C ILE A 1129 -17.73 -7.73 -16.73
N PHE A 1130 -17.29 -8.77 -17.43
CA PHE A 1130 -18.13 -9.89 -17.82
C PHE A 1130 -17.92 -11.04 -16.83
N ARG A 1131 -19.01 -11.49 -16.19
CA ARG A 1131 -18.99 -12.61 -15.27
C ARG A 1131 -19.77 -13.76 -15.88
N SER A 1132 -19.12 -14.91 -16.11
CA SER A 1132 -19.86 -16.12 -16.49
C SER A 1132 -20.37 -16.79 -15.22
N GLU A 1133 -21.69 -16.86 -15.03
CA GLU A 1133 -22.28 -17.67 -13.97
C GLU A 1133 -22.62 -19.05 -14.52
N LYS A 1134 -22.34 -20.10 -13.74
CA LYS A 1134 -22.91 -21.43 -14.01
C LYS A 1134 -24.28 -21.45 -13.38
N LYS A 1135 -25.33 -21.72 -14.16
CA LYS A 1135 -26.65 -22.04 -13.58
C LYS A 1135 -26.51 -23.27 -12.68
N MET A 1136 -26.99 -23.18 -11.45
CA MET A 1136 -27.30 -24.35 -10.63
C MET A 1136 -28.62 -24.92 -11.13
N GLY A 1137 -28.56 -26.05 -11.82
CA GLY A 1137 -29.73 -26.83 -12.23
C GLY A 1137 -29.62 -27.41 -13.64
N GLY A 1138 -29.55 -28.76 -13.73
CA GLY A 1138 -29.65 -29.53 -14.97
C GLY A 1138 -28.30 -30.07 -15.48
N ALA A 1139 -28.19 -31.40 -15.56
CA ALA A 1139 -26.98 -32.11 -15.99
C ALA A 1139 -26.72 -32.07 -17.52
N ASP A 1140 -27.54 -31.38 -18.31
CA ASP A 1140 -27.35 -31.27 -19.75
C ASP A 1140 -27.52 -29.83 -20.24
N SER A 1141 -26.51 -29.34 -20.98
CA SER A 1141 -26.28 -27.99 -21.56
C SER A 1141 -25.61 -26.93 -20.64
N PRO A 1142 -24.33 -26.54 -20.91
CA PRO A 1142 -23.64 -25.51 -20.16
C PRO A 1142 -23.87 -24.14 -20.82
N GLU A 1143 -25.09 -23.62 -20.80
CA GLU A 1143 -25.29 -22.21 -21.15
C GLU A 1143 -24.73 -21.33 -20.03
N ARG A 1144 -23.61 -20.65 -20.32
CA ARG A 1144 -23.00 -19.67 -19.42
C ARG A 1144 -23.70 -18.33 -19.62
N GLU A 1145 -24.43 -17.87 -18.61
CA GLU A 1145 -24.99 -16.54 -18.63
C GLU A 1145 -23.90 -15.53 -18.24
N PHE A 1146 -23.67 -14.53 -19.10
CA PHE A 1146 -22.69 -13.48 -18.86
C PHE A 1146 -23.37 -12.27 -18.20
N VAL A 1147 -23.23 -12.13 -16.90
CA VAL A 1147 -23.68 -10.93 -16.19
C VAL A 1147 -22.68 -9.80 -16.45
N LYS A 1148 -23.16 -8.72 -17.09
CA LYS A 1148 -22.37 -7.52 -17.38
C LYS A 1148 -22.51 -6.52 -16.21
N ARG A 1149 -21.38 -6.09 -15.64
CA ARG A 1149 -21.34 -4.95 -14.69
C ARG A 1149 -20.44 -3.86 -15.25
N GLU A 1150 -20.94 -2.64 -15.27
CA GLU A 1150 -20.22 -1.45 -15.76
C GLU A 1150 -19.81 -0.58 -14.57
N TYR A 1151 -18.55 -0.14 -14.59
CA TYR A 1151 -17.97 0.77 -13.61
C TYR A 1151 -17.37 1.98 -14.33
N GLU A 1152 -17.59 3.16 -13.80
CA GLU A 1152 -17.05 4.42 -14.32
C GLU A 1152 -16.27 5.10 -13.20
N TYR A 1153 -15.01 5.46 -13.49
CA TYR A 1153 -14.15 6.17 -12.55
C TYR A 1153 -13.66 7.46 -13.19
N GLN A 1154 -13.85 8.60 -12.53
CA GLN A 1154 -13.40 9.90 -13.02
C GLN A 1154 -12.17 10.37 -12.23
N ARG A 1155 -11.17 10.90 -12.94
CA ARG A 1155 -9.95 11.45 -12.34
C ARG A 1155 -9.67 12.86 -12.86
N PRO A 1156 -9.23 13.81 -12.00
CA PRO A 1156 -8.74 15.11 -12.47
C PRO A 1156 -7.67 14.95 -13.55
N ALA A 1157 -7.62 15.86 -14.52
CA ALA A 1157 -6.74 15.74 -15.69
C ALA A 1157 -5.28 15.50 -15.32
N GLN A 1158 -4.73 16.25 -14.35
CA GLN A 1158 -3.35 16.09 -13.90
C GLN A 1158 -3.05 14.69 -13.34
N ALA A 1159 -3.92 14.15 -12.48
CA ALA A 1159 -3.77 12.81 -11.93
C ALA A 1159 -3.94 11.75 -13.02
N ALA A 1160 -4.91 11.95 -13.92
CA ALA A 1160 -5.19 11.03 -15.00
C ALA A 1160 -4.00 10.82 -15.94
N LEU A 1161 -3.20 11.86 -16.22
CA LEU A 1161 -2.02 11.76 -17.10
C LEU A 1161 -0.99 10.73 -16.62
N THR A 1162 -1.00 10.39 -15.34
CA THR A 1162 -0.11 9.37 -14.76
C THR A 1162 -0.86 8.09 -14.40
N GLU A 1163 -2.08 8.18 -13.86
CA GLU A 1163 -2.84 7.01 -13.40
C GLU A 1163 -3.58 6.27 -14.52
N LEU A 1164 -4.03 7.00 -15.54
CA LEU A 1164 -4.82 6.50 -16.66
C LEU A 1164 -4.02 6.48 -17.97
N ALA A 1165 -2.70 6.65 -17.90
CA ALA A 1165 -1.83 6.47 -19.06
C ALA A 1165 -1.85 5.01 -19.54
N PRO A 1166 -1.64 4.74 -20.84
CA PRO A 1166 -1.51 3.38 -21.35
C PRO A 1166 -0.48 2.56 -20.55
N GLU A 1167 -0.78 1.27 -20.34
CA GLU A 1167 -0.04 0.31 -19.52
C GLU A 1167 0.04 0.65 -18.01
N SER A 1168 -0.57 1.76 -17.59
CA SER A 1168 -0.69 2.09 -16.18
C SER A 1168 -1.69 1.18 -15.49
N VAL A 1169 -1.43 0.94 -14.20
CA VAL A 1169 -2.29 0.15 -13.35
C VAL A 1169 -3.09 1.09 -12.47
N PHE A 1170 -4.41 1.00 -12.60
CA PHE A 1170 -5.39 1.74 -11.83
C PHE A 1170 -6.05 0.83 -10.79
N TYR A 1171 -6.17 1.29 -9.56
CA TYR A 1171 -6.81 0.60 -8.46
C TYR A 1171 -8.10 1.32 -8.07
N ALA A 1172 -9.21 0.59 -8.01
CA ALA A 1172 -10.49 1.09 -7.50
C ALA A 1172 -11.42 -0.04 -7.06
N GLY A 1173 -12.17 0.15 -5.98
CA GLY A 1173 -13.19 -0.78 -5.48
C GLY A 1173 -12.64 -2.18 -5.17
N ASN A 1174 -11.46 -2.26 -4.53
CA ASN A 1174 -10.69 -3.50 -4.31
C ASN A 1174 -10.26 -4.24 -5.59
N ARG A 1175 -10.21 -3.55 -6.73
CA ARG A 1175 -9.82 -4.12 -8.03
C ARG A 1175 -8.55 -3.48 -8.57
N LYS A 1176 -7.86 -4.23 -9.41
CA LYS A 1176 -6.72 -3.80 -10.21
C LYS A 1176 -7.11 -3.83 -11.69
N VAL A 1177 -7.06 -2.68 -12.36
CA VAL A 1177 -7.40 -2.50 -13.77
C VAL A 1177 -6.14 -2.03 -14.49
N THR A 1178 -5.76 -2.70 -15.58
CA THR A 1178 -4.70 -2.20 -16.46
C THR A 1178 -5.34 -1.39 -17.58
N VAL A 1179 -4.93 -0.14 -17.70
CA VAL A 1179 -5.38 0.74 -18.79
C VAL A 1179 -4.60 0.40 -20.04
N THR A 1180 -5.28 -0.02 -21.10
CA THR A 1180 -4.61 -0.46 -22.33
C THR A 1180 -4.85 0.49 -23.49
N ARG A 1181 -5.96 1.24 -23.46
CA ARG A 1181 -6.37 2.08 -24.58
C ARG A 1181 -6.83 3.45 -24.07
N VAL A 1182 -6.38 4.49 -24.76
CA VAL A 1182 -6.98 5.83 -24.70
C VAL A 1182 -7.89 5.96 -25.91
N GLU A 1183 -9.08 6.53 -25.73
CA GLU A 1183 -10.02 6.72 -26.82
C GLU A 1183 -9.57 7.86 -27.73
N THR A 1184 -9.08 7.48 -28.90
CA THR A 1184 -8.76 8.39 -30.01
C THR A 1184 -9.98 8.46 -30.92
N ALA A 1185 -11.04 9.17 -30.52
CA ALA A 1185 -12.12 9.46 -31.46
C ALA A 1185 -11.49 10.15 -32.68
N LYS A 1186 -11.67 9.58 -33.89
CA LYS A 1186 -11.03 10.01 -35.15
C LYS A 1186 -11.05 11.54 -35.28
N GLY A 1187 -9.93 12.21 -34.95
CA GLY A 1187 -9.71 13.65 -35.13
C GLY A 1187 -10.13 14.61 -34.02
N ARG A 1188 -10.90 14.23 -32.99
CA ARG A 1188 -11.47 15.20 -32.01
C ARG A 1188 -10.56 15.54 -30.83
N ASN A 1189 -9.71 14.61 -30.43
CA ASN A 1189 -8.82 14.79 -29.26
C ASN A 1189 -7.39 15.17 -29.66
N ILE A 1190 -7.01 15.11 -30.95
CA ILE A 1190 -5.63 15.42 -31.38
C ILE A 1190 -5.57 16.89 -31.77
N GLN A 1191 -4.86 17.68 -30.98
CA GLN A 1191 -4.64 19.11 -31.19
C GLN A 1191 -3.20 19.36 -31.63
N ASP A 1192 -3.01 20.30 -32.55
CA ASP A 1192 -1.68 20.82 -32.83
C ASP A 1192 -1.28 21.82 -31.75
N TRP A 1193 -0.08 21.69 -31.20
CA TRP A 1193 0.49 22.59 -30.19
C TRP A 1193 1.82 23.13 -30.67
N ARG A 1194 2.13 24.38 -30.30
CA ARG A 1194 3.47 24.97 -30.47
C ARG A 1194 4.14 25.17 -29.13
N PHE A 1195 5.44 24.87 -29.06
CA PHE A 1195 6.27 25.02 -27.87
C PHE A 1195 7.46 25.93 -28.15
N CYS A 1196 7.60 26.99 -27.36
CA CYS A 1196 8.72 27.91 -27.49
C CYS A 1196 9.99 27.29 -26.88
N PRO A 1197 11.07 27.11 -27.67
CA PRO A 1197 12.29 26.49 -27.17
C PRO A 1197 13.05 27.38 -26.16
N ARG A 1198 12.72 28.68 -26.08
CA ARG A 1198 13.43 29.65 -25.23
C ARG A 1198 12.74 29.92 -23.89
N CYS A 1199 11.41 30.01 -23.85
CA CYS A 1199 10.67 30.38 -22.64
C CYS A 1199 9.58 29.37 -22.24
N HIS A 1200 9.51 28.24 -22.94
CA HIS A 1200 8.53 27.16 -22.73
C HIS A 1200 7.06 27.59 -22.80
N TYR A 1201 6.77 28.80 -23.29
CA TYR A 1201 5.42 29.21 -23.64
C TYR A 1201 4.86 28.22 -24.66
N SER A 1202 3.61 27.81 -24.48
CA SER A 1202 2.94 26.87 -25.35
C SER A 1202 1.59 27.40 -25.79
N ALA A 1203 1.21 27.10 -27.03
CA ALA A 1203 -0.03 27.58 -27.63
C ALA A 1203 -0.72 26.44 -28.38
N PRO A 1204 -2.01 26.16 -28.14
CA PRO A 1204 -2.80 25.25 -28.97
C PRO A 1204 -3.24 25.94 -30.27
N ALA A 1205 -3.37 25.17 -31.35
CA ALA A 1205 -3.88 25.65 -32.64
C ALA A 1205 -5.35 26.04 -32.60
N ASP A 1206 -6.11 25.44 -31.68
CA ASP A 1206 -7.55 25.67 -31.51
C ASP A 1206 -7.86 26.97 -30.75
N ASP A 1207 -6.84 27.64 -30.20
CA ASP A 1207 -6.96 28.95 -29.55
C ASP A 1207 -6.32 30.04 -30.45
N PRO A 1208 -7.14 30.83 -31.16
CA PRO A 1208 -6.66 31.89 -32.05
C PRO A 1208 -5.87 32.98 -31.30
N GLN A 1209 -6.07 33.13 -29.99
CA GLN A 1209 -5.43 34.18 -29.18
C GLN A 1209 -4.11 33.75 -28.55
N ALA A 1210 -3.85 32.43 -28.52
CA ALA A 1210 -2.61 31.90 -27.95
C ALA A 1210 -1.37 32.18 -28.82
N GLY A 1211 -1.54 32.76 -30.01
CA GLY A 1211 -0.45 33.12 -30.92
C GLY A 1211 0.15 31.92 -31.66
N PHE A 1212 -0.62 30.84 -31.84
CA PHE A 1212 -0.17 29.65 -32.57
C PHE A 1212 0.26 29.98 -34.01
N ALA A 1213 -0.46 30.86 -34.71
CA ALA A 1213 -0.16 31.26 -36.07
C ALA A 1213 0.93 32.34 -36.19
N ASP A 1214 1.42 32.89 -35.09
CA ASP A 1214 2.37 34.00 -35.10
C ASP A 1214 3.74 33.57 -35.62
N LYS A 1215 4.49 34.54 -36.17
CA LYS A 1215 5.86 34.33 -36.65
C LYS A 1215 6.89 34.35 -35.51
N THR A 1216 6.57 34.98 -34.39
CA THR A 1216 7.44 35.07 -33.21
C THR A 1216 6.67 34.68 -31.96
N CYS A 1217 7.37 34.19 -30.93
CA CYS A 1217 6.70 33.78 -29.70
C CYS A 1217 5.99 34.98 -29.05
N PRO A 1218 4.71 34.86 -28.64
CA PRO A 1218 3.97 35.96 -28.01
C PRO A 1218 4.59 36.48 -26.71
N ARG A 1219 5.36 35.64 -25.99
CA ARG A 1219 5.95 35.95 -24.69
C ARG A 1219 7.37 36.50 -24.76
N CYS A 1220 8.24 35.90 -25.58
CA CYS A 1220 9.66 36.24 -25.63
C CYS A 1220 10.14 36.68 -27.02
N HIS A 1221 9.21 36.81 -27.97
CA HIS A 1221 9.43 37.27 -29.35
C HIS A 1221 10.54 36.54 -30.13
N THR A 1222 10.85 35.30 -29.75
CA THR A 1222 11.85 34.50 -30.50
C THR A 1222 11.32 34.09 -31.87
N PRO A 1223 12.12 34.19 -32.95
CA PRO A 1223 11.73 33.73 -34.29
C PRO A 1223 11.70 32.20 -34.41
N GLN A 1224 12.35 31.47 -33.50
CA GLN A 1224 12.30 29.99 -33.44
C GLN A 1224 10.89 29.43 -33.16
N TRP A 1225 9.90 30.29 -32.89
CA TRP A 1225 8.49 29.92 -32.76
C TRP A 1225 7.87 29.47 -34.08
N SER A 1226 8.37 29.97 -35.22
CA SER A 1226 7.84 29.61 -36.54
C SER A 1226 8.37 28.27 -37.08
N ASP A 1227 9.38 27.69 -36.44
CA ASP A 1227 10.00 26.44 -36.90
C ASP A 1227 9.02 25.26 -36.81
N GLU A 1228 9.10 24.34 -37.77
CA GLU A 1228 8.23 23.16 -37.79
C GLU A 1228 8.50 22.22 -36.59
N SER A 1229 9.72 22.24 -36.06
CA SER A 1229 10.12 21.52 -34.84
C SER A 1229 9.43 22.03 -33.57
N ALA A 1230 8.92 23.26 -33.56
CA ALA A 1230 8.13 23.79 -32.46
C ALA A 1230 6.70 23.22 -32.45
N ARG A 1231 6.21 22.66 -33.57
CA ARG A 1231 4.86 22.09 -33.70
C ARG A 1231 4.84 20.61 -33.31
N THR A 1232 3.94 20.24 -32.41
CA THR A 1232 3.74 18.87 -31.94
C THR A 1232 2.26 18.53 -31.89
N LYS A 1233 1.87 17.34 -32.36
CA LYS A 1233 0.51 16.83 -32.20
C LYS A 1233 0.34 16.23 -30.81
N MET A 1234 -0.63 16.73 -30.05
CA MET A 1234 -0.93 16.26 -28.70
C MET A 1234 -2.34 15.68 -28.63
N LEU A 1235 -2.52 14.62 -27.85
CA LEU A 1235 -3.83 14.01 -27.60
C LEU A 1235 -4.39 14.53 -26.27
N LYS A 1236 -5.53 15.23 -26.29
CA LYS A 1236 -6.31 15.56 -25.09
C LYS A 1236 -6.93 14.28 -24.52
N MET A 1237 -6.47 13.88 -23.35
CA MET A 1237 -6.88 12.62 -22.72
C MET A 1237 -8.20 12.80 -21.96
N THR A 1238 -9.30 12.37 -22.56
CA THR A 1238 -10.66 12.51 -21.99
C THR A 1238 -11.29 11.19 -21.55
N GLN A 1239 -10.99 10.09 -22.25
CA GLN A 1239 -11.57 8.79 -21.97
C GLN A 1239 -10.56 7.66 -22.19
N CYS A 1240 -10.51 6.73 -21.24
CA CYS A 1240 -9.63 5.56 -21.23
C CYS A 1240 -10.46 4.28 -21.03
N MET A 1241 -9.98 3.18 -21.60
CA MET A 1241 -10.62 1.87 -21.49
C MET A 1241 -9.59 0.77 -21.22
N PRO A 1242 -9.93 -0.22 -20.37
CA PRO A 1242 -9.21 -1.48 -20.31
C PRO A 1242 -9.61 -2.38 -21.49
N SER A 1243 -8.71 -3.27 -21.89
CA SER A 1243 -8.99 -4.24 -22.95
C SER A 1243 -10.12 -5.19 -22.52
N PRO A 1244 -11.08 -5.54 -23.40
CA PRO A 1244 -12.06 -6.59 -23.14
C PRO A 1244 -11.39 -7.97 -23.24
N MET A 1245 -10.45 -8.27 -22.35
CA MET A 1245 -9.99 -9.65 -22.16
C MET A 1245 -10.86 -10.35 -21.11
N PRO A 1246 -11.26 -11.63 -21.29
CA PRO A 1246 -12.12 -12.38 -20.37
C PRO A 1246 -11.54 -12.68 -18.98
N LYS A 1247 -10.45 -12.01 -18.57
CA LYS A 1247 -9.74 -12.26 -17.32
C LYS A 1247 -9.35 -10.95 -16.64
N THR A 1248 -10.33 -10.17 -16.22
CA THR A 1248 -10.18 -9.22 -15.11
C THR A 1248 -9.95 -10.04 -13.85
N LEU A 1249 -8.70 -10.43 -13.63
CA LEU A 1249 -8.37 -11.22 -12.46
C LEU A 1249 -8.33 -10.31 -11.22
N CYS A 1250 -9.16 -10.64 -10.23
CA CYS A 1250 -9.18 -10.02 -8.91
C CYS A 1250 -7.93 -10.44 -8.13
N TRP A 1251 -6.77 -9.85 -8.43
CA TRP A 1251 -5.54 -10.08 -7.67
C TRP A 1251 -5.17 -8.86 -6.85
N MET A 1252 -5.53 -8.90 -5.57
CA MET A 1252 -4.72 -8.28 -4.53
C MET A 1252 -4.25 -9.37 -3.56
N THR A 1253 -3.56 -10.40 -4.06
CA THR A 1253 -2.64 -11.16 -3.19
C THR A 1253 -1.26 -10.55 -3.35
N ALA A 1254 -0.80 -9.92 -2.27
CA ALA A 1254 0.51 -9.32 -2.13
C ALA A 1254 1.64 -10.28 -2.56
N ARG A 1255 2.15 -10.09 -3.78
CA ARG A 1255 3.49 -10.51 -4.16
C ARG A 1255 4.25 -9.30 -4.65
N ILE A 1256 5.33 -8.99 -3.94
CA ILE A 1256 6.35 -8.07 -4.37
C ILE A 1256 7.00 -8.68 -5.61
N THR A 1257 6.40 -8.39 -6.76
CA THR A 1257 7.14 -8.35 -8.02
C THR A 1257 7.46 -6.89 -8.18
N VAL A 1258 8.73 -6.54 -8.15
CA VAL A 1258 9.20 -5.21 -8.55
C VAL A 1258 8.71 -5.00 -9.98
N SER A 1259 7.60 -4.28 -10.11
CA SER A 1259 7.04 -3.92 -11.41
C SER A 1259 8.02 -2.94 -12.05
N ARG A 1260 8.59 -3.38 -13.16
CA ARG A 1260 9.43 -2.60 -14.06
C ARG A 1260 8.70 -1.32 -14.42
N CYS A 1261 9.30 -0.18 -14.08
CA CYS A 1261 8.96 1.12 -14.65
C CYS A 1261 10.30 1.80 -14.94
N SER A 1262 10.75 1.69 -16.19
CA SER A 1262 11.94 2.38 -16.69
C SER A 1262 11.58 2.99 -18.04
N SER A 1263 10.87 4.12 -18.00
CA SER A 1263 10.85 5.13 -19.07
C SER A 1263 9.77 6.14 -18.74
N ILE A 1264 10.18 7.36 -18.39
CA ILE A 1264 9.75 8.64 -18.98
C ILE A 1264 10.35 9.72 -18.09
N ASN A 1265 11.25 10.52 -18.69
CA ASN A 1265 11.81 11.73 -18.12
C ASN A 1265 10.66 12.62 -17.63
N ARG A 1266 10.71 13.02 -16.36
CA ARG A 1266 9.87 14.12 -15.85
C ARG A 1266 10.42 15.42 -16.45
N CYS A 1267 9.60 16.09 -17.27
CA CYS A 1267 9.62 17.54 -17.35
C CYS A 1267 8.72 18.09 -16.25
#